data_AF-A0A1H9D0K9-F1
#
_entry.id   AF-A0A1H9D0K9-F1
#
_cell.length_a   1.000
_cell.length_b   1.000
_cell.length_c   1.000
_cell.angle_alpha   90.00
_cell.angle_beta   90.00
_cell.angle_gamma   90.00
#
_symmetry.space_group_name_H-M   'P 1'
#
loop_
_entity.id
_entity.type
_entity.pdbx_description
1 polymer ?
#
loop_
_entity_poly.entity_id
_entity_poly.type
_entity_poly.pdbx_seq_one_letter_code
_entity_poly.pdbx_strand_id
1 'polypeptide(L)'
;MRTLSVGMPTIPAAARIGATSVLAAFAVTAGLLVPVQAHAADSGVSAGRYENTSTAISWTGTWSTATSTSDSDGSYATLNTDGNAQLTFTGTGITWNTRVNSYSGIADVYLDGVKKATVDLYSATSKTKQAVYSVSGLTAGTHVLKIVRTGTKNDSSSGRNVTIDYFDVVGSTASATPSPTASATPTPSATPTASASPTASATPTASATPTASATPTASATPTASATPTASATPTASATPTATPTASATPTATPTASATPTASATPTASGTPTASATPTAAPKGVGQGTYENDDPAVTLNGTWTKVASNQDSGGSTGSLSTAGYAELSFTTSGIRWITRYNTYSGIADVYLDGTKVRTVDLYSATTKTQQVAYEVTGLPETSHTIRIVRTGTKNASSSSPNIMLDAFVAPDIHAPLAPTGLTATVDGQDIDLAWAANAETDVKAYKVYRREGTSTTRTLIATTTADVRTFTDTARMPGATYGYDVVAVDTSDNASASSAAASATMPIDVQPAGVYEDGDAAVTLYGPWSTVTSNMDSGGSYATLNAAGYAEVSFSTSGIRWISRLNSYSGIADVYLDGVKVKTVDLYSSTTKYQQVAYEVKGLPETTHTLRVVRTGTKNASSTSTAIVLDSFVAPDIYPPAAPTAVTTTPGRGTVTLAWAANTEPDVVGYRVYRSQGTSAPVAATTAPVTAPTFTDDGLQPAATYRYTVTALDKMGNESPVSAAVDATVPMKALPAGVYEDDDTDDVLLKGSWNKTASTGAGTDSGSSFSTLGDTGYAEVSFATSGIRWLARTNSTSGLADVYLDGVKVKTVDLYSSTTKFSQNVYEATGLSETGHTLRVVRTGNKNADSAGRNITLDAFVAPDIYAPAAPTSVQASGIRTGAKLTWTKSPDADVASYRIFRRATGTTTDVLVGTTDAATTSFANVGLADGGSYSWSVVARDTWGNDSAASLPASFTNGGDPYASFPQRYATCPTATVTVSTRAQLLTAVSAAKAGTVIKLNPGTYGANIDVTTVATPDKPLWICGPRTAVIDNADITKGYGFRVTGASNVVIAGMTVRNVQKGVAVLYSKAVTVADLRVEKIGDEAIHLKNQTTDSTVIGNSISTTGLNSPNYGEGVYIGTAEGNWCLYNDCNADTSDRNLVAFNTISGTTAEPMEAKAGTSNGTMWKNTLDGAAITSSDTDSLVQVMGSGWVIAGNTGAHSPNDAIQVWNTTAGYGFDNIVYGNAVSDALPGYGVRMPYADGGNVVGCSNTAPAAAMGMSNKSCQA
;
A
#
# COMPACT_ATOMS: atom_id res chain seq x y z
N MET A 1 -19.79 -19.24 -44.09
CA MET A 1 -20.45 -18.03 -44.64
C MET A 1 -21.56 -17.67 -43.65
N ARG A 2 -21.63 -16.42 -43.14
CA ARG A 2 -22.61 -15.36 -43.51
C ARG A 2 -24.08 -15.84 -43.52
N THR A 3 -25.07 -15.23 -42.84
CA THR A 3 -25.10 -13.98 -42.03
C THR A 3 -26.32 -13.93 -41.06
N LEU A 4 -26.43 -12.86 -40.24
CA LEU A 4 -27.46 -12.54 -39.23
C LEU A 4 -28.89 -12.28 -39.84
N SER A 5 -30.01 -11.95 -39.13
CA SER A 5 -30.21 -11.38 -37.77
C SER A 5 -31.67 -11.36 -37.22
N VAL A 6 -31.80 -11.07 -35.90
CA VAL A 6 -32.96 -10.54 -35.08
C VAL A 6 -34.29 -11.31 -34.93
N GLY A 7 -34.74 -11.46 -33.65
CA GLY A 7 -36.14 -11.62 -33.22
C GLY A 7 -36.31 -11.57 -31.68
N MET A 8 -37.22 -10.73 -31.16
CA MET A 8 -37.54 -10.51 -29.71
C MET A 8 -39.07 -10.32 -29.54
N PRO A 9 -39.74 -10.60 -28.38
CA PRO A 9 -39.73 -9.65 -27.22
C PRO A 9 -40.09 -10.17 -25.79
N THR A 10 -39.87 -9.31 -24.77
CA THR A 10 -40.53 -9.07 -23.43
C THR A 10 -41.30 -10.15 -22.62
N ILE A 11 -41.22 -10.34 -21.26
CA ILE A 11 -41.12 -9.46 -20.04
C ILE A 11 -42.49 -8.80 -19.65
N PRO A 12 -42.96 -8.61 -18.36
CA PRO A 12 -42.38 -8.75 -16.98
C PRO A 12 -43.26 -9.49 -15.88
N ALA A 13 -42.85 -9.41 -14.57
CA ALA A 13 -43.66 -9.11 -13.34
C ALA A 13 -43.63 -10.07 -12.10
N ALA A 14 -43.73 -9.52 -10.87
CA ALA A 14 -43.70 -10.23 -9.55
C ALA A 14 -44.26 -9.39 -8.36
N ALA A 15 -44.69 -10.02 -7.24
CA ALA A 15 -45.02 -9.41 -5.90
C ALA A 15 -45.44 -10.49 -4.85
N ARG A 16 -45.50 -10.32 -3.50
CA ARG A 16 -44.89 -9.44 -2.43
C ARG A 16 -45.38 -9.94 -1.02
N ILE A 17 -44.83 -9.38 0.09
CA ILE A 17 -45.33 -9.40 1.51
C ILE A 17 -45.13 -10.75 2.25
N GLY A 18 -44.84 -10.87 3.57
CA GLY A 18 -44.52 -9.91 4.66
C GLY A 18 -44.42 -10.65 6.03
N ALA A 19 -43.93 -10.01 7.10
CA ALA A 19 -43.44 -10.71 8.32
C ALA A 19 -44.26 -10.51 9.62
N THR A 20 -44.10 -11.43 10.59
CA THR A 20 -44.26 -11.20 12.06
C THR A 20 -43.68 -12.38 12.88
N SER A 21 -43.53 -12.24 14.21
CA SER A 21 -42.67 -13.07 15.08
C SER A 21 -43.19 -13.23 16.52
N VAL A 22 -42.81 -14.33 17.22
CA VAL A 22 -42.90 -14.53 18.70
C VAL A 22 -41.80 -15.52 19.18
N LEU A 23 -41.40 -15.45 20.46
CA LEU A 23 -40.31 -16.21 21.13
C LEU A 23 -40.74 -17.58 21.69
N ALA A 24 -39.81 -18.55 21.74
CA ALA A 24 -39.40 -19.36 22.92
C ALA A 24 -38.56 -20.61 22.51
N ALA A 25 -37.80 -21.31 23.38
CA ALA A 25 -36.73 -20.95 24.32
C ALA A 25 -36.17 -22.24 24.98
N PHE A 26 -34.85 -22.45 25.01
CA PHE A 26 -34.12 -23.59 25.66
C PHE A 26 -34.39 -25.01 25.08
N ALA A 27 -33.48 -26.01 25.11
CA ALA A 27 -32.07 -26.04 25.54
C ALA A 27 -31.26 -27.16 24.82
N VAL A 28 -29.95 -26.90 24.62
CA VAL A 28 -28.79 -27.83 24.55
C VAL A 28 -28.91 -29.16 23.79
N THR A 29 -28.16 -29.25 22.69
CA THR A 29 -27.48 -30.48 22.22
C THR A 29 -26.08 -30.12 21.71
N ALA A 30 -25.12 -31.04 21.82
CA ALA A 30 -23.72 -30.80 21.50
C ALA A 30 -23.30 -31.49 20.19
N GLY A 31 -22.46 -30.79 19.41
CA GLY A 31 -21.46 -31.35 18.49
C GLY A 31 -21.88 -32.50 17.56
N LEU A 32 -22.39 -32.16 16.39
CA LEU A 32 -22.28 -33.03 15.21
C LEU A 32 -21.65 -32.25 14.06
N LEU A 33 -20.73 -32.90 13.33
CA LEU A 33 -20.09 -32.35 12.14
C LEU A 33 -21.08 -32.35 10.96
N VAL A 34 -21.13 -31.25 10.23
CA VAL A 34 -21.81 -31.08 8.94
C VAL A 34 -20.87 -30.30 8.00
N PRO A 35 -21.05 -30.32 6.67
CA PRO A 35 -19.92 -30.34 5.75
C PRO A 35 -19.18 -29.00 5.63
N VAL A 36 -17.92 -29.06 5.19
CA VAL A 36 -17.23 -27.89 4.63
C VAL A 36 -17.85 -27.57 3.28
N GLN A 37 -18.98 -26.87 3.32
CA GLN A 37 -19.59 -26.22 2.18
C GLN A 37 -18.59 -25.20 1.62
N ALA A 38 -18.24 -25.35 0.34
CA ALA A 38 -17.36 -24.41 -0.35
C ALA A 38 -18.02 -23.02 -0.41
N HIS A 39 -17.57 -22.12 0.46
CA HIS A 39 -17.98 -20.72 0.47
C HIS A 39 -17.07 -19.93 -0.47
N ALA A 40 -17.66 -19.06 -1.29
CA ALA A 40 -16.94 -18.35 -2.34
C ALA A 40 -15.88 -17.40 -1.75
N ALA A 41 -14.62 -17.59 -2.16
CA ALA A 41 -13.50 -16.77 -1.78
C ALA A 41 -12.82 -16.22 -3.04
N ASP A 42 -13.33 -15.09 -3.55
CA ASP A 42 -12.66 -14.36 -4.67
C ASP A 42 -12.98 -12.85 -4.72
N SER A 43 -13.38 -12.25 -3.59
CA SER A 43 -13.48 -10.80 -3.45
C SER A 43 -12.96 -10.35 -2.08
N GLY A 44 -11.78 -9.71 -2.06
CA GLY A 44 -11.23 -9.08 -0.88
C GLY A 44 -12.02 -7.81 -0.51
N VAL A 45 -12.02 -7.45 0.78
CA VAL A 45 -12.71 -6.24 1.25
C VAL A 45 -12.15 -4.97 0.63
N SER A 46 -13.02 -3.99 0.37
CA SER A 46 -12.64 -2.73 -0.28
C SER A 46 -11.79 -1.81 0.62
N ALA A 47 -11.48 -0.61 0.13
CA ALA A 47 -11.00 0.48 0.98
C ALA A 47 -11.95 0.73 2.16
N GLY A 48 -11.39 0.99 3.34
CA GLY A 48 -12.15 1.16 4.59
C GLY A 48 -11.37 0.72 5.83
N ARG A 49 -12.00 0.87 7.00
CA ARG A 49 -11.49 0.36 8.28
C ARG A 49 -12.15 -0.96 8.63
N TYR A 50 -11.34 -1.89 9.11
CA TYR A 50 -11.74 -3.23 9.56
C TYR A 50 -11.27 -3.42 11.00
N GLU A 51 -12.18 -3.09 11.93
CA GLU A 51 -12.01 -3.21 13.39
C GLU A 51 -11.78 -4.67 13.80
N ASN A 52 -11.21 -4.92 14.99
CA ASN A 52 -10.99 -6.27 15.54
C ASN A 52 -12.28 -7.09 15.72
N THR A 53 -13.44 -6.44 15.70
CA THR A 53 -14.79 -7.04 15.72
C THR A 53 -15.28 -7.49 14.34
N SER A 54 -14.55 -7.16 13.26
CA SER A 54 -14.94 -7.41 11.87
C SER A 54 -14.92 -8.90 11.49
N THR A 55 -16.03 -9.37 10.93
CA THR A 55 -16.18 -10.71 10.34
C THR A 55 -15.33 -10.94 9.09
N ALA A 56 -14.71 -9.90 8.54
CA ALA A 56 -13.77 -10.01 7.42
C ALA A 56 -12.38 -10.50 7.85
N ILE A 57 -12.01 -10.34 9.12
CA ILE A 57 -10.74 -10.86 9.64
C ILE A 57 -10.94 -12.34 9.95
N SER A 58 -10.13 -13.19 9.33
CA SER A 58 -10.04 -14.61 9.64
C SER A 58 -8.99 -14.84 10.73
N TRP A 59 -9.30 -15.75 11.66
CA TRP A 59 -8.52 -15.94 12.89
C TRP A 59 -8.16 -17.42 13.09
N THR A 60 -6.94 -17.68 13.56
CA THR A 60 -6.52 -19.01 14.04
C THR A 60 -5.75 -18.86 15.36
N GLY A 61 -5.79 -19.91 16.20
CA GLY A 61 -5.38 -19.83 17.60
C GLY A 61 -6.48 -19.24 18.51
N THR A 62 -6.23 -19.18 19.81
CA THR A 62 -7.23 -18.71 20.78
C THR A 62 -7.12 -17.20 20.99
N TRP A 63 -7.86 -16.44 20.17
CA TRP A 63 -8.00 -15.00 20.33
C TRP A 63 -9.02 -14.65 21.41
N SER A 64 -8.76 -13.57 22.14
CA SER A 64 -9.64 -13.01 23.18
C SER A 64 -9.82 -11.51 22.97
N THR A 65 -11.05 -11.01 23.08
CA THR A 65 -11.36 -9.59 22.93
C THR A 65 -11.39 -8.91 24.28
N ALA A 66 -10.61 -7.84 24.44
CA ALA A 66 -10.60 -6.99 25.62
C ALA A 66 -11.29 -5.66 25.33
N THR A 67 -12.19 -5.22 26.20
CA THR A 67 -12.86 -3.91 26.07
C THR A 67 -11.94 -2.78 26.51
N SER A 68 -11.86 -1.72 25.71
CA SER A 68 -11.12 -0.50 26.04
C SER A 68 -11.59 0.70 25.24
N THR A 69 -11.99 1.76 25.94
CA THR A 69 -12.38 3.05 25.34
C THR A 69 -11.21 3.82 24.69
N SER A 70 -9.98 3.32 24.82
CA SER A 70 -8.77 3.93 24.22
C SER A 70 -8.39 3.32 22.87
N ASP A 71 -8.85 2.09 22.59
CA ASP A 71 -8.69 1.41 21.30
C ASP A 71 -9.89 1.73 20.38
N SER A 72 -9.93 1.18 19.16
CA SER A 72 -10.98 1.44 18.17
C SER A 72 -12.19 0.53 18.41
N ASP A 73 -13.38 0.93 17.95
CA ASP A 73 -14.68 0.31 18.28
C ASP A 73 -14.94 0.03 19.80
N GLY A 74 -14.11 0.58 20.70
CA GLY A 74 -14.14 0.28 22.12
C GLY A 74 -13.52 -1.07 22.53
N SER A 75 -12.73 -1.74 21.68
CA SER A 75 -12.08 -3.03 22.03
C SER A 75 -10.77 -3.29 21.28
N TYR A 76 -10.07 -4.37 21.63
CA TYR A 76 -8.97 -4.93 20.82
C TYR A 76 -8.89 -6.46 21.00
N ALA A 77 -8.42 -7.17 19.98
CA ALA A 77 -8.20 -8.60 20.02
C ALA A 77 -6.77 -8.94 20.49
N THR A 78 -6.61 -10.03 21.25
CA THR A 78 -5.34 -10.47 21.84
C THR A 78 -5.15 -11.99 21.68
N LEU A 79 -3.97 -12.38 21.18
CA LEU A 79 -3.50 -13.77 21.07
C LEU A 79 -2.29 -13.99 21.99
N ASN A 80 -2.36 -15.04 22.81
CA ASN A 80 -1.27 -15.48 23.69
C ASN A 80 -0.78 -16.92 23.38
N THR A 81 -1.55 -17.70 22.63
CA THR A 81 -1.24 -19.03 22.09
C THR A 81 -0.72 -18.93 20.64
N ASP A 82 -0.40 -20.06 20.00
CA ASP A 82 0.08 -20.06 18.62
C ASP A 82 -1.11 -19.89 17.65
N GLY A 83 -0.93 -19.07 16.62
CA GLY A 83 -2.02 -18.61 15.77
C GLY A 83 -1.68 -17.38 14.92
N ASN A 84 -2.66 -16.91 14.17
CA ASN A 84 -2.55 -15.74 13.29
C ASN A 84 -3.91 -15.04 13.07
N ALA A 85 -3.84 -13.81 12.58
CA ALA A 85 -4.96 -13.04 12.03
C ALA A 85 -4.68 -12.77 10.54
N GLN A 86 -5.69 -12.85 9.67
CA GLN A 86 -5.53 -12.72 8.22
C GLN A 86 -6.73 -11.98 7.60
N LEU A 87 -6.44 -10.96 6.77
CA LEU A 87 -7.44 -10.16 6.05
C LEU A 87 -7.11 -10.16 4.55
N THR A 88 -8.08 -10.55 3.72
CA THR A 88 -8.03 -10.43 2.25
C THR A 88 -8.70 -9.13 1.83
N PHE A 89 -7.99 -8.27 1.12
CA PHE A 89 -8.43 -6.91 0.76
C PHE A 89 -8.18 -6.61 -0.72
N THR A 90 -8.88 -5.63 -1.28
CA THR A 90 -8.75 -5.17 -2.67
C THR A 90 -8.37 -3.69 -2.66
N GLY A 91 -7.14 -3.35 -3.06
CA GLY A 91 -6.61 -2.00 -2.85
C GLY A 91 -5.18 -1.76 -3.33
N THR A 92 -4.60 -0.67 -2.85
CA THR A 92 -3.23 -0.18 -3.16
C THR A 92 -2.34 -0.07 -1.91
N GLY A 93 -2.86 -0.40 -0.73
CA GLY A 93 -2.14 -0.38 0.53
C GLY A 93 -2.97 -0.84 1.72
N ILE A 94 -2.32 -1.17 2.82
CA ILE A 94 -2.94 -1.57 4.10
C ILE A 94 -2.04 -1.17 5.29
N THR A 95 -2.66 -0.76 6.40
CA THR A 95 -1.98 -0.47 7.67
C THR A 95 -2.57 -1.29 8.80
N TRP A 96 -1.73 -2.01 9.54
CA TRP A 96 -2.07 -2.70 10.78
C TRP A 96 -1.86 -1.75 11.97
N ASN A 97 -2.95 -1.45 12.66
CA ASN A 97 -2.98 -0.63 13.86
C ASN A 97 -3.25 -1.51 15.09
N THR A 98 -2.58 -1.22 16.20
CA THR A 98 -2.71 -2.02 17.43
C THR A 98 -2.33 -1.30 18.72
N ARG A 99 -2.64 -1.95 19.85
CA ARG A 99 -2.11 -1.65 21.17
C ARG A 99 -0.74 -2.28 21.37
N VAL A 100 0.27 -1.45 21.64
CA VAL A 100 1.64 -1.85 22.05
C VAL A 100 1.83 -1.56 23.55
N ASN A 101 2.49 -2.47 24.27
CA ASN A 101 2.69 -2.36 25.71
C ASN A 101 3.82 -3.28 26.19
N SER A 102 4.08 -3.30 27.51
CA SER A 102 5.20 -4.01 28.12
C SER A 102 5.01 -5.52 28.25
N TYR A 103 3.86 -6.08 27.83
CA TYR A 103 3.54 -7.52 27.79
C TYR A 103 3.38 -8.06 26.35
N SER A 104 3.58 -7.21 25.34
CA SER A 104 3.49 -7.59 23.94
C SER A 104 4.74 -8.36 23.45
N GLY A 105 4.56 -9.24 22.47
CA GLY A 105 5.60 -10.06 21.86
C GLY A 105 5.91 -9.68 20.41
N ILE A 106 6.57 -10.59 19.70
CA ILE A 106 7.00 -10.40 18.30
C ILE A 106 6.07 -11.15 17.34
N ALA A 107 5.66 -10.49 16.25
CA ALA A 107 4.83 -11.05 15.18
C ALA A 107 5.53 -10.97 13.82
N ASP A 108 5.34 -11.99 12.99
CA ASP A 108 5.75 -11.98 11.58
C ASP A 108 4.60 -11.50 10.70
N VAL A 109 4.90 -10.55 9.81
CA VAL A 109 3.94 -9.99 8.86
C VAL A 109 4.21 -10.56 7.48
N TYR A 110 3.20 -11.19 6.90
CA TYR A 110 3.21 -11.70 5.54
C TYR A 110 2.22 -10.89 4.69
N LEU A 111 2.61 -10.55 3.47
CA LEU A 111 1.73 -10.01 2.44
C LEU A 111 1.85 -10.92 1.21
N ASP A 112 0.71 -11.41 0.73
CA ASP A 112 0.61 -12.30 -0.44
C ASP A 112 1.48 -13.56 -0.31
N GLY A 113 1.47 -14.14 0.89
CA GLY A 113 2.26 -15.32 1.26
C GLY A 113 3.75 -15.04 1.56
N VAL A 114 4.28 -13.87 1.19
CA VAL A 114 5.70 -13.51 1.37
C VAL A 114 5.88 -12.74 2.68
N LYS A 115 6.81 -13.17 3.55
CA LYS A 115 7.17 -12.43 4.77
C LYS A 115 7.76 -11.06 4.40
N LYS A 116 7.16 -9.98 4.91
CA LYS A 116 7.58 -8.59 4.67
C LYS A 116 8.25 -7.94 5.88
N ALA A 117 7.91 -8.35 7.10
CA ALA A 117 8.50 -7.83 8.32
C ALA A 117 8.47 -8.83 9.48
N THR A 118 9.38 -8.62 10.44
CA THR A 118 9.26 -9.11 11.82
C THR A 118 9.01 -7.87 12.68
N VAL A 119 7.87 -7.81 13.37
CA VAL A 119 7.40 -6.64 14.11
C VAL A 119 7.42 -6.93 15.61
N ASP A 120 8.19 -6.14 16.35
CA ASP A 120 8.19 -6.15 17.82
C ASP A 120 7.13 -5.17 18.34
N LEU A 121 6.15 -5.70 19.08
CA LEU A 121 5.03 -4.92 19.61
C LEU A 121 5.29 -4.35 21.02
N TYR A 122 6.51 -4.49 21.54
CA TYR A 122 6.89 -3.97 22.85
C TYR A 122 6.82 -2.43 22.92
N SER A 123 6.26 -1.93 24.03
CA SER A 123 6.46 -0.53 24.43
C SER A 123 6.48 -0.41 25.95
N ALA A 124 7.46 0.33 26.49
CA ALA A 124 7.61 0.51 27.94
C ALA A 124 6.39 1.17 28.61
N THR A 125 5.61 1.96 27.85
CA THR A 125 4.30 2.48 28.23
C THR A 125 3.24 1.98 27.26
N SER A 126 2.01 1.72 27.73
CA SER A 126 0.94 1.28 26.84
C SER A 126 0.50 2.42 25.91
N LYS A 127 0.42 2.14 24.61
CA LYS A 127 -0.12 3.04 23.58
C LYS A 127 -1.14 2.28 22.74
N THR A 128 -2.24 2.93 22.36
CA THR A 128 -3.31 2.37 21.52
C THR A 128 -3.23 2.93 20.10
N LYS A 129 -3.95 2.34 19.13
CA LYS A 129 -4.06 2.87 17.75
C LYS A 129 -2.69 3.15 17.08
N GLN A 130 -1.67 2.38 17.40
CA GLN A 130 -0.33 2.55 16.83
C GLN A 130 -0.21 1.77 15.52
N ALA A 131 0.12 2.44 14.42
CA ALA A 131 0.51 1.79 13.19
C ALA A 131 1.86 1.07 13.38
N VAL A 132 1.83 -0.26 13.41
CA VAL A 132 3.01 -1.11 13.64
C VAL A 132 3.52 -1.78 12.37
N TYR A 133 2.70 -1.80 11.32
CA TYR A 133 3.09 -2.13 9.96
C TYR A 133 2.20 -1.36 8.98
N SER A 134 2.79 -0.83 7.91
CA SER A 134 2.07 -0.17 6.82
C SER A 134 2.75 -0.48 5.49
N VAL A 135 1.96 -0.63 4.44
CA VAL A 135 2.44 -0.80 3.06
C VAL A 135 1.52 -0.05 2.10
N SER A 136 2.11 0.60 1.10
CA SER A 136 1.43 1.47 0.14
C SER A 136 2.13 1.40 -1.22
N GLY A 137 1.40 1.69 -2.31
CA GLY A 137 1.93 1.56 -3.67
C GLY A 137 1.87 0.13 -4.20
N LEU A 138 1.01 -0.71 -3.63
CA LEU A 138 0.68 -2.01 -4.20
C LEU A 138 -0.06 -1.80 -5.53
N THR A 139 0.21 -2.67 -6.50
CA THR A 139 -0.55 -2.75 -7.77
C THR A 139 -2.03 -3.01 -7.47
N ALA A 140 -2.92 -2.15 -7.96
CA ALA A 140 -4.35 -2.24 -7.66
C ALA A 140 -4.94 -3.63 -7.98
N GLY A 141 -5.24 -4.41 -6.93
CA GLY A 141 -5.69 -5.79 -7.03
C GLY A 141 -6.06 -6.39 -5.67
N THR A 142 -6.30 -7.70 -5.66
CA THR A 142 -6.60 -8.48 -4.44
C THR A 142 -5.29 -8.90 -3.75
N HIS A 143 -5.20 -8.65 -2.45
CA HIS A 143 -4.05 -8.91 -1.59
C HIS A 143 -4.46 -9.62 -0.29
N VAL A 144 -3.51 -10.28 0.36
CA VAL A 144 -3.71 -10.99 1.64
C VAL A 144 -2.66 -10.55 2.66
N LEU A 145 -3.07 -9.80 3.69
CA LEU A 145 -2.23 -9.51 4.85
C LEU A 145 -2.45 -10.57 5.93
N LYS A 146 -1.36 -11.12 6.49
CA LYS A 146 -1.38 -12.15 7.53
C LYS A 146 -0.36 -11.86 8.64
N ILE A 147 -0.85 -11.79 9.88
CA ILE A 147 -0.09 -11.48 11.08
C ILE A 147 0.07 -12.76 11.91
N VAL A 148 1.27 -13.33 11.98
CA VAL A 148 1.56 -14.60 12.66
C VAL A 148 2.32 -14.36 13.95
N ARG A 149 1.88 -14.90 15.08
CA ARG A 149 2.63 -14.78 16.35
C ARG A 149 3.82 -15.73 16.35
N THR A 150 5.04 -15.20 16.56
CA THR A 150 6.29 -15.98 16.56
C THR A 150 6.52 -16.82 17.83
N GLY A 151 5.75 -16.56 18.89
CA GLY A 151 6.00 -17.11 20.23
C GLY A 151 7.18 -16.46 20.98
N THR A 152 7.88 -15.51 20.36
CA THR A 152 9.05 -14.82 20.94
C THR A 152 8.72 -13.42 21.47
N LYS A 153 9.68 -12.82 22.17
CA LYS A 153 9.67 -11.45 22.70
C LYS A 153 11.10 -10.90 22.76
N ASN A 154 11.28 -9.58 22.79
CA ASN A 154 12.56 -9.00 23.19
C ASN A 154 12.81 -9.16 24.70
N ASP A 155 14.01 -8.85 25.19
CA ASP A 155 14.35 -8.98 26.61
C ASP A 155 13.56 -8.04 27.52
N SER A 156 13.33 -6.79 27.08
CA SER A 156 12.62 -5.73 27.80
C SER A 156 11.13 -6.00 28.04
N SER A 157 10.51 -6.89 27.27
CA SER A 157 9.11 -7.29 27.42
C SER A 157 8.91 -8.33 28.53
N SER A 158 7.77 -8.25 29.20
CA SER A 158 7.31 -9.19 30.22
C SER A 158 6.38 -10.29 29.69
N GLY A 159 5.99 -10.22 28.41
CA GLY A 159 5.01 -11.13 27.81
C GLY A 159 5.27 -11.44 26.33
N ARG A 160 4.32 -12.12 25.68
CA ARG A 160 4.43 -12.65 24.31
C ARG A 160 3.14 -12.45 23.51
N ASN A 161 2.34 -11.45 23.87
CA ASN A 161 1.01 -11.26 23.27
C ASN A 161 1.11 -10.54 21.92
N VAL A 162 0.31 -10.98 20.96
CA VAL A 162 0.06 -10.26 19.71
C VAL A 162 -1.35 -9.69 19.75
N THR A 163 -1.51 -8.45 19.32
CA THR A 163 -2.73 -7.66 19.47
C THR A 163 -3.16 -7.11 18.11
N ILE A 164 -4.47 -7.02 17.86
CA ILE A 164 -5.06 -6.31 16.71
C ILE A 164 -6.09 -5.30 17.24
N ASP A 165 -5.99 -4.04 16.82
CA ASP A 165 -6.99 -3.00 17.06
C ASP A 165 -7.84 -2.85 15.78
N TYR A 166 -7.21 -2.47 14.64
CA TYR A 166 -7.88 -2.46 13.33
C TYR A 166 -6.90 -2.50 12.15
N PHE A 167 -7.42 -2.78 10.96
CA PHE A 167 -6.74 -2.59 9.69
C PHE A 167 -7.36 -1.44 8.89
N ASP A 168 -6.56 -0.51 8.37
CA ASP A 168 -7.00 0.51 7.41
C ASP A 168 -6.54 0.13 6.00
N VAL A 169 -7.48 -0.05 5.07
CA VAL A 169 -7.24 -0.42 3.66
C VAL A 169 -7.37 0.80 2.75
N VAL A 170 -6.38 1.00 1.88
CA VAL A 170 -6.32 2.08 0.89
C VAL A 170 -6.75 1.54 -0.47
N GLY A 171 -7.66 2.23 -1.16
CA GLY A 171 -8.22 1.80 -2.45
C GLY A 171 -7.49 2.30 -3.68
N SER A 172 -7.94 1.86 -4.85
CA SER A 172 -7.60 2.45 -6.15
C SER A 172 -8.62 3.53 -6.52
N THR A 173 -8.22 4.81 -6.49
CA THR A 173 -9.08 5.91 -6.97
C THR A 173 -9.12 5.96 -8.49
N ALA A 174 -10.24 5.59 -9.09
CA ALA A 174 -10.48 5.82 -10.52
C ALA A 174 -10.62 7.34 -10.78
N SER A 175 -9.75 7.89 -11.64
CA SER A 175 -9.75 9.32 -11.94
C SER A 175 -10.85 9.71 -12.93
N ALA A 176 -11.49 10.85 -12.68
CA ALA A 176 -12.46 11.47 -13.60
C ALA A 176 -12.06 12.94 -13.84
N THR A 177 -11.79 13.28 -15.11
CA THR A 177 -11.26 14.58 -15.54
C THR A 177 -12.32 15.69 -15.55
N PRO A 178 -11.97 16.90 -15.07
CA PRO A 178 -12.10 18.08 -15.94
C PRO A 178 -10.90 19.06 -15.88
N SER A 179 -10.93 20.08 -16.75
CA SER A 179 -9.84 21.05 -17.01
C SER A 179 -9.73 22.22 -16.01
N PRO A 180 -8.63 23.02 -16.04
CA PRO A 180 -8.19 23.85 -14.90
C PRO A 180 -8.57 25.35 -14.95
N THR A 181 -8.43 26.02 -13.79
CA THR A 181 -7.99 27.42 -13.60
C THR A 181 -7.42 27.55 -12.16
N ALA A 182 -6.62 28.58 -11.83
CA ALA A 182 -5.50 28.48 -10.88
C ALA A 182 -5.58 29.29 -9.56
N SER A 183 -4.52 29.14 -8.73
CA SER A 183 -4.14 29.88 -7.50
C SER A 183 -4.81 29.41 -6.18
N ALA A 184 -4.13 29.32 -5.03
CA ALA A 184 -2.80 29.83 -4.62
C ALA A 184 -2.07 28.90 -3.61
N THR A 185 -0.76 29.11 -3.42
CA THR A 185 0.11 28.34 -2.50
C THR A 185 0.46 29.12 -1.23
N PRO A 186 0.40 28.51 -0.02
CA PRO A 186 1.14 28.94 1.16
C PRO A 186 2.38 28.05 1.44
N THR A 187 3.50 28.67 1.80
CA THR A 187 4.81 28.02 2.00
C THR A 187 4.85 27.16 3.29
N PRO A 188 5.48 25.97 3.28
CA PRO A 188 5.73 25.21 4.50
C PRO A 188 6.76 25.90 5.42
N SER A 189 6.47 25.92 6.73
CA SER A 189 7.40 26.39 7.76
C SER A 189 8.45 25.33 8.13
N ALA A 190 9.55 25.73 8.74
CA ALA A 190 10.72 24.88 8.97
C ALA A 190 10.49 23.79 10.04
N THR A 191 10.89 22.55 9.72
CA THR A 191 10.99 21.42 10.66
C THR A 191 12.36 21.46 11.37
N PRO A 192 12.43 21.26 12.70
CA PRO A 192 13.67 21.42 13.46
C PRO A 192 14.70 20.30 13.23
N THR A 193 15.98 20.66 13.36
CA THR A 193 17.14 19.77 13.21
C THR A 193 17.20 18.72 14.32
N ALA A 194 17.35 17.44 13.96
CA ALA A 194 17.64 16.37 14.92
C ALA A 194 19.10 16.44 15.38
N SER A 195 19.35 16.28 16.68
CA SER A 195 20.70 16.30 17.27
C SER A 195 21.47 15.00 17.00
N ALA A 196 22.79 15.09 16.92
CA ALA A 196 23.66 13.93 16.71
C ALA A 196 23.74 13.04 17.97
N SER A 197 23.91 11.73 17.75
CA SER A 197 24.17 10.71 18.79
C SER A 197 25.47 9.95 18.41
N PRO A 198 26.27 9.46 19.38
CA PRO A 198 27.72 9.39 19.20
C PRO A 198 28.24 8.14 18.46
N THR A 199 29.46 8.28 17.95
CA THR A 199 30.24 7.28 17.23
C THR A 199 30.54 6.04 18.08
N ALA A 200 30.36 4.84 17.51
CA ALA A 200 30.85 3.60 18.09
C ALA A 200 32.39 3.49 17.94
N SER A 201 33.08 3.11 19.02
CA SER A 201 34.55 2.94 19.03
C SER A 201 34.98 1.51 18.70
N ALA A 202 36.26 1.32 18.37
CA ALA A 202 36.78 0.14 17.71
C ALA A 202 37.03 -1.09 18.61
N THR A 203 36.99 -2.26 17.97
CA THR A 203 37.32 -3.59 18.50
C THR A 203 38.78 -3.76 18.93
N PRO A 204 39.05 -4.47 20.04
CA PRO A 204 40.33 -5.16 20.27
C PRO A 204 40.22 -6.69 20.16
N THR A 205 41.28 -7.34 19.68
CA THR A 205 41.36 -8.80 19.44
C THR A 205 41.65 -9.60 20.72
N ALA A 206 41.24 -10.87 20.77
CA ALA A 206 41.40 -11.75 21.94
C ALA A 206 42.70 -12.58 21.96
N SER A 207 43.21 -12.90 23.15
CA SER A 207 43.97 -14.15 23.44
C SER A 207 44.17 -14.39 24.96
N ALA A 208 44.52 -15.64 25.31
CA ALA A 208 45.09 -16.16 26.57
C ALA A 208 44.23 -16.28 27.86
N THR A 209 43.97 -17.55 28.23
CA THR A 209 43.60 -18.11 29.56
C THR A 209 44.84 -18.36 30.46
N PRO A 210 44.75 -18.86 31.71
CA PRO A 210 43.65 -18.89 32.71
C PRO A 210 44.08 -18.48 34.15
N THR A 211 43.15 -18.55 35.14
CA THR A 211 43.32 -19.17 36.50
C THR A 211 42.82 -18.36 37.73
N ALA A 212 41.73 -18.88 38.33
CA ALA A 212 41.31 -18.92 39.75
C ALA A 212 41.50 -17.76 40.79
N SER A 213 40.36 -17.44 41.43
CA SER A 213 40.14 -17.32 42.90
C SER A 213 40.65 -16.11 43.71
N ALA A 214 39.70 -15.23 44.10
CA ALA A 214 39.46 -14.89 45.53
C ALA A 214 38.07 -14.22 45.74
N THR A 215 37.48 -14.44 46.91
CA THR A 215 36.17 -13.94 47.40
C THR A 215 36.24 -13.88 48.94
N PRO A 216 35.48 -13.05 49.70
CA PRO A 216 34.79 -11.77 49.43
C PRO A 216 35.39 -10.62 50.28
N THR A 217 34.69 -9.50 50.47
CA THR A 217 34.13 -9.02 51.77
C THR A 217 33.26 -7.76 51.51
N ALA A 218 32.39 -7.37 52.44
CA ALA A 218 31.26 -6.46 52.21
C ALA A 218 31.19 -5.24 53.18
N SER A 219 30.13 -4.44 53.01
CA SER A 219 29.56 -3.45 53.94
C SER A 219 30.11 -2.01 53.91
N ALA A 220 29.25 -1.06 53.51
CA ALA A 220 28.64 -0.12 54.47
C ALA A 220 27.48 0.71 53.87
N THR A 221 26.32 0.67 54.53
CA THR A 221 25.21 1.64 54.48
C THR A 221 24.80 1.92 55.93
N PRO A 222 23.93 2.90 56.25
CA PRO A 222 23.55 4.14 55.56
C PRO A 222 23.69 5.38 56.50
N THR A 223 23.32 6.59 56.04
CA THR A 223 22.80 7.65 56.95
C THR A 223 21.84 8.59 56.21
N ALA A 224 20.92 9.25 56.92
CA ALA A 224 19.85 10.09 56.37
C ALA A 224 19.47 11.25 57.32
N SER A 225 18.43 12.01 56.97
CA SER A 225 17.87 13.19 57.69
C SER A 225 18.64 14.52 57.49
N ALA A 226 18.03 15.72 57.55
CA ALA A 226 16.67 16.06 58.01
C ALA A 226 16.01 17.25 57.26
N THR A 227 14.67 17.24 57.22
CA THR A 227 13.72 18.36 56.95
C THR A 227 13.33 19.03 58.31
N PRO A 228 12.29 19.91 58.47
CA PRO A 228 11.51 20.80 57.57
C PRO A 228 11.28 22.25 58.13
N THR A 229 10.53 23.11 57.40
CA THR A 229 9.60 24.12 57.99
C THR A 229 8.51 24.56 56.99
N ALA A 230 7.43 25.23 57.44
CA ALA A 230 6.28 25.74 56.66
C ALA A 230 5.75 27.05 57.31
N SER A 231 4.73 27.81 56.85
CA SER A 231 3.65 27.63 55.84
C SER A 231 3.28 29.04 55.23
N ALA A 232 2.14 29.44 54.65
CA ALA A 232 0.75 28.95 54.52
C ALA A 232 -0.01 29.56 53.30
N THR A 233 -1.34 29.36 53.24
CA THR A 233 -2.33 29.79 52.21
C THR A 233 -3.24 30.95 52.73
N PRO A 234 -4.20 31.60 51.98
CA PRO A 234 -5.04 31.06 50.88
C PRO A 234 -5.44 31.95 49.65
N THR A 235 -5.50 31.29 48.48
CA THR A 235 -6.60 31.20 47.47
C THR A 235 -7.44 32.41 46.99
N ALA A 236 -7.44 32.66 45.66
CA ALA A 236 -8.59 33.10 44.82
C ALA A 236 -8.34 32.79 43.32
N SER A 237 -9.36 32.77 42.45
CA SER A 237 -9.36 31.99 41.18
C SER A 237 -9.63 32.75 39.84
N ALA A 238 -8.75 32.52 38.85
CA ALA A 238 -8.97 32.24 37.41
C ALA A 238 -9.55 33.26 36.37
N THR A 239 -9.36 32.87 35.10
CA THR A 239 -9.96 33.29 33.80
C THR A 239 -9.41 34.54 33.07
N PRO A 240 -9.48 34.62 31.70
CA PRO A 240 -8.33 35.05 30.88
C PRO A 240 -8.64 36.07 29.76
N THR A 241 -7.70 36.33 28.84
CA THR A 241 -7.90 37.07 27.57
C THR A 241 -6.98 36.53 26.45
N ALA A 242 -7.38 36.66 25.18
CA ALA A 242 -6.70 36.11 23.99
C ALA A 242 -6.91 37.03 22.75
N THR A 243 -6.95 36.44 21.54
CA THR A 243 -7.39 37.04 20.23
C THR A 243 -6.31 37.84 19.44
N PRO A 244 -6.43 38.05 18.10
CA PRO A 244 -5.91 37.09 17.10
C PRO A 244 -5.23 37.72 15.85
N THR A 245 -4.95 36.92 14.81
CA THR A 245 -4.96 37.38 13.39
C THR A 245 -5.51 36.26 12.48
N ALA A 246 -5.95 36.57 11.25
CA ALA A 246 -6.95 35.80 10.49
C ALA A 246 -6.45 35.14 9.18
N SER A 247 -7.37 34.52 8.40
CA SER A 247 -7.09 33.79 7.15
C SER A 247 -8.27 33.80 6.15
N ALA A 248 -7.92 33.85 4.85
CA ALA A 248 -8.64 33.36 3.64
C ALA A 248 -9.98 33.98 3.13
N THR A 249 -10.16 33.82 1.80
CA THR A 249 -11.29 34.12 0.87
C THR A 249 -11.08 33.24 -0.40
N PRO A 250 -11.96 33.19 -1.45
CA PRO A 250 -13.36 33.66 -1.63
C PRO A 250 -14.33 32.43 -1.78
N THR A 251 -15.34 32.20 -2.68
CA THR A 251 -15.92 32.85 -3.88
C THR A 251 -17.33 32.30 -4.23
N ALA A 252 -18.20 33.13 -4.85
CA ALA A 252 -19.32 32.81 -5.80
C ALA A 252 -20.53 31.91 -5.35
N THR A 253 -21.82 32.01 -5.75
CA THR A 253 -22.71 32.84 -6.64
C THR A 253 -23.59 31.85 -7.46
N PRO A 254 -24.96 31.88 -7.51
CA PRO A 254 -25.72 32.89 -8.30
C PRO A 254 -27.23 33.19 -7.97
N THR A 255 -27.77 34.23 -8.65
CA THR A 255 -29.20 34.50 -9.02
C THR A 255 -30.33 34.62 -7.99
N ALA A 256 -31.02 35.78 -7.97
CA ALA A 256 -32.36 35.99 -8.60
C ALA A 256 -32.87 37.44 -8.35
N SER A 257 -33.89 37.90 -9.10
CA SER A 257 -34.48 39.26 -8.98
C SER A 257 -36.01 39.23 -9.08
N ALA A 258 -36.72 40.03 -8.26
CA ALA A 258 -38.16 40.29 -8.38
C ALA A 258 -38.63 41.55 -7.59
N THR A 259 -38.73 42.70 -8.25
CA THR A 259 -39.73 43.76 -7.95
C THR A 259 -41.10 43.29 -8.49
N PRO A 260 -42.30 43.69 -7.97
CA PRO A 260 -42.85 45.05 -8.26
C PRO A 260 -44.02 45.61 -7.36
N THR A 261 -44.33 46.92 -7.51
CA THR A 261 -45.69 47.57 -7.49
C THR A 261 -46.64 47.49 -6.27
N ALA A 262 -47.58 48.43 -6.00
CA ALA A 262 -47.79 49.81 -6.49
C ALA A 262 -48.84 50.60 -5.65
N SER A 263 -48.78 51.95 -5.76
CA SER A 263 -49.88 52.93 -5.88
C SER A 263 -51.15 52.86 -5.01
N ALA A 264 -51.50 53.99 -4.39
CA ALA A 264 -52.76 54.70 -4.67
C ALA A 264 -52.79 56.15 -4.12
N THR A 265 -53.18 57.12 -4.95
CA THR A 265 -53.61 58.47 -4.54
C THR A 265 -55.09 58.44 -4.12
N PRO A 266 -55.56 59.35 -3.24
CA PRO A 266 -56.59 60.27 -3.74
C PRO A 266 -56.46 61.73 -3.24
N THR A 267 -57.14 62.64 -3.95
CA THR A 267 -57.14 64.10 -3.77
C THR A 267 -58.40 64.59 -3.05
N ALA A 268 -58.33 65.70 -2.30
CA ALA A 268 -59.49 66.58 -2.05
C ALA A 268 -59.11 68.01 -1.61
N SER A 269 -59.97 68.97 -1.97
CA SER A 269 -59.90 70.42 -1.68
C SER A 269 -60.46 70.79 -0.30
N GLY A 270 -60.05 71.93 0.28
CA GLY A 270 -60.77 72.59 1.39
C GLY A 270 -59.95 73.54 2.27
N THR A 271 -60.32 74.83 2.31
CA THR A 271 -59.76 75.86 3.21
C THR A 271 -60.28 75.71 4.66
N PRO A 272 -59.55 76.22 5.68
CA PRO A 272 -59.98 77.51 6.24
C PRO A 272 -58.84 78.49 6.63
N THR A 273 -59.16 79.77 6.47
CA THR A 273 -58.45 80.98 6.94
C THR A 273 -58.71 81.24 8.44
N ALA A 274 -58.02 82.12 9.20
CA ALA A 274 -56.93 83.09 8.95
C ALA A 274 -56.28 83.53 10.30
N SER A 275 -55.29 84.44 10.22
CA SER A 275 -54.71 85.28 11.30
C SER A 275 -53.58 84.62 12.11
N ALA A 276 -52.42 85.25 12.33
CA ALA A 276 -51.94 86.59 11.95
C ALA A 276 -50.51 86.55 11.39
N THR A 277 -50.12 87.58 10.63
CA THR A 277 -48.79 87.68 9.97
C THR A 277 -47.69 88.16 10.93
N PRO A 278 -46.60 87.39 11.12
CA PRO A 278 -45.30 87.93 11.51
C PRO A 278 -44.46 88.25 10.26
N THR A 279 -43.70 89.35 10.29
CA THR A 279 -42.81 89.77 9.21
C THR A 279 -41.70 88.74 8.97
N ALA A 280 -41.35 88.48 7.71
CA ALA A 280 -40.22 87.60 7.37
C ALA A 280 -38.89 88.16 7.92
N ALA A 281 -38.03 87.27 8.43
CA ALA A 281 -36.67 87.63 8.82
C ALA A 281 -35.85 88.08 7.60
N PRO A 282 -34.91 89.03 7.75
CA PRO A 282 -34.05 89.47 6.66
C PRO A 282 -33.16 88.32 6.16
N LYS A 283 -32.96 88.27 4.84
CA LYS A 283 -32.07 87.30 4.19
C LYS A 283 -30.62 87.66 4.50
N GLY A 284 -29.90 86.78 5.20
CA GLY A 284 -28.50 87.02 5.57
C GLY A 284 -27.54 87.14 4.38
N VAL A 285 -26.41 87.81 4.61
CA VAL A 285 -25.32 88.00 3.64
C VAL A 285 -24.34 86.81 3.60
N GLY A 286 -23.59 86.69 2.50
CA GLY A 286 -22.60 85.62 2.29
C GLY A 286 -21.20 85.97 2.80
N GLN A 287 -20.19 85.42 2.13
CA GLN A 287 -18.78 85.75 2.34
C GLN A 287 -18.51 87.22 2.01
N GLY A 288 -17.72 87.90 2.84
CA GLY A 288 -17.32 89.30 2.60
C GLY A 288 -16.86 90.04 3.86
N THR A 289 -16.50 91.31 3.67
CA THR A 289 -16.30 92.30 4.73
C THR A 289 -17.40 93.35 4.62
N TYR A 290 -18.12 93.58 5.71
CA TYR A 290 -19.28 94.47 5.80
C TYR A 290 -18.94 95.62 6.75
N GLU A 291 -18.61 96.77 6.15
CA GLU A 291 -18.07 97.95 6.81
C GLU A 291 -19.10 98.65 7.72
N ASN A 292 -18.64 99.58 8.58
CA ASN A 292 -19.50 100.30 9.53
C ASN A 292 -20.65 101.13 8.93
N ASP A 293 -20.75 101.27 7.60
CA ASP A 293 -21.86 101.90 6.90
C ASP A 293 -22.34 101.11 5.68
N ASP A 294 -22.05 99.80 5.64
CA ASP A 294 -22.63 98.88 4.66
C ASP A 294 -24.16 98.77 4.84
N PRO A 295 -24.97 98.84 3.76
CA PRO A 295 -26.43 98.76 3.85
C PRO A 295 -27.01 97.48 4.50
N ALA A 296 -26.23 96.39 4.61
CA ALA A 296 -26.63 95.18 5.32
C ALA A 296 -26.48 95.30 6.85
N VAL A 297 -25.66 96.24 7.33
CA VAL A 297 -25.42 96.44 8.77
C VAL A 297 -26.51 97.33 9.35
N THR A 298 -27.39 96.73 10.16
CA THR A 298 -28.48 97.42 10.84
C THR A 298 -27.94 98.17 12.06
N LEU A 299 -27.91 99.49 11.98
CA LEU A 299 -27.48 100.38 13.07
C LEU A 299 -28.68 100.96 13.83
N ASN A 300 -28.73 100.72 15.13
CA ASN A 300 -29.75 101.23 16.05
C ASN A 300 -29.12 102.15 17.11
N GLY A 301 -29.77 103.29 17.38
CA GLY A 301 -29.24 104.34 18.26
C GLY A 301 -28.42 105.39 17.50
N THR A 302 -27.80 106.32 18.24
CA THR A 302 -27.06 107.47 17.68
C THR A 302 -25.62 107.08 17.36
N TRP A 303 -25.45 106.44 16.20
CA TRP A 303 -24.15 106.16 15.60
C TRP A 303 -23.59 107.40 14.89
N THR A 304 -22.30 107.64 15.03
CA THR A 304 -21.57 108.72 14.33
C THR A 304 -20.40 108.10 13.56
N LYS A 305 -20.36 108.31 12.23
CA LYS A 305 -19.24 107.88 11.39
C LYS A 305 -18.03 108.78 11.65
N VAL A 306 -16.88 108.17 12.01
CA VAL A 306 -15.61 108.84 12.24
C VAL A 306 -14.65 108.42 11.13
N ALA A 307 -14.29 109.35 10.25
CA ALA A 307 -13.35 109.08 9.16
C ALA A 307 -11.95 108.75 9.71
N SER A 308 -11.33 107.67 9.22
CA SER A 308 -10.00 107.24 9.65
C SER A 308 -9.36 106.27 8.67
N ASN A 309 -8.15 106.58 8.21
CA ASN A 309 -7.37 105.71 7.33
C ASN A 309 -6.67 104.54 8.05
N GLN A 310 -7.03 104.27 9.31
CA GLN A 310 -6.46 103.19 10.13
C GLN A 310 -7.45 102.04 10.35
N ASP A 311 -8.70 102.19 9.93
CA ASP A 311 -9.82 101.27 10.12
C ASP A 311 -10.29 100.85 8.70
N SER A 312 -11.00 99.72 8.59
CA SER A 312 -11.55 99.26 7.31
C SER A 312 -12.64 100.23 6.78
N GLY A 313 -12.93 100.18 5.48
CA GLY A 313 -13.75 101.18 4.77
C GLY A 313 -13.23 102.63 4.78
N GLY A 314 -12.14 102.93 5.51
CA GLY A 314 -11.68 104.29 5.78
C GLY A 314 -12.44 105.01 6.92
N SER A 315 -13.12 104.28 7.81
CA SER A 315 -13.84 104.87 8.95
C SER A 315 -14.14 103.88 10.08
N THR A 316 -14.69 104.38 11.18
CA THR A 316 -15.35 103.57 12.20
C THR A 316 -16.65 104.24 12.66
N GLY A 317 -17.68 103.45 12.96
CA GLY A 317 -18.92 103.91 13.58
C GLY A 317 -18.79 103.97 15.10
N SER A 318 -19.19 105.08 15.73
CA SER A 318 -19.18 105.27 17.20
C SER A 318 -20.59 105.47 17.75
N LEU A 319 -21.08 104.55 18.60
CA LEU A 319 -22.38 104.68 19.28
C LEU A 319 -22.26 105.38 20.63
N SER A 320 -23.05 106.46 20.80
CA SER A 320 -23.04 107.32 22.00
C SER A 320 -24.28 107.22 22.90
N THR A 321 -25.42 106.75 22.37
CA THR A 321 -26.69 106.57 23.10
C THR A 321 -27.00 105.08 23.31
N ALA A 322 -28.18 104.73 23.85
CA ALA A 322 -28.60 103.33 23.89
C ALA A 322 -28.88 102.82 22.47
N GLY A 323 -28.45 101.59 22.15
CA GLY A 323 -28.54 101.05 20.80
C GLY A 323 -27.64 99.85 20.57
N TYR A 324 -27.56 99.42 19.30
CA TYR A 324 -26.79 98.26 18.86
C TYR A 324 -26.37 98.38 17.38
N ALA A 325 -25.47 97.50 16.94
CA ALA A 325 -25.24 97.18 15.53
C ALA A 325 -25.56 95.69 15.29
N GLU A 326 -26.09 95.34 14.13
CA GLU A 326 -26.56 93.99 13.83
C GLU A 326 -26.31 93.61 12.36
N LEU A 327 -25.93 92.35 12.11
CA LEU A 327 -25.80 91.78 10.77
C LEU A 327 -26.33 90.34 10.76
N SER A 328 -27.19 90.02 9.80
CA SER A 328 -27.58 88.64 9.48
C SER A 328 -26.70 88.07 8.39
N PHE A 329 -26.20 86.85 8.55
CA PHE A 329 -25.21 86.21 7.65
C PHE A 329 -25.50 84.71 7.48
N THR A 330 -24.94 84.07 6.46
CA THR A 330 -25.15 82.63 6.16
C THR A 330 -23.88 81.79 6.10
N THR A 331 -22.70 82.38 6.34
CA THR A 331 -21.42 81.66 6.41
C THR A 331 -21.26 80.88 7.71
N SER A 332 -20.41 79.86 7.68
CA SER A 332 -20.06 79.01 8.84
C SER A 332 -19.20 79.71 9.91
N GLY A 333 -19.06 81.04 9.85
CA GLY A 333 -18.42 81.86 10.85
C GLY A 333 -18.57 83.37 10.60
N ILE A 334 -18.33 84.17 11.65
CA ILE A 334 -18.33 85.64 11.59
C ILE A 334 -17.34 86.23 12.59
N ARG A 335 -16.67 87.32 12.21
CA ARG A 335 -15.82 88.16 13.07
C ARG A 335 -16.44 89.54 13.23
N TRP A 336 -16.34 90.12 14.43
CA TRP A 336 -16.60 91.54 14.69
C TRP A 336 -15.26 92.28 14.85
N ILE A 337 -15.00 93.20 13.93
CA ILE A 337 -13.83 94.07 13.91
C ILE A 337 -14.20 95.41 14.54
N THR A 338 -13.30 95.96 15.36
CA THR A 338 -13.55 97.21 16.10
C THR A 338 -12.26 97.93 16.47
N ARG A 339 -12.42 99.12 17.04
CA ARG A 339 -11.35 99.97 17.58
C ARG A 339 -11.42 99.99 19.11
N TYR A 340 -10.33 99.59 19.76
CA TYR A 340 -10.13 99.77 21.20
C TYR A 340 -9.45 101.13 21.45
N ASN A 341 -9.92 101.92 22.42
CA ASN A 341 -9.36 103.25 22.70
C ASN A 341 -9.70 103.78 24.12
N THR A 342 -9.24 104.99 24.45
CA THR A 342 -9.34 105.60 25.79
C THR A 342 -10.72 106.16 26.17
N TYR A 343 -11.66 106.21 25.23
CA TYR A 343 -13.05 106.66 25.43
C TYR A 343 -14.09 105.57 25.09
N SER A 344 -13.64 104.33 24.94
CA SER A 344 -14.50 103.19 24.65
C SER A 344 -15.04 102.49 25.90
N GLY A 345 -16.29 102.05 25.83
CA GLY A 345 -17.02 101.38 26.91
C GLY A 345 -17.20 99.88 26.70
N ILE A 346 -18.18 99.30 27.39
CA ILE A 346 -18.44 97.86 27.41
C ILE A 346 -19.63 97.52 26.49
N ALA A 347 -19.42 96.54 25.62
CA ALA A 347 -20.40 95.98 24.70
C ALA A 347 -20.81 94.55 25.09
N ASP A 348 -22.06 94.19 24.83
CA ASP A 348 -22.55 92.81 24.90
C ASP A 348 -22.73 92.25 23.49
N VAL A 349 -22.17 91.07 23.24
CA VAL A 349 -22.29 90.35 21.96
C VAL A 349 -23.37 89.30 22.10
N TYR A 350 -24.31 89.33 21.15
CA TYR A 350 -25.37 88.35 20.98
C TYR A 350 -25.20 87.63 19.65
N LEU A 351 -25.46 86.33 19.63
CA LEU A 351 -25.59 85.51 18.43
C LEU A 351 -26.97 84.84 18.49
N ASP A 352 -27.77 84.97 17.44
CA ASP A 352 -29.12 84.42 17.32
C ASP A 352 -30.02 84.76 18.53
N GLY A 353 -29.93 86.02 19.00
CA GLY A 353 -30.66 86.52 20.16
C GLY A 353 -30.12 86.07 21.53
N THR A 354 -29.13 85.18 21.58
CA THR A 354 -28.50 84.69 22.82
C THR A 354 -27.23 85.46 23.13
N LYS A 355 -27.06 85.96 24.37
CA LYS A 355 -25.83 86.66 24.78
C LYS A 355 -24.67 85.67 24.87
N VAL A 356 -23.66 85.83 24.00
CA VAL A 356 -22.48 84.96 23.89
C VAL A 356 -21.22 85.57 24.53
N ARG A 357 -21.10 86.90 24.63
CA ARG A 357 -19.93 87.55 25.24
C ARG A 357 -20.24 88.92 25.83
N THR A 358 -19.40 89.37 26.76
CA THR A 358 -19.24 90.79 27.15
C THR A 358 -17.82 91.21 26.80
N VAL A 359 -17.63 92.37 26.19
CA VAL A 359 -16.33 92.89 25.74
C VAL A 359 -16.14 94.32 26.23
N ASP A 360 -15.09 94.55 27.01
CA ASP A 360 -14.61 95.89 27.34
C ASP A 360 -13.72 96.39 26.21
N LEU A 361 -14.10 97.48 25.55
CA LEU A 361 -13.38 98.06 24.41
C LEU A 361 -12.34 99.11 24.82
N TYR A 362 -12.08 99.30 26.11
CA TYR A 362 -11.05 100.21 26.57
C TYR A 362 -9.64 99.75 26.18
N SER A 363 -8.80 100.71 25.76
CA SER A 363 -7.35 100.56 25.72
C SER A 363 -6.67 101.89 26.02
N ALA A 364 -5.56 101.87 26.75
CA ALA A 364 -4.79 103.07 27.10
C ALA A 364 -4.16 103.76 25.86
N THR A 365 -4.04 103.03 24.74
CA THR A 365 -3.69 103.55 23.42
C THR A 365 -4.71 103.07 22.39
N THR A 366 -4.96 103.86 21.35
CA THR A 366 -5.85 103.45 20.24
C THR A 366 -5.28 102.26 19.49
N LYS A 367 -6.11 101.24 19.23
CA LYS A 367 -5.83 100.10 18.36
C LYS A 367 -7.03 99.90 17.43
N THR A 368 -6.82 99.97 16.12
CA THR A 368 -7.85 99.81 15.07
C THR A 368 -7.83 98.38 14.52
N GLN A 369 -8.83 97.99 13.71
CA GLN A 369 -8.89 96.66 13.07
C GLN A 369 -8.72 95.46 14.03
N GLN A 370 -9.20 95.57 15.27
CA GLN A 370 -9.05 94.52 16.28
C GLN A 370 -10.28 93.60 16.27
N VAL A 371 -10.06 92.28 16.25
CA VAL A 371 -11.14 91.29 16.42
C VAL A 371 -11.59 91.30 17.88
N ALA A 372 -12.80 91.81 18.15
CA ALA A 372 -13.40 91.80 19.50
C ALA A 372 -14.24 90.55 19.76
N TYR A 373 -14.77 89.93 18.70
CA TYR A 373 -15.45 88.64 18.76
C TYR A 373 -15.23 87.86 17.46
N GLU A 374 -15.16 86.54 17.58
CA GLU A 374 -15.09 85.60 16.47
C GLU A 374 -15.83 84.32 16.86
N VAL A 375 -16.52 83.73 15.89
CA VAL A 375 -17.11 82.39 15.98
C VAL A 375 -16.97 81.68 14.63
N THR A 376 -16.69 80.38 14.66
CA THR A 376 -16.49 79.51 13.51
C THR A 376 -17.15 78.15 13.77
N GLY A 377 -17.42 77.38 12.72
CA GLY A 377 -18.13 76.10 12.83
C GLY A 377 -19.64 76.23 13.05
N LEU A 378 -20.23 77.36 12.66
CA LEU A 378 -21.68 77.51 12.58
C LEU A 378 -22.22 76.71 11.38
N PRO A 379 -23.47 76.20 11.43
CA PRO A 379 -24.15 75.71 10.23
C PRO A 379 -24.28 76.81 9.18
N GLU A 380 -24.30 76.46 7.90
CA GLU A 380 -24.51 77.44 6.82
C GLU A 380 -26.00 77.73 6.63
N THR A 381 -26.56 78.34 7.67
CA THR A 381 -27.97 78.78 7.79
C THR A 381 -28.02 80.25 8.17
N SER A 382 -29.20 80.87 8.18
CA SER A 382 -29.32 82.31 8.46
C SER A 382 -29.11 82.63 9.95
N HIS A 383 -27.88 82.99 10.31
CA HIS A 383 -27.48 83.44 11.63
C HIS A 383 -27.56 84.98 11.75
N THR A 384 -27.48 85.52 12.96
CA THR A 384 -27.47 86.98 13.21
C THR A 384 -26.59 87.34 14.41
N ILE A 385 -25.60 88.20 14.18
CA ILE A 385 -24.75 88.79 15.24
C ILE A 385 -25.26 90.18 15.60
N ARG A 386 -25.38 90.49 16.89
CA ARG A 386 -25.78 91.80 17.41
C ARG A 386 -24.83 92.28 18.52
N ILE A 387 -24.30 93.48 18.36
CA ILE A 387 -23.39 94.16 19.29
C ILE A 387 -24.16 95.26 20.01
N VAL A 388 -24.49 95.06 21.29
CA VAL A 388 -25.34 95.96 22.10
C VAL A 388 -24.47 96.80 23.03
N ARG A 389 -24.74 98.12 23.11
CA ARG A 389 -24.06 99.00 24.07
C ARG A 389 -24.66 98.87 25.47
N THR A 390 -23.87 98.43 26.45
CA THR A 390 -24.33 98.30 27.85
C THR A 390 -24.59 99.65 28.53
N GLY A 391 -24.05 100.75 27.99
CA GLY A 391 -24.04 102.06 28.64
C GLY A 391 -23.01 102.18 29.78
N THR A 392 -22.32 101.09 30.11
CA THR A 392 -21.26 101.06 31.13
C THR A 392 -19.87 101.17 30.52
N LYS A 393 -18.90 101.55 31.36
CA LYS A 393 -17.47 101.61 31.04
C LYS A 393 -16.67 101.14 32.25
N ASN A 394 -15.43 100.69 32.04
CA ASN A 394 -14.51 100.51 33.16
C ASN A 394 -14.11 101.88 33.77
N ALA A 395 -13.39 101.85 34.90
CA ALA A 395 -12.96 103.07 35.59
C ALA A 395 -12.05 103.96 34.73
N SER A 396 -11.11 103.35 34.01
CA SER A 396 -10.01 103.99 33.27
C SER A 396 -10.44 104.64 31.93
N SER A 397 -11.55 104.21 31.35
CA SER A 397 -12.11 104.82 30.14
C SER A 397 -12.77 106.18 30.44
N SER A 398 -12.73 107.10 29.49
CA SER A 398 -13.38 108.41 29.62
C SER A 398 -14.86 108.43 29.18
N SER A 399 -15.36 107.42 28.47
CA SER A 399 -16.75 107.38 27.98
C SER A 399 -17.28 105.94 27.76
N PRO A 400 -18.61 105.69 27.74
CA PRO A 400 -19.17 104.36 27.52
C PRO A 400 -19.36 103.97 26.05
N ASN A 401 -18.77 104.68 25.08
CA ASN A 401 -19.10 104.53 23.66
C ASN A 401 -18.54 103.23 23.07
N ILE A 402 -19.29 102.57 22.17
CA ILE A 402 -18.82 101.35 21.49
C ILE A 402 -18.52 101.65 20.03
N MET A 403 -17.45 101.07 19.51
CA MET A 403 -17.01 101.26 18.13
C MET A 403 -17.40 100.06 17.26
N LEU A 404 -17.64 100.28 15.97
CA LEU A 404 -17.73 99.26 14.94
C LEU A 404 -16.80 99.64 13.80
N ASP A 405 -15.96 98.71 13.37
CA ASP A 405 -15.09 98.84 12.19
C ASP A 405 -15.75 98.08 11.03
N ALA A 406 -15.86 96.76 11.15
CA ALA A 406 -16.56 95.89 10.19
C ALA A 406 -17.07 94.59 10.83
N PHE A 407 -17.86 93.82 10.08
CA PHE A 407 -18.03 92.38 10.27
C PHE A 407 -17.37 91.61 9.11
N VAL A 408 -16.76 90.45 9.37
CA VAL A 408 -16.06 89.64 8.33
C VAL A 408 -16.54 88.20 8.34
N ALA A 409 -16.95 87.71 7.17
CA ALA A 409 -17.50 86.39 6.89
C ALA A 409 -16.56 85.64 5.92
N PRO A 410 -15.81 84.60 6.36
CA PRO A 410 -14.82 83.89 5.55
C PRO A 410 -15.41 82.70 4.78
N ASP A 411 -14.63 82.22 3.80
CA ASP A 411 -14.75 80.90 3.15
C ASP A 411 -13.68 79.94 3.71
N ILE A 412 -13.96 78.64 3.68
CA ILE A 412 -13.15 77.55 4.25
C ILE A 412 -13.25 76.21 3.48
N HIS A 413 -13.93 76.14 2.33
CA HIS A 413 -14.17 74.87 1.62
C HIS A 413 -13.17 74.66 0.49
N ALA A 414 -12.56 73.48 0.42
CA ALA A 414 -11.64 73.13 -0.66
C ALA A 414 -12.35 72.48 -1.87
N PRO A 415 -11.80 72.62 -3.10
CA PRO A 415 -12.31 71.90 -4.27
C PRO A 415 -12.30 70.37 -4.10
N LEU A 416 -13.10 69.69 -4.91
CA LEU A 416 -13.05 68.25 -5.08
C LEU A 416 -11.73 67.82 -5.72
N ALA A 417 -11.38 66.55 -5.49
CA ALA A 417 -10.19 65.95 -6.10
C ALA A 417 -10.29 65.92 -7.65
N PRO A 418 -9.21 66.25 -8.38
CA PRO A 418 -9.14 66.05 -9.83
C PRO A 418 -9.45 64.58 -10.20
N THR A 419 -10.14 64.37 -11.32
CA THR A 419 -10.57 63.04 -11.76
C THR A 419 -9.93 62.66 -13.11
N GLY A 420 -9.99 61.38 -13.46
CA GLY A 420 -9.53 60.89 -14.77
C GLY A 420 -8.02 61.03 -15.02
N LEU A 421 -7.19 61.02 -13.97
CA LEU A 421 -5.73 61.02 -14.13
C LEU A 421 -5.26 59.75 -14.85
N THR A 422 -4.56 59.91 -15.97
CA THR A 422 -3.85 58.84 -16.68
C THR A 422 -2.35 59.07 -16.64
N ALA A 423 -1.58 57.99 -16.77
CA ALA A 423 -0.13 58.02 -16.99
C ALA A 423 0.19 57.06 -18.15
N THR A 424 0.84 57.56 -19.20
CA THR A 424 1.16 56.82 -20.43
C THR A 424 2.63 56.99 -20.80
N VAL A 425 3.31 55.89 -21.14
CA VAL A 425 4.72 55.94 -21.57
C VAL A 425 4.79 56.38 -23.02
N ASP A 426 5.63 57.39 -23.32
CA ASP A 426 6.09 57.69 -24.67
C ASP A 426 7.63 57.76 -24.68
N GLY A 427 8.27 56.90 -25.46
CA GLY A 427 9.73 56.76 -25.49
C GLY A 427 10.36 56.51 -24.12
N GLN A 428 11.01 57.53 -23.56
CA GLN A 428 11.67 57.52 -22.24
C GLN A 428 10.95 58.39 -21.18
N ASP A 429 9.79 58.95 -21.55
CA ASP A 429 9.04 59.93 -20.77
C ASP A 429 7.66 59.35 -20.39
N ILE A 430 7.01 59.93 -19.38
CA ILE A 430 5.65 59.57 -18.97
C ILE A 430 4.74 60.80 -19.08
N ASP A 431 3.80 60.74 -20.02
CA ASP A 431 2.75 61.73 -20.19
C ASP A 431 1.62 61.51 -19.18
N LEU A 432 1.24 62.59 -18.51
CA LEU A 432 0.11 62.67 -17.59
C LEU A 432 -0.99 63.53 -18.19
N ALA A 433 -2.25 63.14 -17.99
CA ALA A 433 -3.43 63.95 -18.35
C ALA A 433 -4.54 63.77 -17.31
N TRP A 434 -5.33 64.81 -17.02
CA TRP A 434 -6.46 64.73 -16.08
C TRP A 434 -7.65 65.60 -16.49
N ALA A 435 -8.84 65.28 -15.97
CA ALA A 435 -10.06 66.06 -16.23
C ALA A 435 -10.06 67.38 -15.45
N ALA A 436 -10.83 68.36 -15.93
CA ALA A 436 -11.07 69.59 -15.20
C ALA A 436 -12.07 69.40 -14.05
N ASN A 437 -11.80 70.06 -12.93
CA ASN A 437 -12.77 70.35 -11.89
C ASN A 437 -13.99 71.11 -12.44
N ALA A 438 -15.13 70.98 -11.74
CA ALA A 438 -16.39 71.65 -12.09
C ALA A 438 -16.52 73.03 -11.40
N GLU A 439 -15.72 73.26 -10.37
CA GLU A 439 -15.69 74.44 -9.53
C GLU A 439 -14.97 75.61 -10.25
N THR A 440 -15.62 76.78 -10.28
CA THR A 440 -15.21 77.93 -11.11
C THR A 440 -14.10 78.79 -10.51
N ASP A 441 -13.67 78.47 -9.29
CA ASP A 441 -12.68 79.15 -8.46
C ASP A 441 -11.33 78.42 -8.40
N VAL A 442 -11.19 77.26 -9.06
CA VAL A 442 -9.90 76.56 -9.17
C VAL A 442 -8.87 77.45 -9.89
N LYS A 443 -7.74 77.65 -9.21
CA LYS A 443 -6.61 78.54 -9.55
C LYS A 443 -5.41 77.78 -10.11
N ALA A 444 -5.14 76.58 -9.60
CA ALA A 444 -3.97 75.79 -9.97
C ALA A 444 -4.16 74.28 -9.72
N TYR A 445 -3.31 73.46 -10.35
CA TYR A 445 -3.15 72.04 -10.07
C TYR A 445 -1.70 71.74 -9.65
N LYS A 446 -1.51 70.88 -8.65
CA LYS A 446 -0.21 70.43 -8.12
C LYS A 446 -0.02 68.95 -8.48
N VAL A 447 1.04 68.63 -9.23
CA VAL A 447 1.33 67.28 -9.72
C VAL A 447 2.42 66.65 -8.86
N TYR A 448 2.17 65.45 -8.34
CA TYR A 448 3.08 64.72 -7.47
C TYR A 448 3.53 63.38 -8.10
N ARG A 449 4.75 62.93 -7.78
CA ARG A 449 5.32 61.63 -8.15
C ARG A 449 5.79 60.83 -6.95
N ARG A 450 5.68 59.51 -7.03
CA ARG A 450 6.25 58.48 -6.16
C ARG A 450 7.17 57.56 -6.98
N GLU A 451 8.35 57.28 -6.45
CA GLU A 451 9.32 56.33 -7.03
C GLU A 451 8.95 54.91 -6.57
N GLY A 452 8.70 53.98 -7.50
CA GLY A 452 8.35 52.59 -7.19
C GLY A 452 7.15 52.46 -6.24
N THR A 453 7.32 51.70 -5.16
CA THR A 453 6.32 51.50 -4.10
C THR A 453 6.38 52.55 -2.98
N SER A 454 7.15 53.64 -3.15
CA SER A 454 7.35 54.66 -2.11
C SER A 454 6.04 55.34 -1.67
N THR A 455 5.85 55.43 -0.36
CA THR A 455 4.79 56.25 0.26
C THR A 455 5.12 57.74 0.26
N THR A 456 6.38 58.11 0.00
CA THR A 456 6.82 59.52 -0.05
C THR A 456 6.65 60.07 -1.46
N ARG A 457 5.83 61.11 -1.61
CA ARG A 457 5.60 61.82 -2.88
C ARG A 457 6.38 63.14 -2.97
N THR A 458 6.89 63.45 -4.15
CA THR A 458 7.59 64.70 -4.49
C THR A 458 6.69 65.55 -5.39
N LEU A 459 6.58 66.86 -5.13
CA LEU A 459 5.92 67.80 -6.04
C LEU A 459 6.82 67.98 -7.28
N ILE A 460 6.35 67.58 -8.46
CA ILE A 460 7.12 67.71 -9.71
C ILE A 460 6.70 68.92 -10.55
N ALA A 461 5.44 69.37 -10.42
CA ALA A 461 4.94 70.54 -11.13
C ALA A 461 3.81 71.26 -10.38
N THR A 462 3.60 72.53 -10.71
CA THR A 462 2.35 73.25 -10.42
C THR A 462 1.92 73.97 -11.69
N THR A 463 0.71 73.72 -12.14
CA THR A 463 0.15 74.24 -13.40
C THR A 463 -1.00 75.20 -13.11
N THR A 464 -1.30 76.08 -14.06
CA THR A 464 -2.44 77.01 -14.01
C THR A 464 -3.78 76.30 -14.21
N ALA A 465 -4.88 76.98 -13.88
CA ALA A 465 -6.25 76.49 -13.97
C ALA A 465 -6.75 76.09 -15.38
N ASP A 466 -5.98 76.29 -16.44
CA ASP A 466 -6.26 75.91 -17.83
C ASP A 466 -5.46 74.68 -18.31
N VAL A 467 -4.26 74.45 -17.77
CA VAL A 467 -3.39 73.32 -18.13
C VAL A 467 -3.87 72.01 -17.48
N ARG A 468 -3.89 70.91 -18.25
CA ARG A 468 -4.41 69.59 -17.85
C ARG A 468 -3.50 68.40 -18.19
N THR A 469 -2.27 68.68 -18.58
CA THR A 469 -1.28 67.67 -18.95
C THR A 469 0.09 68.01 -18.36
N PHE A 470 0.95 67.01 -18.20
CA PHE A 470 2.34 67.16 -17.79
C PHE A 470 3.17 65.97 -18.23
N THR A 471 4.33 66.21 -18.85
CA THR A 471 5.28 65.15 -19.26
C THR A 471 6.43 65.06 -18.25
N ASP A 472 6.61 63.90 -17.64
CA ASP A 472 7.71 63.61 -16.71
C ASP A 472 8.84 62.84 -17.41
N THR A 473 9.98 63.48 -17.61
CA THR A 473 10.96 63.07 -18.63
C THR A 473 12.13 62.23 -18.10
N ALA A 474 12.79 61.49 -18.99
CA ALA A 474 14.01 60.70 -18.76
C ALA A 474 13.91 59.69 -17.59
N ARG A 475 12.85 58.90 -17.61
CA ARG A 475 12.53 57.85 -16.63
C ARG A 475 13.43 56.61 -16.80
N MET A 476 13.35 55.64 -15.88
CA MET A 476 14.16 54.42 -15.90
C MET A 476 13.39 53.22 -16.45
N PRO A 477 13.88 52.51 -17.49
CA PRO A 477 13.40 51.19 -17.91
C PRO A 477 13.16 50.26 -16.72
N GLY A 478 12.07 49.51 -16.76
CA GLY A 478 11.64 48.61 -15.68
C GLY A 478 11.10 49.29 -14.42
N ALA A 479 11.38 50.57 -14.18
CA ALA A 479 10.89 51.28 -13.00
C ALA A 479 9.42 51.71 -13.14
N THR A 480 8.67 51.54 -12.06
CA THR A 480 7.29 52.03 -11.92
C THR A 480 7.28 53.41 -11.26
N TYR A 481 6.49 54.32 -11.81
CA TYR A 481 6.26 55.66 -11.27
C TYR A 481 4.78 55.85 -10.98
N GLY A 482 4.45 56.27 -9.76
CA GLY A 482 3.09 56.56 -9.32
C GLY A 482 2.83 58.07 -9.25
N TYR A 483 1.67 58.54 -9.70
CA TYR A 483 1.33 59.96 -9.80
C TYR A 483 -0.02 60.28 -9.18
N ASP A 484 -0.16 61.49 -8.62
CA ASP A 484 -1.43 62.04 -8.17
C ASP A 484 -1.46 63.58 -8.28
N VAL A 485 -2.65 64.15 -8.48
CA VAL A 485 -2.85 65.59 -8.73
C VAL A 485 -3.82 66.18 -7.71
N VAL A 486 -3.55 67.40 -7.25
CA VAL A 486 -4.36 68.17 -6.28
C VAL A 486 -4.77 69.50 -6.90
N ALA A 487 -6.06 69.87 -6.85
CA ALA A 487 -6.56 71.19 -7.21
C ALA A 487 -6.37 72.19 -6.06
N VAL A 488 -6.28 73.47 -6.38
CA VAL A 488 -6.18 74.59 -5.43
C VAL A 488 -7.06 75.73 -5.92
N ASP A 489 -7.84 76.38 -5.05
CA ASP A 489 -8.76 77.48 -5.37
C ASP A 489 -8.14 78.89 -5.23
N THR A 490 -8.95 79.93 -5.46
CA THR A 490 -8.58 81.34 -5.25
C THR A 490 -8.36 81.74 -3.79
N SER A 491 -8.97 81.02 -2.84
CA SER A 491 -8.77 81.13 -1.38
C SER A 491 -7.47 80.42 -0.89
N ASP A 492 -6.76 79.72 -1.79
CA ASP A 492 -5.62 78.82 -1.53
C ASP A 492 -5.96 77.55 -0.70
N ASN A 493 -7.24 77.16 -0.59
CA ASN A 493 -7.59 75.83 -0.09
C ASN A 493 -7.20 74.77 -1.12
N ALA A 494 -6.79 73.58 -0.64
CA ALA A 494 -6.30 72.50 -1.50
C ALA A 494 -7.18 71.24 -1.39
N SER A 495 -7.49 70.64 -2.53
CA SER A 495 -8.33 69.44 -2.62
C SER A 495 -7.67 68.21 -1.99
N ALA A 496 -8.45 67.15 -1.80
CA ALA A 496 -7.89 65.81 -1.73
C ALA A 496 -7.16 65.45 -3.05
N SER A 497 -6.19 64.53 -3.01
CA SER A 497 -5.56 64.03 -4.23
C SER A 497 -6.56 63.29 -5.12
N SER A 498 -6.31 63.35 -6.43
CA SER A 498 -6.89 62.45 -7.42
C SER A 498 -6.69 60.97 -7.05
N ALA A 499 -7.47 60.09 -7.69
CA ALA A 499 -7.06 58.70 -7.83
C ALA A 499 -5.63 58.64 -8.41
N ALA A 500 -4.81 57.71 -7.93
CA ALA A 500 -3.44 57.58 -8.37
C ALA A 500 -3.36 56.87 -9.73
N ALA A 501 -2.59 57.43 -10.65
CA ALA A 501 -2.16 56.74 -11.87
C ALA A 501 -0.77 56.14 -11.66
N SER A 502 -0.39 55.14 -12.47
CA SER A 502 0.96 54.61 -12.46
C SER A 502 1.34 54.06 -13.82
N ALA A 503 2.58 54.30 -14.24
CA ALA A 503 3.17 53.73 -15.44
C ALA A 503 4.50 53.04 -15.10
N THR A 504 4.78 51.94 -15.78
CA THR A 504 6.05 51.20 -15.69
C THR A 504 6.73 51.28 -17.04
N MET A 505 7.99 51.73 -17.05
CA MET A 505 8.74 51.81 -18.30
C MET A 505 9.04 50.39 -18.84
N PRO A 506 8.94 50.15 -20.16
CA PRO A 506 9.36 48.87 -20.75
C PRO A 506 10.86 48.64 -20.52
N ILE A 507 11.28 47.37 -20.61
CA ILE A 507 12.66 46.94 -20.36
C ILE A 507 13.04 45.82 -21.33
N ASP A 508 14.24 45.92 -21.91
CA ASP A 508 14.81 44.90 -22.81
C ASP A 508 16.00 44.26 -22.10
N VAL A 509 15.91 42.96 -21.82
CA VAL A 509 16.73 42.27 -20.81
C VAL A 509 17.77 41.39 -21.50
N GLN A 510 19.04 41.73 -21.28
CA GLN A 510 20.16 41.06 -21.93
C GLN A 510 20.67 39.85 -21.12
N PRO A 511 21.14 38.78 -21.79
CA PRO A 511 21.70 37.59 -21.14
C PRO A 511 23.14 37.84 -20.64
N ALA A 512 23.91 36.76 -20.39
CA ALA A 512 25.35 36.85 -20.22
C ALA A 512 26.04 37.23 -21.55
N GLY A 513 27.04 38.12 -21.47
CA GLY A 513 27.72 38.65 -22.66
C GLY A 513 28.61 39.86 -22.41
N VAL A 514 29.11 40.42 -23.51
CA VAL A 514 29.74 41.75 -23.59
C VAL A 514 28.85 42.61 -24.49
N TYR A 515 28.64 43.86 -24.09
CA TYR A 515 27.79 44.83 -24.78
C TYR A 515 28.61 46.09 -25.03
N GLU A 516 28.99 46.32 -26.27
CA GLU A 516 29.93 47.35 -26.72
C GLU A 516 29.23 48.72 -26.88
N ASP A 517 29.99 49.81 -27.00
CA ASP A 517 29.47 51.19 -27.00
C ASP A 517 28.45 51.54 -28.10
N GLY A 518 28.33 50.71 -29.14
CA GLY A 518 27.39 50.85 -30.25
C GLY A 518 26.30 49.78 -30.34
N ASP A 519 26.21 48.84 -29.39
CA ASP A 519 25.20 47.77 -29.44
C ASP A 519 23.79 48.29 -29.14
N ALA A 520 22.78 47.74 -29.83
CA ALA A 520 21.37 48.08 -29.60
C ALA A 520 20.87 47.74 -28.17
N ALA A 521 21.58 46.84 -27.48
CA ALA A 521 21.42 46.52 -26.07
C ALA A 521 21.77 47.68 -25.11
N VAL A 522 22.53 48.67 -25.57
CA VAL A 522 23.04 49.80 -24.79
C VAL A 522 22.23 51.06 -25.11
N THR A 523 21.43 51.51 -24.15
CA THR A 523 20.66 52.75 -24.28
C THR A 523 21.54 53.97 -23.98
N LEU A 524 21.83 54.77 -25.00
CA LEU A 524 22.57 56.03 -24.88
C LEU A 524 21.61 57.23 -24.91
N TYR A 525 21.48 57.96 -23.80
CA TYR A 525 20.69 59.19 -23.71
C TYR A 525 21.57 60.44 -23.60
N GLY A 526 21.22 61.49 -24.33
CA GLY A 526 22.02 62.71 -24.50
C GLY A 526 22.95 62.65 -25.74
N PRO A 527 23.67 63.74 -26.05
CA PRO A 527 24.54 63.81 -27.23
C PRO A 527 25.85 63.04 -26.99
N TRP A 528 25.77 61.71 -27.11
CA TRP A 528 26.94 60.84 -27.14
C TRP A 528 27.71 60.97 -28.46
N SER A 529 29.00 60.64 -28.44
CA SER A 529 29.87 60.64 -29.62
C SER A 529 30.87 59.49 -29.53
N THR A 530 30.70 58.50 -30.42
CA THR A 530 31.58 57.34 -30.58
C THR A 530 32.90 57.73 -31.23
N VAL A 531 33.99 57.12 -30.75
CA VAL A 531 35.36 57.32 -31.23
C VAL A 531 36.00 55.96 -31.49
N THR A 532 36.44 55.72 -32.72
CA THR A 532 37.15 54.48 -33.11
C THR A 532 38.48 54.35 -32.36
N SER A 533 38.76 53.17 -31.81
CA SER A 533 39.95 52.90 -31.01
C SER A 533 40.28 51.41 -31.03
N ASN A 534 41.45 51.04 -31.56
CA ASN A 534 41.92 49.64 -31.59
C ASN A 534 42.48 49.15 -30.24
N MET A 535 42.23 49.90 -29.16
CA MET A 535 42.76 49.67 -27.81
C MET A 535 41.65 49.54 -26.76
N ASP A 536 40.43 49.98 -27.08
CA ASP A 536 39.21 49.81 -26.28
C ASP A 536 38.44 48.57 -26.83
N SER A 537 37.40 48.07 -26.17
CA SER A 537 36.61 46.93 -26.66
C SER A 537 35.76 47.31 -27.89
N GLY A 538 35.22 46.32 -28.63
CA GLY A 538 34.52 46.50 -29.91
C GLY A 538 35.32 47.11 -31.08
N GLY A 539 36.42 47.83 -30.81
CA GLY A 539 37.08 48.75 -31.73
C GLY A 539 36.66 50.22 -31.55
N SER A 540 35.93 50.58 -30.50
CA SER A 540 35.41 51.93 -30.27
C SER A 540 35.15 52.25 -28.79
N TYR A 541 34.79 53.50 -28.49
CA TYR A 541 34.25 53.92 -27.20
C TYR A 541 33.36 55.15 -27.36
N ALA A 542 32.30 55.26 -26.55
CA ALA A 542 31.37 56.37 -26.59
C ALA A 542 31.73 57.44 -25.53
N THR A 543 31.56 58.71 -25.88
CA THR A 543 31.85 59.85 -25.00
C THR A 543 30.63 60.76 -24.84
N LEU A 544 30.42 61.30 -23.64
CA LEU A 544 29.33 62.25 -23.35
C LEU A 544 29.87 63.46 -22.58
N ASN A 545 29.61 64.67 -23.09
CA ASN A 545 30.04 65.92 -22.44
C ASN A 545 28.88 66.91 -22.12
N ALA A 546 27.64 66.46 -22.25
CA ALA A 546 26.42 67.22 -21.88
C ALA A 546 25.57 66.44 -20.86
N ALA A 547 24.35 66.88 -20.56
CA ALA A 547 23.41 66.07 -19.79
C ALA A 547 23.10 64.76 -20.53
N GLY A 548 23.07 63.64 -19.82
CA GLY A 548 22.89 62.32 -20.41
C GLY A 548 23.36 61.17 -19.52
N TYR A 549 23.12 59.95 -20.00
CA TYR A 549 23.52 58.69 -19.35
C TYR A 549 23.70 57.58 -20.39
N ALA A 550 24.36 56.49 -19.98
CA ALA A 550 24.32 55.20 -20.68
C ALA A 550 23.69 54.14 -19.77
N GLU A 551 23.02 53.15 -20.34
CA GLU A 551 22.21 52.18 -19.59
C GLU A 551 22.12 50.83 -20.29
N VAL A 552 22.10 49.74 -19.50
CA VAL A 552 21.83 48.38 -19.96
C VAL A 552 21.01 47.65 -18.90
N SER A 553 20.12 46.74 -19.32
CA SER A 553 19.39 45.85 -18.42
C SER A 553 19.79 44.40 -18.67
N PHE A 554 19.91 43.61 -17.61
CA PHE A 554 20.54 42.30 -17.63
C PHE A 554 19.87 41.35 -16.63
N SER A 555 20.00 40.04 -16.82
CA SER A 555 19.46 39.02 -15.89
C SER A 555 20.51 38.22 -15.13
N THR A 556 21.81 38.48 -15.35
CA THR A 556 22.90 37.78 -14.67
C THR A 556 23.10 38.28 -13.24
N SER A 557 23.63 37.42 -12.38
CA SER A 557 23.96 37.66 -10.97
C SER A 557 25.14 38.65 -10.74
N GLY A 558 25.54 39.43 -11.75
CA GLY A 558 26.55 40.47 -11.67
C GLY A 558 26.80 41.18 -13.01
N ILE A 559 27.38 42.38 -12.95
CA ILE A 559 27.70 43.21 -14.12
C ILE A 559 28.94 44.08 -13.86
N ARG A 560 29.69 44.38 -14.92
CA ARG A 560 30.79 45.36 -14.97
C ARG A 560 30.46 46.50 -15.93
N TRP A 561 30.90 47.70 -15.57
CA TRP A 561 31.07 48.82 -16.49
C TRP A 561 32.55 48.98 -16.80
N ILE A 562 32.90 48.84 -18.07
CA ILE A 562 34.23 49.06 -18.62
C ILE A 562 34.29 50.49 -19.18
N SER A 563 35.40 51.19 -18.94
CA SER A 563 35.60 52.57 -19.34
C SER A 563 37.08 52.88 -19.56
N ARG A 564 37.34 53.95 -20.32
CA ARG A 564 38.69 54.47 -20.57
C ARG A 564 39.00 55.66 -19.66
N LEU A 565 39.83 55.43 -18.65
CA LEU A 565 40.29 56.47 -17.71
C LEU A 565 41.33 57.36 -18.40
N ASN A 566 41.20 58.68 -18.28
CA ASN A 566 42.11 59.64 -18.94
C ASN A 566 42.04 61.05 -18.31
N SER A 567 42.83 62.00 -18.85
CA SER A 567 43.04 63.34 -18.27
C SER A 567 41.96 64.38 -18.62
N TYR A 568 40.94 64.01 -19.40
CA TYR A 568 39.75 64.82 -19.69
C TYR A 568 38.46 64.21 -19.15
N SER A 569 38.50 63.01 -18.58
CA SER A 569 37.35 62.37 -17.97
C SER A 569 36.88 63.06 -16.69
N GLY A 570 35.57 63.17 -16.52
CA GLY A 570 34.88 63.71 -15.35
C GLY A 570 34.30 62.64 -14.43
N ILE A 571 33.27 63.02 -13.66
CA ILE A 571 32.66 62.18 -12.63
C ILE A 571 31.27 61.68 -13.07
N ALA A 572 31.03 60.39 -12.91
CA ALA A 572 29.75 59.72 -13.15
C ALA A 572 29.10 59.24 -11.86
N ASP A 573 27.76 59.22 -11.82
CA ASP A 573 26.99 58.52 -10.80
C ASP A 573 26.47 57.19 -11.38
N VAL A 574 26.63 56.11 -10.62
CA VAL A 574 26.18 54.77 -10.99
C VAL A 574 24.92 54.44 -10.20
N TYR A 575 23.88 54.04 -10.92
CA TYR A 575 22.61 53.58 -10.38
C TYR A 575 22.42 52.11 -10.74
N LEU A 576 21.93 51.32 -9.79
CA LEU A 576 21.46 49.95 -9.99
C LEU A 576 20.00 49.92 -9.54
N ASP A 577 19.11 49.47 -10.42
CA ASP A 577 17.67 49.35 -10.17
C ASP A 577 17.04 50.66 -9.67
N GLY A 578 17.52 51.78 -10.23
CA GLY A 578 17.13 53.15 -9.85
C GLY A 578 17.75 53.68 -8.54
N VAL A 579 18.42 52.86 -7.75
CA VAL A 579 19.12 53.28 -6.53
C VAL A 579 20.55 53.71 -6.86
N LYS A 580 20.97 54.90 -6.42
CA LYS A 580 22.37 55.35 -6.57
C LYS A 580 23.29 54.49 -5.70
N VAL A 581 24.13 53.67 -6.33
CA VAL A 581 25.06 52.74 -5.66
C VAL A 581 26.49 53.24 -5.59
N LYS A 582 26.93 54.14 -6.48
CA LYS A 582 28.30 54.67 -6.48
C LYS A 582 28.39 56.06 -7.13
N THR A 583 29.47 56.78 -6.80
CA THR A 583 30.00 57.89 -7.61
C THR A 583 31.42 57.49 -8.05
N VAL A 584 31.75 57.69 -9.32
CA VAL A 584 33.01 57.25 -9.95
C VAL A 584 33.68 58.44 -10.61
N ASP A 585 34.90 58.77 -10.15
CA ASP A 585 35.81 59.66 -10.87
C ASP A 585 36.56 58.86 -11.94
N LEU A 586 36.39 59.22 -13.21
CA LEU A 586 37.03 58.56 -14.34
C LEU A 586 38.40 59.18 -14.68
N TYR A 587 38.87 60.17 -13.91
CA TYR A 587 40.16 60.82 -14.13
C TYR A 587 41.37 59.87 -13.97
N SER A 588 42.31 59.97 -14.90
CA SER A 588 43.66 59.40 -14.78
C SER A 588 44.66 60.31 -15.49
N SER A 589 45.81 60.58 -14.87
CA SER A 589 46.85 61.45 -15.45
C SER A 589 47.49 60.87 -16.72
N THR A 590 47.37 59.55 -16.93
CA THR A 590 47.67 58.84 -18.18
C THR A 590 46.44 58.08 -18.67
N THR A 591 46.31 57.89 -19.98
CA THR A 591 45.25 57.04 -20.55
C THR A 591 45.40 55.59 -20.09
N LYS A 592 44.29 54.98 -19.67
CA LYS A 592 44.16 53.54 -19.42
C LYS A 592 42.89 53.05 -20.10
N TYR A 593 43.05 52.05 -20.95
CA TYR A 593 41.99 51.43 -21.76
C TYR A 593 41.34 50.25 -21.01
N GLN A 594 40.11 49.86 -21.35
CA GLN A 594 39.45 48.66 -20.83
C GLN A 594 39.47 48.53 -19.29
N GLN A 595 39.22 49.63 -18.55
CA GLN A 595 39.27 49.65 -17.09
C GLN A 595 37.89 49.43 -16.47
N VAL A 596 37.81 48.57 -15.46
CA VAL A 596 36.57 48.35 -14.67
C VAL A 596 36.30 49.58 -13.79
N ALA A 597 35.38 50.44 -14.23
CA ALA A 597 34.93 51.62 -13.49
C ALA A 597 33.92 51.24 -12.38
N TYR A 598 33.10 50.24 -12.64
CA TYR A 598 32.17 49.62 -11.69
C TYR A 598 32.09 48.10 -11.88
N GLU A 599 31.91 47.37 -10.79
CA GLU A 599 31.56 45.95 -10.77
C GLU A 599 30.60 45.71 -9.61
N VAL A 600 29.60 44.85 -9.83
CA VAL A 600 28.74 44.28 -8.80
C VAL A 600 28.57 42.77 -9.05
N LYS A 601 28.42 42.00 -7.97
CA LYS A 601 28.36 40.53 -7.96
C LYS A 601 27.39 40.07 -6.88
N GLY A 602 26.82 38.87 -7.03
CA GLY A 602 25.89 38.30 -6.06
C GLY A 602 24.52 39.00 -6.07
N LEU A 603 24.14 39.55 -7.23
CA LEU A 603 22.75 39.95 -7.47
C LEU A 603 21.88 38.69 -7.65
N PRO A 604 20.58 38.74 -7.30
CA PRO A 604 19.64 37.72 -7.73
C PRO A 604 19.60 37.61 -9.26
N GLU A 605 19.18 36.46 -9.79
CA GLU A 605 19.00 36.27 -11.24
C GLU A 605 17.59 36.72 -11.65
N THR A 606 17.37 38.01 -11.41
CA THR A 606 16.19 38.78 -11.79
C THR A 606 16.59 39.88 -12.77
N THR A 607 15.61 40.54 -13.40
CA THR A 607 15.91 41.70 -14.24
C THR A 607 16.50 42.84 -13.39
N HIS A 608 17.72 43.24 -13.72
CA HIS A 608 18.44 44.37 -13.13
C HIS A 608 18.76 45.42 -14.19
N THR A 609 18.91 46.69 -13.78
CA THR A 609 19.25 47.80 -14.69
C THR A 609 20.43 48.60 -14.15
N LEU A 610 21.51 48.70 -14.93
CA LEU A 610 22.68 49.51 -14.60
C LEU A 610 22.68 50.79 -15.44
N ARG A 611 22.58 51.95 -14.80
CA ARG A 611 22.65 53.28 -15.45
C ARG A 611 23.86 54.07 -14.96
N VAL A 612 24.63 54.63 -15.89
CA VAL A 612 25.79 55.49 -15.60
C VAL A 612 25.52 56.91 -16.08
N VAL A 613 25.34 57.85 -15.14
CA VAL A 613 24.84 59.21 -15.38
C VAL A 613 25.98 60.22 -15.25
N ARG A 614 26.11 61.15 -16.20
CA ARG A 614 27.13 62.21 -16.10
C ARG A 614 26.71 63.26 -15.07
N THR A 615 27.51 63.46 -14.02
CA THR A 615 27.23 64.46 -12.95
C THR A 615 27.42 65.91 -13.39
N GLY A 616 28.14 66.14 -14.51
CA GLY A 616 28.59 67.47 -14.92
C GLY A 616 29.78 68.01 -14.09
N THR A 617 30.26 67.26 -13.10
CA THR A 617 31.42 67.61 -12.27
C THR A 617 32.69 66.86 -12.72
N LYS A 618 33.85 67.28 -12.22
CA LYS A 618 35.14 66.67 -12.52
C LYS A 618 36.12 66.78 -11.35
N ASN A 619 37.14 65.92 -11.35
CA ASN A 619 38.35 66.14 -10.57
C ASN A 619 38.96 67.51 -10.91
N ALA A 620 39.51 68.23 -9.92
CA ALA A 620 40.21 69.50 -10.14
C ALA A 620 41.40 69.36 -11.10
N SER A 621 42.01 68.17 -11.15
CA SER A 621 43.14 67.82 -12.03
C SER A 621 42.73 67.41 -13.45
N SER A 622 41.42 67.19 -13.69
CA SER A 622 40.91 66.85 -15.01
C SER A 622 40.67 68.10 -15.85
N THR A 623 40.86 67.99 -17.16
CA THR A 623 40.65 69.11 -18.09
C THR A 623 39.17 69.31 -18.44
N SER A 624 38.39 68.24 -18.61
CA SER A 624 36.96 68.29 -18.98
C SER A 624 36.07 67.52 -17.98
N THR A 625 34.77 67.49 -18.25
CA THR A 625 33.73 66.85 -17.44
C THR A 625 33.08 65.66 -18.17
N ALA A 626 33.70 65.18 -19.25
CA ALA A 626 33.13 64.16 -20.11
C ALA A 626 33.19 62.78 -19.44
N ILE A 627 32.18 61.93 -19.64
CA ILE A 627 32.27 60.52 -19.23
C ILE A 627 32.48 59.63 -20.47
N VAL A 628 33.00 58.43 -20.24
CA VAL A 628 33.35 57.46 -21.28
C VAL A 628 32.70 56.11 -21.00
N LEU A 629 32.08 55.50 -22.00
CA LEU A 629 31.69 54.10 -22.02
C LEU A 629 32.59 53.36 -23.00
N ASP A 630 33.14 52.24 -22.57
CA ASP A 630 33.85 51.27 -23.40
C ASP A 630 32.87 50.10 -23.68
N SER A 631 32.47 49.38 -22.63
CA SER A 631 31.45 48.32 -22.71
C SER A 631 30.80 48.02 -21.35
N PHE A 632 29.74 47.21 -21.38
CA PHE A 632 29.23 46.50 -20.21
C PHE A 632 29.50 44.99 -20.34
N VAL A 633 29.80 44.31 -19.23
CA VAL A 633 30.08 42.86 -19.22
C VAL A 633 29.22 42.16 -18.16
N ALA A 634 28.39 41.23 -18.61
CA ALA A 634 27.53 40.36 -17.81
C ALA A 634 28.14 38.94 -17.80
N PRO A 635 28.99 38.59 -16.82
CA PRO A 635 29.63 37.27 -16.77
C PRO A 635 28.67 36.18 -16.30
N ASP A 636 28.81 35.00 -16.88
CA ASP A 636 28.25 33.74 -16.36
C ASP A 636 29.36 32.98 -15.61
N ILE A 637 29.03 32.50 -14.41
CA ILE A 637 29.93 31.82 -13.46
C ILE A 637 29.22 30.80 -12.56
N TYR A 638 27.94 30.50 -12.81
CA TYR A 638 27.13 29.63 -11.96
C TYR A 638 26.78 28.34 -12.72
N PRO A 639 27.19 27.15 -12.23
CA PRO A 639 26.82 25.91 -12.90
C PRO A 639 25.32 25.63 -12.77
N PRO A 640 24.75 24.78 -13.65
CA PRO A 640 23.34 24.38 -13.59
C PRO A 640 22.93 23.78 -12.24
N ALA A 641 21.63 23.69 -12.00
CA ALA A 641 21.10 22.98 -10.85
C ALA A 641 21.49 21.49 -10.89
N ALA A 642 21.59 20.85 -9.72
CA ALA A 642 21.81 19.42 -9.64
C ALA A 642 20.60 18.65 -10.25
N PRO A 643 20.81 17.67 -11.16
CA PRO A 643 19.73 16.88 -11.72
C PRO A 643 18.83 16.25 -10.66
N THR A 644 17.51 16.39 -10.82
CA THR A 644 16.51 15.96 -9.84
C THR A 644 15.74 14.73 -10.31
N ALA A 645 14.97 14.10 -9.40
CA ALA A 645 14.18 12.90 -9.67
C ALA A 645 14.99 11.77 -10.35
N VAL A 646 16.26 11.61 -9.98
CA VAL A 646 17.09 10.49 -10.45
C VAL A 646 16.45 9.18 -9.98
N THR A 647 16.28 8.25 -10.90
CA THR A 647 15.68 6.94 -10.71
C THR A 647 16.51 5.88 -11.41
N THR A 648 16.43 4.65 -10.92
CA THR A 648 17.17 3.49 -11.45
C THR A 648 16.22 2.34 -11.72
N THR A 649 16.31 1.76 -12.91
CA THR A 649 15.68 0.50 -13.30
C THR A 649 16.77 -0.56 -13.45
N PRO A 650 16.97 -1.43 -12.43
CA PRO A 650 17.96 -2.50 -12.51
C PRO A 650 17.57 -3.57 -13.55
N GLY A 651 18.55 -4.06 -14.32
CA GLY A 651 18.42 -5.14 -15.29
C GLY A 651 19.55 -6.17 -15.15
N ARG A 652 19.51 -7.27 -15.90
CA ARG A 652 20.55 -8.31 -15.78
C ARG A 652 21.92 -7.77 -16.26
N GLY A 653 22.85 -7.57 -15.33
CA GLY A 653 24.16 -6.97 -15.61
C GLY A 653 24.09 -5.50 -16.04
N THR A 654 22.98 -4.80 -15.80
CA THR A 654 22.75 -3.41 -16.22
C THR A 654 21.98 -2.60 -15.17
N VAL A 655 22.09 -1.27 -15.23
CA VAL A 655 21.18 -0.33 -14.57
C VAL A 655 20.85 0.78 -15.55
N THR A 656 19.57 0.97 -15.86
CA THR A 656 19.10 2.14 -16.62
C THR A 656 18.73 3.26 -15.66
N LEU A 657 19.45 4.36 -15.73
CA LEU A 657 19.14 5.59 -15.02
C LEU A 657 18.20 6.48 -15.86
N ALA A 658 17.31 7.20 -15.19
CA ALA A 658 16.55 8.30 -15.77
C ALA A 658 16.38 9.43 -14.73
N TRP A 659 16.35 10.68 -15.17
CA TRP A 659 16.20 11.85 -14.30
C TRP A 659 15.30 12.92 -14.93
N ALA A 660 14.86 13.90 -14.14
CA ALA A 660 14.24 15.10 -14.69
C ALA A 660 15.31 15.93 -15.41
N ALA A 661 15.06 16.31 -16.66
CA ALA A 661 15.94 17.21 -17.40
C ALA A 661 15.97 18.59 -16.72
N ASN A 662 17.16 19.21 -16.69
CA ASN A 662 17.30 20.61 -16.31
C ASN A 662 16.54 21.51 -17.29
N THR A 663 16.12 22.67 -16.79
CA THR A 663 15.31 23.67 -17.51
C THR A 663 16.14 24.85 -18.03
N GLU A 664 17.37 24.97 -17.55
CA GLU A 664 18.31 26.04 -17.84
C GLU A 664 18.74 25.99 -19.32
N PRO A 665 18.62 27.09 -20.09
CA PRO A 665 18.68 27.09 -21.56
C PRO A 665 20.09 26.89 -22.15
N ASP A 666 21.07 26.74 -21.28
CA ASP A 666 22.51 26.64 -21.50
C ASP A 666 23.08 25.24 -21.23
N VAL A 667 22.30 24.31 -20.65
CA VAL A 667 22.74 22.93 -20.43
C VAL A 667 23.05 22.21 -21.74
N VAL A 668 24.23 21.57 -21.81
CA VAL A 668 24.71 20.81 -22.99
C VAL A 668 24.73 19.30 -22.78
N GLY A 669 24.63 18.81 -21.53
CA GLY A 669 24.58 17.38 -21.24
C GLY A 669 24.86 17.06 -19.78
N TYR A 670 24.97 15.77 -19.48
CA TYR A 670 25.07 15.22 -18.13
C TYR A 670 26.25 14.25 -17.99
N ARG A 671 26.87 14.17 -16.81
CA ARG A 671 27.77 13.05 -16.46
C ARG A 671 27.11 12.15 -15.43
N VAL A 672 27.33 10.84 -15.56
CA VAL A 672 26.92 9.84 -14.57
C VAL A 672 28.14 9.29 -13.87
N TYR A 673 28.11 9.31 -12.54
CA TYR A 673 29.12 8.74 -11.66
C TYR A 673 28.57 7.49 -10.97
N ARG A 674 29.44 6.50 -10.75
CA ARG A 674 29.12 5.20 -10.15
C ARG A 674 30.16 4.83 -9.10
N SER A 675 29.70 4.29 -7.98
CA SER A 675 30.52 3.60 -6.97
C SER A 675 29.96 2.20 -6.70
N GLN A 676 30.80 1.26 -6.25
CA GLN A 676 30.39 -0.08 -5.85
C GLN A 676 30.65 -0.24 -4.35
N GLY A 677 29.60 -0.49 -3.56
CA GLY A 677 29.68 -0.48 -2.10
C GLY A 677 30.21 0.86 -1.55
N THR A 678 31.41 0.85 -0.96
CA THR A 678 32.08 2.03 -0.39
C THR A 678 33.24 2.55 -1.24
N SER A 679 33.37 2.14 -2.51
CA SER A 679 34.41 2.65 -3.41
C SER A 679 34.28 4.16 -3.64
N ALA A 680 35.39 4.81 -4.01
CA ALA A 680 35.30 6.14 -4.60
C ALA A 680 34.41 6.11 -5.86
N PRO A 681 33.59 7.15 -6.13
CA PRO A 681 32.87 7.26 -7.39
C PRO A 681 33.82 7.45 -8.58
N VAL A 682 33.51 6.77 -9.69
CA VAL A 682 34.16 6.92 -10.99
C VAL A 682 33.12 7.31 -12.04
N ALA A 683 33.52 8.02 -13.10
CA ALA A 683 32.61 8.31 -14.20
C ALA A 683 32.22 7.01 -14.93
N ALA A 684 30.92 6.75 -15.05
CA ALA A 684 30.38 5.66 -15.88
C ALA A 684 30.21 6.12 -17.35
N THR A 685 29.89 7.40 -17.55
CA THR A 685 29.87 8.05 -18.88
C THR A 685 31.27 8.48 -19.31
N THR A 686 31.74 8.02 -20.48
CA THR A 686 33.03 8.42 -21.07
C THR A 686 33.03 9.82 -21.67
N ALA A 687 31.86 10.31 -22.09
CA ALA A 687 31.58 11.69 -22.51
C ALA A 687 30.18 12.09 -22.00
N PRO A 688 29.87 13.39 -21.85
CA PRO A 688 28.55 13.81 -21.39
C PRO A 688 27.42 13.32 -22.30
N VAL A 689 26.33 12.81 -21.70
CA VAL A 689 25.14 12.35 -22.42
C VAL A 689 24.13 13.50 -22.55
N THR A 690 23.49 13.64 -23.70
CA THR A 690 22.52 14.73 -23.95
C THR A 690 21.10 14.39 -23.55
N ALA A 691 20.74 13.10 -23.54
CA ALA A 691 19.45 12.62 -23.05
C ALA A 691 19.46 12.53 -21.50
N PRO A 692 18.31 12.75 -20.83
CA PRO A 692 18.19 12.63 -19.37
C PRO A 692 18.06 11.16 -18.91
N THR A 693 18.84 10.27 -19.52
CA THR A 693 18.86 8.84 -19.26
C THR A 693 20.20 8.23 -19.70
N PHE A 694 20.64 7.18 -19.00
CA PHE A 694 21.86 6.44 -19.31
C PHE A 694 21.70 4.97 -18.89
N THR A 695 21.96 4.02 -19.77
CA THR A 695 22.07 2.60 -19.41
C THR A 695 23.52 2.24 -19.18
N ASP A 696 23.83 1.91 -17.94
CA ASP A 696 25.12 1.40 -17.49
C ASP A 696 25.14 -0.14 -17.60
N ASP A 697 26.26 -0.72 -18.04
CA ASP A 697 26.33 -2.16 -18.38
C ASP A 697 27.62 -2.88 -17.94
N GLY A 698 27.63 -4.20 -18.11
CA GLY A 698 28.75 -5.09 -17.72
C GLY A 698 28.84 -5.37 -16.21
N LEU A 699 27.86 -4.91 -15.44
CA LEU A 699 27.79 -4.95 -13.99
C LEU A 699 27.76 -6.39 -13.44
N GLN A 700 28.09 -6.55 -12.15
CA GLN A 700 28.02 -7.84 -11.46
C GLN A 700 26.60 -8.06 -10.89
N PRO A 701 25.97 -9.24 -11.08
CA PRO A 701 24.72 -9.58 -10.40
C PRO A 701 24.88 -9.54 -8.87
N ALA A 702 23.78 -9.26 -8.16
CA ALA A 702 23.70 -9.06 -6.71
C ALA A 702 24.55 -7.90 -6.12
N ALA A 703 25.45 -7.28 -6.88
CA ALA A 703 26.19 -6.11 -6.43
C ALA A 703 25.29 -4.86 -6.41
N THR A 704 25.42 -4.07 -5.34
CA THR A 704 24.81 -2.74 -5.23
C THR A 704 25.77 -1.67 -5.74
N TYR A 705 25.30 -0.92 -6.73
CA TYR A 705 25.98 0.25 -7.28
C TYR A 705 25.24 1.52 -6.85
N ARG A 706 26.00 2.53 -6.42
CA ARG A 706 25.50 3.86 -6.05
C ARG A 706 25.84 4.86 -7.15
N TYR A 707 24.83 5.57 -7.61
CA TYR A 707 24.92 6.53 -8.71
C TYR A 707 24.60 7.96 -8.29
N THR A 708 25.26 8.91 -8.95
CA THR A 708 24.91 10.35 -8.95
C THR A 708 25.07 10.92 -10.35
N VAL A 709 24.32 11.98 -10.66
CA VAL A 709 24.32 12.66 -11.96
C VAL A 709 24.67 14.14 -11.77
N THR A 710 25.42 14.73 -12.70
CA THR A 710 25.63 16.19 -12.81
C THR A 710 25.16 16.69 -14.16
N ALA A 711 24.83 17.98 -14.26
CA ALA A 711 24.58 18.70 -15.51
C ALA A 711 25.76 19.63 -15.83
N LEU A 712 26.03 19.86 -17.11
CA LEU A 712 27.07 20.77 -17.62
C LEU A 712 26.46 21.82 -18.54
N ASP A 713 26.97 23.05 -18.46
CA ASP A 713 26.58 24.18 -19.32
C ASP A 713 27.49 24.40 -20.55
N LYS A 714 27.16 25.40 -21.37
CA LYS A 714 27.91 25.84 -22.57
C LYS A 714 29.30 26.41 -22.26
N MET A 715 29.55 26.91 -21.05
CA MET A 715 30.84 27.44 -20.62
C MET A 715 31.74 26.35 -20.01
N GLY A 716 31.16 25.20 -19.65
CA GLY A 716 31.81 24.05 -19.07
C GLY A 716 31.79 23.99 -17.55
N ASN A 717 30.96 24.80 -16.86
CA ASN A 717 30.77 24.59 -15.42
C ASN A 717 29.90 23.34 -15.20
N GLU A 718 30.14 22.63 -14.09
CA GLU A 718 29.47 21.37 -13.77
C GLU A 718 28.69 21.50 -12.45
N SER A 719 27.43 21.04 -12.45
CA SER A 719 26.51 21.17 -11.31
C SER A 719 27.03 20.47 -10.05
N PRO A 720 26.51 20.83 -8.86
CA PRO A 720 26.54 19.92 -7.72
C PRO A 720 25.96 18.56 -8.12
N VAL A 721 26.45 17.48 -7.50
CA VAL A 721 25.92 16.13 -7.73
C VAL A 721 24.46 16.03 -7.29
N SER A 722 23.68 15.24 -8.03
CA SER A 722 22.32 14.85 -7.63
C SER A 722 22.28 14.18 -6.26
N ALA A 723 21.08 14.02 -5.71
CA ALA A 723 20.85 13.00 -4.69
C ALA A 723 21.35 11.64 -5.21
N ALA A 724 22.02 10.87 -4.34
CA ALA A 724 22.54 9.56 -4.68
C ALA A 724 21.43 8.50 -4.66
N VAL A 725 21.48 7.58 -5.62
CA VAL A 725 20.53 6.46 -5.74
C VAL A 725 21.26 5.13 -5.82
N ASP A 726 20.75 4.14 -5.09
CA ASP A 726 21.35 2.81 -4.99
C ASP A 726 20.55 1.80 -5.81
N ALA A 727 21.23 1.07 -6.70
CA ALA A 727 20.66 0.03 -7.52
C ALA A 727 21.41 -1.29 -7.29
N THR A 728 20.70 -2.30 -6.79
CA THR A 728 21.20 -3.68 -6.74
C THR A 728 20.86 -4.39 -8.04
N VAL A 729 21.86 -4.91 -8.73
CA VAL A 729 21.68 -5.65 -9.99
C VAL A 729 20.93 -6.96 -9.69
N PRO A 730 19.76 -7.23 -10.31
CA PRO A 730 18.97 -8.41 -10.01
C PRO A 730 19.73 -9.68 -10.36
N MET A 731 19.92 -10.53 -9.35
CA MET A 731 20.44 -11.88 -9.49
C MET A 731 19.26 -12.84 -9.57
N LYS A 732 19.05 -13.49 -10.73
CA LYS A 732 18.18 -14.66 -10.84
C LYS A 732 18.95 -15.84 -10.26
N ALA A 733 18.83 -16.08 -8.95
CA ALA A 733 19.53 -17.19 -8.29
C ALA A 733 18.86 -18.51 -8.69
N LEU A 734 19.46 -19.23 -9.63
CA LEU A 734 18.88 -20.44 -10.20
C LEU A 734 18.97 -21.65 -9.25
N PRO A 735 17.96 -22.54 -9.26
CA PRO A 735 17.99 -23.78 -8.47
C PRO A 735 18.97 -24.80 -9.06
N ALA A 736 18.88 -26.05 -8.64
CA ALA A 736 19.55 -27.14 -9.33
C ALA A 736 18.99 -27.33 -10.75
N GLY A 737 19.88 -27.55 -11.73
CA GLY A 737 19.52 -27.66 -13.14
C GLY A 737 20.71 -27.78 -14.08
N VAL A 738 20.39 -27.95 -15.36
CA VAL A 738 21.31 -27.72 -16.49
C VAL A 738 20.79 -26.45 -17.18
N TYR A 739 21.69 -25.53 -17.50
CA TYR A 739 21.41 -24.26 -18.17
C TYR A 739 22.23 -24.22 -19.45
N GLU A 740 21.57 -24.42 -20.58
CA GLU A 740 22.16 -24.72 -21.88
C GLU A 740 22.67 -23.44 -22.58
N ASP A 741 23.38 -23.59 -23.70
CA ASP A 741 23.98 -22.46 -24.45
C ASP A 741 22.95 -21.45 -25.01
N ASP A 742 21.67 -21.82 -25.07
CA ASP A 742 20.57 -20.97 -25.54
C ASP A 742 19.49 -20.64 -24.51
N ASP A 743 19.66 -21.05 -23.24
CA ASP A 743 18.86 -20.56 -22.11
C ASP A 743 19.21 -19.11 -21.78
N THR A 744 19.02 -18.19 -22.75
CA THR A 744 19.34 -16.76 -22.65
C THR A 744 18.54 -16.02 -21.59
N ASP A 745 17.48 -16.65 -21.07
CA ASP A 745 16.71 -16.21 -19.91
C ASP A 745 17.26 -16.74 -18.56
N ASP A 746 18.43 -17.37 -18.57
CA ASP A 746 19.18 -17.88 -17.42
C ASP A 746 20.69 -17.56 -17.51
N VAL A 747 21.30 -17.78 -18.68
CA VAL A 747 22.70 -17.51 -18.99
C VAL A 747 22.84 -16.17 -19.72
N LEU A 748 23.59 -15.24 -19.13
CA LEU A 748 23.93 -13.95 -19.73
C LEU A 748 25.13 -14.08 -20.68
N LEU A 749 24.86 -14.04 -21.99
CA LEU A 749 25.88 -14.02 -23.03
C LEU A 749 26.22 -12.58 -23.45
N LYS A 750 27.49 -12.17 -23.27
CA LYS A 750 28.00 -10.85 -23.69
C LYS A 750 29.10 -11.01 -24.75
N GLY A 751 28.96 -10.28 -25.85
CA GLY A 751 29.84 -10.37 -27.03
C GLY A 751 29.25 -11.23 -28.15
N SER A 752 29.95 -11.36 -29.27
CA SER A 752 29.50 -12.08 -30.46
C SER A 752 29.59 -13.61 -30.28
N TRP A 753 28.65 -14.16 -29.52
CA TRP A 753 28.46 -15.62 -29.37
C TRP A 753 27.74 -16.19 -30.59
N ASN A 754 28.31 -17.24 -31.19
CA ASN A 754 27.77 -17.90 -32.38
C ASN A 754 27.29 -19.31 -32.01
N LYS A 755 25.97 -19.49 -31.95
CA LYS A 755 25.32 -20.79 -31.68
C LYS A 755 25.53 -21.75 -32.86
N THR A 756 25.86 -23.00 -32.55
CA THR A 756 26.05 -24.09 -33.53
C THR A 756 25.29 -25.33 -33.07
N ALA A 757 24.45 -25.90 -33.94
CA ALA A 757 23.75 -27.15 -33.65
C ALA A 757 24.69 -28.37 -33.69
N SER A 758 24.43 -29.36 -32.83
CA SER A 758 25.24 -30.56 -32.65
C SER A 758 24.36 -31.80 -32.78
N THR A 759 24.58 -32.62 -33.82
CA THR A 759 23.80 -33.82 -34.10
C THR A 759 24.70 -35.03 -34.40
N GLY A 760 24.44 -36.16 -33.74
CA GLY A 760 25.29 -37.36 -33.82
C GLY A 760 25.22 -38.21 -32.55
N ALA A 761 26.21 -39.11 -32.38
CA ALA A 761 26.40 -39.85 -31.14
C ALA A 761 27.49 -39.18 -30.30
N GLY A 762 27.18 -38.89 -29.02
CA GLY A 762 28.07 -38.13 -28.14
C GLY A 762 28.11 -36.65 -28.49
N THR A 763 26.94 -36.03 -28.69
CA THR A 763 26.77 -34.60 -28.93
C THR A 763 27.02 -33.76 -27.68
N ASP A 764 27.05 -32.44 -27.89
CA ASP A 764 26.91 -31.45 -26.84
C ASP A 764 25.49 -31.52 -26.20
N SER A 765 25.32 -30.92 -25.02
CA SER A 765 24.07 -30.72 -24.28
C SER A 765 23.11 -29.82 -25.09
N GLY A 766 21.81 -29.80 -24.78
CA GLY A 766 20.79 -29.08 -25.58
C GLY A 766 20.65 -29.49 -27.06
N SER A 767 21.53 -30.36 -27.59
CA SER A 767 21.84 -30.51 -29.02
C SER A 767 22.54 -29.28 -29.66
N SER A 768 23.28 -28.48 -28.89
CA SER A 768 24.00 -27.31 -29.40
C SER A 768 25.17 -26.84 -28.53
N PHE A 769 25.95 -25.87 -29.03
CA PHE A 769 26.96 -25.16 -28.26
C PHE A 769 27.19 -23.77 -28.86
N SER A 770 27.58 -22.79 -28.05
CA SER A 770 27.89 -21.42 -28.50
C SER A 770 29.37 -21.11 -28.45
N THR A 771 29.87 -20.38 -29.45
CA THR A 771 31.30 -20.05 -29.62
C THR A 771 31.55 -18.54 -29.62
N LEU A 772 32.46 -18.07 -28.76
CA LEU A 772 32.91 -16.67 -28.72
C LEU A 772 34.28 -16.50 -29.39
N GLY A 773 34.30 -15.69 -30.46
CA GLY A 773 35.52 -15.33 -31.21
C GLY A 773 36.17 -14.00 -30.82
N ASP A 774 35.44 -13.11 -30.13
CA ASP A 774 35.82 -11.72 -29.85
C ASP A 774 35.92 -11.43 -28.34
N THR A 775 35.92 -10.16 -27.93
CA THR A 775 35.84 -9.77 -26.51
C THR A 775 34.44 -10.04 -25.96
N GLY A 776 34.36 -10.75 -24.83
CA GLY A 776 33.08 -11.14 -24.24
C GLY A 776 33.21 -12.13 -23.09
N TYR A 777 32.06 -12.51 -22.54
CA TYR A 777 31.92 -13.50 -21.46
C TYR A 777 30.56 -14.20 -21.53
N ALA A 778 30.44 -15.31 -20.82
CA ALA A 778 29.16 -15.88 -20.40
C ALA A 778 29.08 -15.86 -18.87
N GLU A 779 27.89 -15.66 -18.31
CA GLU A 779 27.67 -15.58 -16.86
C GLU A 779 26.36 -16.25 -16.45
N VAL A 780 26.40 -17.01 -15.36
CA VAL A 780 25.23 -17.64 -14.74
C VAL A 780 25.18 -17.29 -13.26
N SER A 781 23.98 -17.26 -12.68
CA SER A 781 23.73 -17.03 -11.25
C SER A 781 22.98 -18.22 -10.67
N PHE A 782 23.43 -18.78 -9.55
CA PHE A 782 22.91 -20.04 -9.03
C PHE A 782 22.86 -20.03 -7.49
N ALA A 783 22.00 -20.85 -6.90
CA ALA A 783 21.82 -20.97 -5.44
C ALA A 783 22.33 -22.31 -4.87
N THR A 784 22.83 -23.22 -5.71
CA THR A 784 23.34 -24.54 -5.32
C THR A 784 24.74 -24.48 -4.68
N SER A 785 25.05 -25.50 -3.88
CA SER A 785 26.38 -25.70 -3.26
C SER A 785 27.49 -26.17 -4.23
N GLY A 786 27.26 -26.11 -5.54
CA GLY A 786 28.24 -26.37 -6.58
C GLY A 786 27.80 -25.90 -7.96
N ILE A 787 28.75 -25.77 -8.87
CA ILE A 787 28.54 -25.38 -10.27
C ILE A 787 29.61 -26.02 -11.18
N ARG A 788 29.22 -26.44 -12.37
CA ARG A 788 30.12 -26.92 -13.44
C ARG A 788 29.94 -26.08 -14.69
N TRP A 789 31.02 -25.91 -15.46
CA TRP A 789 31.01 -25.43 -16.83
C TRP A 789 31.35 -26.58 -17.77
N LEU A 790 30.38 -26.96 -18.60
CA LEU A 790 30.58 -27.87 -19.71
C LEU A 790 30.97 -27.06 -20.96
N ALA A 791 31.94 -27.57 -21.72
CA ALA A 791 32.40 -26.95 -22.95
C ALA A 791 32.84 -27.99 -23.99
N ARG A 792 32.74 -27.61 -25.26
CA ARG A 792 33.24 -28.39 -26.40
C ARG A 792 34.72 -28.09 -26.65
N THR A 793 35.61 -28.89 -26.03
CA THR A 793 37.06 -28.75 -26.22
C THR A 793 37.49 -29.24 -27.60
N ASN A 794 38.32 -28.46 -28.31
CA ASN A 794 38.81 -28.82 -29.64
C ASN A 794 40.11 -28.05 -29.98
N SER A 795 40.65 -28.27 -31.18
CA SER A 795 41.96 -27.75 -31.58
C SER A 795 41.96 -26.25 -31.91
N THR A 796 40.82 -25.57 -31.94
CA THR A 796 40.70 -24.11 -32.14
C THR A 796 40.39 -23.33 -30.87
N SER A 797 40.22 -24.02 -29.75
CA SER A 797 39.86 -23.41 -28.46
C SER A 797 41.06 -22.74 -27.78
N GLY A 798 40.82 -21.65 -27.06
CA GLY A 798 41.82 -20.85 -26.34
C GLY A 798 41.66 -20.89 -24.83
N LEU A 799 42.23 -19.87 -24.16
CA LEU A 799 42.22 -19.73 -22.71
C LEU A 799 41.06 -18.85 -22.23
N ALA A 800 40.37 -19.27 -21.17
CA ALA A 800 39.32 -18.52 -20.50
C ALA A 800 39.68 -18.25 -19.03
N ASP A 801 39.37 -17.05 -18.53
CA ASP A 801 39.43 -16.73 -17.12
C ASP A 801 38.08 -17.01 -16.47
N VAL A 802 38.09 -17.73 -15.36
CA VAL A 802 36.90 -18.08 -14.58
C VAL A 802 36.88 -17.22 -13.32
N TYR A 803 35.75 -16.54 -13.12
CA TYR A 803 35.47 -15.73 -11.94
C TYR A 803 34.27 -16.34 -11.19
N LEU A 804 34.42 -16.51 -9.88
CA LEU A 804 33.35 -16.86 -8.96
C LEU A 804 33.12 -15.65 -8.05
N ASP A 805 31.89 -15.15 -7.97
CA ASP A 805 31.52 -13.97 -7.16
C ASP A 805 32.38 -12.74 -7.45
N GLY A 806 32.71 -12.54 -8.73
CA GLY A 806 33.58 -11.48 -9.20
C GLY A 806 35.08 -11.67 -8.93
N VAL A 807 35.49 -12.70 -8.18
CA VAL A 807 36.88 -13.03 -7.87
C VAL A 807 37.42 -14.02 -8.90
N LYS A 808 38.57 -13.72 -9.53
CA LYS A 808 39.22 -14.66 -10.46
C LYS A 808 39.71 -15.89 -9.70
N VAL A 809 39.11 -17.04 -9.96
CA VAL A 809 39.41 -18.32 -9.31
C VAL A 809 40.28 -19.25 -10.16
N LYS A 810 40.26 -19.11 -11.50
CA LYS A 810 41.06 -19.97 -12.39
C LYS A 810 41.33 -19.29 -13.74
N THR A 811 42.35 -19.77 -14.45
CA THR A 811 42.40 -19.72 -15.92
C THR A 811 42.33 -21.16 -16.42
N VAL A 812 41.46 -21.44 -17.37
CA VAL A 812 41.27 -22.78 -17.97
C VAL A 812 41.67 -22.78 -19.43
N ASP A 813 42.11 -23.95 -19.90
CA ASP A 813 42.48 -24.20 -21.28
C ASP A 813 41.44 -25.14 -21.89
N LEU A 814 40.76 -24.69 -22.95
CA LEU A 814 39.72 -25.46 -23.64
C LEU A 814 40.28 -26.28 -24.82
N TYR A 815 41.61 -26.28 -25.02
CA TYR A 815 42.25 -27.04 -26.09
C TYR A 815 42.09 -28.56 -25.92
N SER A 816 41.86 -29.24 -27.05
CA SER A 816 42.03 -30.68 -27.18
C SER A 816 42.44 -31.01 -28.62
N SER A 817 43.39 -31.94 -28.80
CA SER A 817 43.88 -32.33 -30.14
C SER A 817 42.81 -32.99 -31.01
N THR A 818 41.76 -33.53 -30.40
CA THR A 818 40.51 -33.95 -31.03
C THR A 818 39.32 -33.21 -30.42
N THR A 819 38.22 -33.07 -31.19
CA THR A 819 36.95 -32.59 -30.63
C THR A 819 36.46 -33.55 -29.55
N LYS A 820 36.07 -33.00 -28.40
CA LYS A 820 35.30 -33.68 -27.36
C LYS A 820 34.14 -32.77 -26.94
N PHE A 821 33.02 -33.40 -26.67
CA PHE A 821 31.73 -32.76 -26.40
C PHE A 821 31.46 -32.78 -24.88
N SER A 822 30.69 -31.83 -24.37
CA SER A 822 30.27 -31.76 -22.95
C SER A 822 31.36 -32.02 -21.92
N GLN A 823 32.56 -31.47 -22.12
CA GLN A 823 33.67 -31.66 -21.19
C GLN A 823 33.54 -30.69 -20.01
N ASN A 824 33.57 -31.22 -18.79
CA ASN A 824 33.69 -30.42 -17.57
C ASN A 824 35.07 -29.74 -17.54
N VAL A 825 35.12 -28.46 -17.89
CA VAL A 825 36.37 -27.65 -17.94
C VAL A 825 36.59 -26.84 -16.66
N TYR A 826 35.54 -26.58 -15.90
CA TYR A 826 35.59 -25.96 -14.57
C TYR A 826 34.49 -26.52 -13.66
N GLU A 827 34.84 -26.80 -12.41
CA GLU A 827 33.93 -27.24 -11.36
C GLU A 827 34.29 -26.57 -10.03
N ALA A 828 33.27 -26.16 -9.28
CA ALA A 828 33.35 -25.74 -7.89
C ALA A 828 32.29 -26.48 -7.06
N THR A 829 32.62 -26.83 -5.83
CA THR A 829 31.78 -27.58 -4.88
C THR A 829 32.03 -27.10 -3.45
N GLY A 830 31.08 -27.36 -2.55
CA GLY A 830 31.15 -26.87 -1.16
C GLY A 830 30.83 -25.38 -1.04
N LEU A 831 30.08 -24.83 -2.00
CA LEU A 831 29.58 -23.46 -1.98
C LEU A 831 28.37 -23.33 -1.04
N SER A 832 28.02 -22.09 -0.69
CA SER A 832 26.90 -21.77 0.21
C SER A 832 25.61 -21.51 -0.55
N GLU A 833 24.46 -21.87 0.00
CA GLU A 833 23.16 -21.69 -0.68
C GLU A 833 22.59 -20.26 -0.56
N THR A 834 23.48 -19.27 -0.53
CA THR A 834 23.16 -17.85 -0.39
C THR A 834 23.07 -17.11 -1.73
N GLY A 835 23.26 -17.83 -2.84
CA GLY A 835 23.38 -17.26 -4.18
C GLY A 835 24.83 -16.90 -4.54
N HIS A 836 25.24 -17.34 -5.72
CA HIS A 836 26.59 -17.22 -6.28
C HIS A 836 26.54 -16.89 -7.77
N THR A 837 27.64 -16.38 -8.32
CA THR A 837 27.80 -16.04 -9.74
C THR A 837 29.04 -16.69 -10.34
N LEU A 838 28.91 -17.31 -11.52
CA LEU A 838 30.03 -17.85 -12.29
C LEU A 838 30.13 -17.12 -13.64
N ARG A 839 31.22 -16.36 -13.84
CA ARG A 839 31.50 -15.63 -15.09
C ARG A 839 32.74 -16.22 -15.78
N VAL A 840 32.60 -16.61 -17.04
CA VAL A 840 33.69 -17.18 -17.86
C VAL A 840 34.05 -16.19 -18.98
N VAL A 841 35.25 -15.65 -18.93
CA VAL A 841 35.70 -14.50 -19.73
C VAL A 841 36.77 -14.95 -20.73
N ARG A 842 36.62 -14.57 -21.99
CA ARG A 842 37.64 -14.89 -23.01
C ARG A 842 38.88 -14.00 -22.86
N THR A 843 40.04 -14.63 -22.66
CA THR A 843 41.31 -13.89 -22.44
C THR A 843 41.95 -13.33 -23.72
N GLY A 844 41.51 -13.77 -24.90
CA GLY A 844 42.19 -13.51 -26.19
C GLY A 844 43.49 -14.31 -26.39
N ASN A 845 43.93 -15.08 -25.39
CA ASN A 845 45.13 -15.91 -25.44
C ASN A 845 44.80 -17.37 -25.80
N LYS A 846 45.85 -18.11 -26.18
CA LYS A 846 45.82 -19.55 -26.46
C LYS A 846 47.09 -20.20 -25.94
N ASN A 847 47.08 -21.52 -25.73
CA ASN A 847 48.30 -22.29 -25.51
C ASN A 847 49.14 -22.40 -26.82
N ALA A 848 50.26 -23.12 -26.79
CA ALA A 848 51.10 -23.29 -27.97
C ALA A 848 50.38 -24.07 -29.10
N ASP A 849 49.77 -25.20 -28.76
CA ASP A 849 49.30 -26.24 -29.69
C ASP A 849 47.94 -25.98 -30.34
N SER A 850 47.17 -25.01 -29.82
CA SER A 850 45.88 -24.60 -30.40
C SER A 850 46.06 -23.79 -31.69
N ALA A 851 45.22 -24.05 -32.69
CA ALA A 851 45.12 -23.29 -33.91
C ALA A 851 44.30 -21.99 -33.76
N GLY A 852 43.59 -21.80 -32.66
CA GLY A 852 42.65 -20.69 -32.46
C GLY A 852 42.68 -20.09 -31.06
N ARG A 853 41.69 -19.24 -30.75
CA ARG A 853 41.58 -18.51 -29.47
C ARG A 853 40.18 -18.56 -28.89
N ASN A 854 39.29 -19.39 -29.44
CA ASN A 854 37.86 -19.26 -29.18
C ASN A 854 37.50 -19.93 -27.85
N ILE A 855 36.43 -19.49 -27.18
CA ILE A 855 35.89 -20.24 -26.04
C ILE A 855 34.50 -20.75 -26.42
N THR A 856 34.15 -21.92 -25.88
CA THR A 856 32.89 -22.60 -26.14
C THR A 856 32.10 -22.74 -24.84
N LEU A 857 30.80 -22.53 -24.91
CA LEU A 857 29.84 -22.90 -23.88
C LEU A 857 28.98 -24.03 -24.43
N ASP A 858 28.92 -25.13 -23.68
CA ASP A 858 27.92 -26.17 -23.85
C ASP A 858 26.77 -25.91 -22.85
N ALA A 859 27.06 -26.04 -21.55
CA ALA A 859 26.10 -25.76 -20.48
C ALA A 859 26.79 -25.29 -19.19
N PHE A 860 26.00 -24.70 -18.29
CA PHE A 860 26.32 -24.66 -16.87
C PHE A 860 25.45 -25.68 -16.12
N VAL A 861 26.05 -26.48 -15.24
CA VAL A 861 25.31 -27.48 -14.44
C VAL A 861 25.41 -27.12 -12.97
N ALA A 862 24.27 -26.80 -12.37
CA ALA A 862 24.07 -26.59 -10.95
C ALA A 862 23.52 -27.90 -10.35
N PRO A 863 24.35 -28.81 -9.81
CA PRO A 863 23.85 -30.06 -9.25
C PRO A 863 23.13 -29.81 -7.91
N ASP A 864 22.05 -30.53 -7.66
CA ASP A 864 21.63 -30.77 -6.28
C ASP A 864 22.48 -31.89 -5.66
N ILE A 865 22.92 -31.67 -4.42
CA ILE A 865 23.67 -32.63 -3.61
C ILE A 865 23.16 -32.70 -2.17
N TYR A 866 22.08 -31.98 -1.84
CA TYR A 866 21.46 -32.04 -0.52
C TYR A 866 20.25 -32.96 -0.57
N ALA A 867 20.33 -34.05 0.20
CA ALA A 867 19.21 -34.93 0.35
C ALA A 867 18.02 -34.22 1.05
N PRO A 868 16.77 -34.50 0.64
CA PRO A 868 15.59 -33.94 1.28
C PRO A 868 15.54 -34.17 2.80
N ALA A 869 14.77 -33.32 3.48
CA ALA A 869 14.41 -33.51 4.87
C ALA A 869 13.70 -34.86 5.08
N ALA A 870 14.02 -35.51 6.21
CA ALA A 870 13.45 -36.81 6.54
C ALA A 870 11.92 -36.73 6.72
N PRO A 871 11.15 -37.71 6.20
CA PRO A 871 9.74 -37.87 6.54
C PRO A 871 9.51 -37.92 8.05
N THR A 872 8.48 -37.24 8.53
CA THR A 872 8.22 -37.10 9.98
C THR A 872 6.93 -37.79 10.39
N SER A 873 6.71 -37.93 11.71
CA SER A 873 5.47 -38.48 12.28
C SER A 873 5.06 -39.84 11.71
N VAL A 874 6.03 -40.71 11.41
CA VAL A 874 5.76 -42.07 10.93
C VAL A 874 5.01 -42.84 12.03
N GLN A 875 3.90 -43.45 11.65
CA GLN A 875 3.04 -44.23 12.54
C GLN A 875 2.78 -45.60 11.92
N ALA A 876 2.69 -46.63 12.76
CA ALA A 876 2.36 -47.99 12.36
C ALA A 876 1.08 -48.42 13.10
N SER A 877 0.03 -48.74 12.33
CA SER A 877 -1.27 -49.16 12.84
C SER A 877 -1.56 -50.60 12.42
N GLY A 878 -2.14 -51.40 13.32
CA GLY A 878 -2.34 -52.82 13.07
C GLY A 878 -3.45 -53.11 12.05
N ILE A 879 -3.12 -53.92 11.05
CA ILE A 879 -4.09 -54.68 10.24
C ILE A 879 -3.94 -56.17 10.57
N ARG A 880 -4.91 -57.02 10.19
CA ARG A 880 -5.10 -58.37 10.78
C ARG A 880 -3.86 -59.29 10.80
N THR A 881 -2.89 -59.10 9.90
CA THR A 881 -1.58 -59.79 9.90
C THR A 881 -0.43 -58.85 9.49
N GLY A 882 -0.52 -57.56 9.83
CA GLY A 882 0.30 -56.54 9.17
C GLY A 882 0.26 -55.18 9.84
N ALA A 883 0.89 -54.19 9.20
CA ALA A 883 0.81 -52.80 9.58
C ALA A 883 0.43 -51.91 8.40
N LYS A 884 -0.59 -51.05 8.56
CA LYS A 884 -0.77 -49.86 7.71
C LYS A 884 0.04 -48.72 8.32
N LEU A 885 1.05 -48.29 7.58
CA LEU A 885 1.95 -47.18 7.89
C LEU A 885 1.38 -45.89 7.33
N THR A 886 1.59 -44.78 8.02
CA THR A 886 1.36 -43.42 7.54
C THR A 886 2.51 -42.52 7.96
N TRP A 887 2.77 -41.45 7.22
CA TRP A 887 3.79 -40.45 7.57
C TRP A 887 3.39 -39.04 7.12
N THR A 888 4.02 -38.03 7.71
CA THR A 888 3.99 -36.67 7.17
C THR A 888 5.03 -36.57 6.06
N LYS A 889 4.62 -36.04 4.90
CA LYS A 889 5.51 -35.83 3.75
C LYS A 889 6.73 -34.97 4.11
N SER A 890 7.80 -35.08 3.33
CA SER A 890 8.87 -34.07 3.41
C SER A 890 8.30 -32.69 2.98
N PRO A 891 8.76 -31.58 3.59
CA PRO A 891 8.43 -30.22 3.15
C PRO A 891 8.91 -29.91 1.72
N ASP A 892 9.97 -30.58 1.25
CA ASP A 892 10.71 -30.19 0.05
C ASP A 892 9.92 -30.50 -1.24
N ALA A 893 10.17 -29.71 -2.28
CA ALA A 893 9.31 -29.61 -3.47
C ALA A 893 9.69 -30.58 -4.62
N ASP A 894 10.89 -31.12 -4.54
CA ASP A 894 11.63 -31.89 -5.54
C ASP A 894 11.66 -33.41 -5.24
N VAL A 895 11.05 -33.82 -4.12
CA VAL A 895 10.87 -35.22 -3.72
C VAL A 895 10.14 -35.99 -4.81
N ALA A 896 10.76 -37.06 -5.30
CA ALA A 896 10.21 -37.94 -6.33
C ALA A 896 9.53 -39.19 -5.73
N SER A 897 10.01 -39.69 -4.59
CA SER A 897 9.50 -40.95 -3.99
C SER A 897 9.79 -41.08 -2.49
N TYR A 898 9.06 -41.98 -1.83
CA TYR A 898 9.39 -42.47 -0.50
C TYR A 898 9.79 -43.95 -0.55
N ARG A 899 10.85 -44.32 0.17
CA ARG A 899 11.32 -45.71 0.33
C ARG A 899 11.06 -46.15 1.76
N ILE A 900 10.35 -47.27 1.91
CA ILE A 900 9.88 -47.80 3.20
C ILE A 900 10.77 -48.98 3.59
N PHE A 901 11.46 -48.85 4.71
CA PHE A 901 12.35 -49.87 5.26
C PHE A 901 11.71 -50.52 6.49
N ARG A 902 11.90 -51.84 6.65
CA ARG A 902 11.44 -52.65 7.79
C ARG A 902 12.61 -53.36 8.46
N ARG A 903 12.67 -53.29 9.78
CA ARG A 903 13.53 -54.12 10.65
C ARG A 903 12.66 -55.09 11.46
N ALA A 904 13.16 -56.30 11.70
CA ALA A 904 12.58 -57.21 12.68
C ALA A 904 13.25 -56.99 14.05
N THR A 905 12.50 -57.17 15.13
CA THR A 905 13.06 -57.01 16.48
C THR A 905 14.10 -58.10 16.73
N GLY A 906 15.32 -57.67 17.09
CA GLY A 906 16.48 -58.56 17.21
C GLY A 906 17.36 -58.67 15.95
N THR A 907 16.98 -58.08 14.81
CA THR A 907 17.86 -57.96 13.63
C THR A 907 18.53 -56.59 13.57
N THR A 908 19.71 -56.52 12.97
CA THR A 908 20.43 -55.27 12.67
C THR A 908 20.14 -54.74 11.26
N THR A 909 19.66 -55.60 10.36
CA THR A 909 19.46 -55.30 8.94
C THR A 909 18.07 -54.70 8.69
N ASP A 910 18.04 -53.56 7.99
CA ASP A 910 16.83 -53.01 7.38
C ASP A 910 16.58 -53.63 6.01
N VAL A 911 15.33 -53.93 5.69
CA VAL A 911 14.88 -54.46 4.40
C VAL A 911 13.95 -53.45 3.75
N LEU A 912 14.25 -53.05 2.51
CA LEU A 912 13.32 -52.26 1.69
C LEU A 912 12.07 -53.12 1.40
N VAL A 913 10.91 -52.72 1.91
CA VAL A 913 9.63 -53.45 1.74
C VAL A 913 8.72 -52.81 0.69
N GLY A 914 8.97 -51.55 0.34
CA GLY A 914 8.25 -50.88 -0.74
C GLY A 914 8.79 -49.49 -1.05
N THR A 915 8.33 -48.97 -2.19
CA THR A 915 8.55 -47.58 -2.62
C THR A 915 7.19 -47.02 -3.04
N THR A 916 6.91 -45.75 -2.71
CA THR A 916 5.73 -45.02 -3.18
C THR A 916 6.14 -43.73 -3.90
N ASP A 917 5.24 -43.15 -4.68
CA ASP A 917 5.41 -41.80 -5.23
C ASP A 917 5.41 -40.72 -4.13
N ALA A 918 5.72 -39.48 -4.51
CA ALA A 918 5.85 -38.34 -3.61
C ALA A 918 4.52 -37.81 -3.01
N ALA A 919 3.36 -38.17 -3.57
CA ALA A 919 2.05 -37.80 -3.03
C ALA A 919 1.52 -38.86 -2.04
N THR A 920 1.81 -40.13 -2.30
CA THR A 920 1.42 -41.27 -1.47
C THR A 920 2.20 -41.30 -0.15
N THR A 921 1.49 -41.02 0.95
CA THR A 921 2.03 -40.92 2.33
C THR A 921 1.59 -42.06 3.24
N SER A 922 1.24 -43.22 2.65
CA SER A 922 0.88 -44.43 3.39
C SER A 922 1.32 -45.70 2.67
N PHE A 923 1.55 -46.79 3.41
CA PHE A 923 2.00 -48.08 2.90
C PHE A 923 1.48 -49.23 3.77
N ALA A 924 1.02 -50.33 3.20
CA ALA A 924 0.52 -51.47 3.97
C ALA A 924 1.47 -52.67 3.89
N ASN A 925 2.23 -52.92 4.95
CA ASN A 925 3.03 -54.15 5.03
C ASN A 925 2.16 -55.31 5.52
N VAL A 926 1.78 -56.18 4.59
CA VAL A 926 1.05 -57.42 4.86
C VAL A 926 1.98 -58.58 5.23
N GLY A 927 1.43 -59.75 5.58
CA GLY A 927 2.20 -60.99 5.73
C GLY A 927 3.23 -61.02 6.86
N LEU A 928 3.07 -60.18 7.89
CA LEU A 928 3.96 -60.19 9.06
C LEU A 928 3.72 -61.46 9.91
N ALA A 929 4.77 -61.96 10.54
CA ALA A 929 4.68 -63.16 11.37
C ALA A 929 3.85 -62.89 12.64
N ASP A 930 3.08 -63.88 13.09
CA ASP A 930 2.27 -63.80 14.30
C ASP A 930 3.14 -63.68 15.55
N GLY A 931 2.82 -62.71 16.42
CA GLY A 931 3.68 -62.33 17.56
C GLY A 931 4.95 -61.56 17.17
N GLY A 932 5.18 -61.29 15.88
CA GLY A 932 6.37 -60.61 15.38
C GLY A 932 6.36 -59.11 15.68
N SER A 933 7.41 -58.63 16.35
CA SER A 933 7.67 -57.20 16.58
C SER A 933 8.57 -56.62 15.50
N TYR A 934 8.16 -55.50 14.90
CA TYR A 934 8.84 -54.85 13.78
C TYR A 934 8.95 -53.34 13.98
N SER A 935 9.90 -52.72 13.30
CA SER A 935 9.98 -51.26 13.18
C SER A 935 10.21 -50.82 11.75
N TRP A 936 9.63 -49.68 11.36
CA TRP A 936 9.75 -49.13 10.01
C TRP A 936 10.25 -47.70 10.04
N SER A 937 11.16 -47.37 9.12
CA SER A 937 11.57 -46.01 8.81
C SER A 937 11.27 -45.69 7.34
N VAL A 938 11.06 -44.41 7.04
CA VAL A 938 10.80 -43.92 5.70
C VAL A 938 11.92 -42.95 5.30
N VAL A 939 12.38 -43.07 4.06
CA VAL A 939 13.38 -42.20 3.44
C VAL A 939 12.72 -41.49 2.26
N ALA A 940 12.77 -40.16 2.21
CA ALA A 940 12.43 -39.40 1.01
C ALA A 940 13.60 -39.47 0.02
N ARG A 941 13.30 -39.47 -1.28
CA ARG A 941 14.28 -39.38 -2.35
C ARG A 941 13.85 -38.33 -3.36
N ASP A 942 14.76 -37.45 -3.74
CA ASP A 942 14.54 -36.39 -4.72
C ASP A 942 14.56 -36.89 -6.19
N THR A 943 14.41 -35.95 -7.11
CA THR A 943 14.54 -36.15 -8.56
C THR A 943 15.98 -36.35 -9.05
N TRP A 944 17.00 -35.98 -8.26
CA TRP A 944 18.42 -36.13 -8.58
C TRP A 944 19.02 -37.47 -8.10
N GLY A 945 18.32 -38.18 -7.22
CA GLY A 945 18.67 -39.47 -6.64
C GLY A 945 19.19 -39.43 -5.19
N ASN A 946 19.28 -38.27 -4.53
CA ASN A 946 19.76 -38.19 -3.14
C ASN A 946 18.70 -38.72 -2.17
N ASP A 947 19.15 -39.37 -1.10
CA ASP A 947 18.31 -40.04 -0.10
C ASP A 947 18.34 -39.31 1.24
N SER A 948 17.18 -38.94 1.77
CA SER A 948 17.05 -38.32 3.09
C SER A 948 17.69 -39.16 4.19
N ALA A 949 18.02 -38.52 5.31
CA ALA A 949 18.14 -39.26 6.56
C ALA A 949 16.86 -40.10 6.79
N ALA A 950 16.99 -41.31 7.33
CA ALA A 950 15.85 -42.14 7.65
C ALA A 950 15.02 -41.49 8.78
N SER A 951 13.69 -41.56 8.67
CA SER A 951 12.79 -41.10 9.71
C SER A 951 13.08 -41.73 11.07
N LEU A 952 12.61 -41.09 12.15
CA LEU A 952 12.42 -41.82 13.41
C LEU A 952 11.51 -43.04 13.16
N PRO A 953 11.85 -44.24 13.68
CA PRO A 953 11.17 -45.46 13.29
C PRO A 953 9.87 -45.69 14.08
N ALA A 954 8.78 -46.00 13.38
CA ALA A 954 7.53 -46.46 13.99
C ALA A 954 7.64 -47.95 14.33
N SER A 955 7.33 -48.34 15.56
CA SER A 955 7.36 -49.75 15.99
C SER A 955 5.96 -50.30 16.22
N PHE A 956 5.71 -51.51 15.73
CA PHE A 956 4.44 -52.23 15.92
C PHE A 956 4.69 -53.74 16.09
N THR A 957 3.91 -54.38 16.96
CA THR A 957 3.92 -55.83 17.14
C THR A 957 2.64 -56.41 16.57
N ASN A 958 2.78 -57.31 15.59
CA ASN A 958 1.65 -58.09 15.10
C ASN A 958 1.13 -58.97 16.23
N GLY A 959 -0.09 -58.71 16.72
CA GLY A 959 -0.73 -59.51 17.78
C GLY A 959 -0.96 -60.98 17.40
N GLY A 960 -0.80 -61.31 16.12
CA GLY A 960 -1.08 -62.61 15.53
C GLY A 960 -2.54 -62.78 15.14
N ASP A 961 -2.85 -63.87 14.42
CA ASP A 961 -4.23 -64.21 14.09
C ASP A 961 -5.05 -64.38 15.40
N PRO A 962 -6.04 -63.50 15.68
CA PRO A 962 -6.84 -63.58 16.91
C PRO A 962 -7.73 -64.83 16.95
N TYR A 963 -7.80 -65.58 15.85
CA TYR A 963 -8.50 -66.86 15.73
C TYR A 963 -7.55 -68.06 15.62
N ALA A 964 -6.23 -67.89 15.78
CA ALA A 964 -5.29 -69.01 15.88
C ALA A 964 -5.62 -69.94 17.06
N SER A 965 -6.11 -69.38 18.17
CA SER A 965 -6.63 -70.13 19.31
C SER A 965 -8.13 -70.41 19.15
N PHE A 966 -8.49 -71.34 18.25
CA PHE A 966 -9.88 -71.79 18.03
C PHE A 966 -10.19 -73.21 18.58
N PRO A 967 -10.00 -73.51 19.89
CA PRO A 967 -10.36 -74.80 20.47
C PRO A 967 -11.87 -74.93 20.77
N GLN A 968 -12.64 -73.84 20.68
CA GLN A 968 -14.09 -73.81 20.89
C GLN A 968 -14.82 -74.22 19.60
N ARG A 969 -15.37 -75.43 19.56
CA ARG A 969 -16.42 -75.77 18.58
C ARG A 969 -17.73 -75.13 19.04
N TYR A 970 -18.27 -74.22 18.25
CA TYR A 970 -19.57 -73.60 18.51
C TYR A 970 -20.72 -74.65 18.44
N ALA A 971 -20.49 -75.80 17.81
CA ALA A 971 -21.38 -76.97 17.87
C ALA A 971 -21.58 -77.56 19.28
N THR A 972 -20.68 -77.31 20.24
CA THR A 972 -20.94 -77.63 21.65
C THR A 972 -21.67 -76.47 22.32
N CYS A 973 -23.00 -76.57 22.39
CA CYS A 973 -23.85 -75.66 23.16
C CYS A 973 -23.30 -75.40 24.58
N PRO A 974 -23.35 -74.15 25.07
CA PRO A 974 -23.32 -73.85 26.50
C PRO A 974 -24.45 -74.58 27.27
N THR A 975 -24.44 -74.46 28.60
CA THR A 975 -25.49 -75.05 29.45
C THR A 975 -26.86 -74.51 29.03
N ALA A 976 -27.73 -75.40 28.55
CA ALA A 976 -29.01 -75.02 27.95
C ALA A 976 -30.00 -74.48 28.98
N THR A 977 -30.59 -73.31 28.71
CA THR A 977 -31.72 -72.77 29.50
C THR A 977 -33.04 -73.38 29.06
N VAL A 978 -33.12 -73.85 27.81
CA VAL A 978 -34.25 -74.61 27.26
C VAL A 978 -33.75 -75.64 26.25
N THR A 979 -34.31 -76.84 26.28
CA THR A 979 -34.04 -77.89 25.28
C THR A 979 -35.33 -78.19 24.52
N VAL A 980 -35.22 -78.33 23.20
CA VAL A 980 -36.36 -78.53 22.28
C VAL A 980 -36.15 -79.79 21.43
N SER A 981 -37.26 -80.44 21.05
CA SER A 981 -37.27 -81.63 20.18
C SER A 981 -38.23 -81.51 18.99
N THR A 982 -38.95 -80.38 18.84
CA THR A 982 -39.93 -80.16 17.76
C THR A 982 -39.91 -78.71 17.27
N ARG A 983 -40.39 -78.45 16.04
CA ARG A 983 -40.54 -77.09 15.49
C ARG A 983 -41.38 -76.17 16.39
N ALA A 984 -42.49 -76.68 16.93
CA ALA A 984 -43.38 -75.89 17.79
C ALA A 984 -42.64 -75.41 19.06
N GLN A 985 -41.90 -76.32 19.72
CA GLN A 985 -41.07 -75.96 20.87
C GLN A 985 -39.95 -74.97 20.51
N LEU A 986 -39.31 -75.14 19.34
CA LEU A 986 -38.27 -74.23 18.86
C LEU A 986 -38.81 -72.81 18.61
N LEU A 987 -39.95 -72.66 17.94
CA LEU A 987 -40.58 -71.35 17.71
C LEU A 987 -41.03 -70.69 19.01
N THR A 988 -41.58 -71.44 19.97
CA THR A 988 -41.93 -70.92 21.31
C THR A 988 -40.68 -70.49 22.07
N ALA A 989 -39.59 -71.26 22.01
CA ALA A 989 -38.34 -70.93 22.69
C ALA A 989 -37.68 -69.68 22.10
N VAL A 990 -37.68 -69.53 20.77
CA VAL A 990 -37.10 -68.38 20.07
C VAL A 990 -37.93 -67.11 20.28
N SER A 991 -39.26 -67.19 20.17
CA SER A 991 -40.13 -66.02 20.42
C SER A 991 -40.17 -65.55 21.88
N ALA A 992 -39.83 -66.42 22.83
CA ALA A 992 -39.66 -66.07 24.25
C ALA A 992 -38.21 -65.67 24.63
N ALA A 993 -37.26 -65.71 23.70
CA ALA A 993 -35.83 -65.58 23.98
C ALA A 993 -35.41 -64.17 24.40
N LYS A 994 -34.48 -64.13 25.37
CA LYS A 994 -33.87 -62.91 25.93
C LYS A 994 -32.36 -63.06 26.00
N ALA A 995 -31.62 -61.98 26.25
CA ALA A 995 -30.18 -62.01 26.48
C ALA A 995 -29.78 -63.11 27.50
N GLY A 996 -28.86 -64.01 27.10
CA GLY A 996 -28.40 -65.14 27.89
C GLY A 996 -29.25 -66.42 27.78
N THR A 997 -30.26 -66.46 26.90
CA THR A 997 -31.01 -67.69 26.61
C THR A 997 -30.16 -68.64 25.77
N VAL A 998 -30.16 -69.93 26.13
CA VAL A 998 -29.47 -70.99 25.38
C VAL A 998 -30.49 -72.05 24.99
N ILE A 999 -30.88 -72.03 23.71
CA ILE A 999 -31.84 -72.93 23.07
C ILE A 999 -31.07 -74.10 22.45
N LYS A 1000 -31.16 -75.28 23.06
CA LYS A 1000 -30.53 -76.50 22.57
C LYS A 1000 -31.52 -77.36 21.79
N LEU A 1001 -31.22 -77.65 20.53
CA LEU A 1001 -31.96 -78.59 19.70
C LEU A 1001 -31.46 -80.01 19.96
N ASN A 1002 -32.38 -80.93 20.23
CA ASN A 1002 -32.10 -82.37 20.17
C ASN A 1002 -32.03 -82.87 18.72
N PRO A 1003 -31.39 -84.04 18.46
CA PRO A 1003 -31.45 -84.70 17.16
C PRO A 1003 -32.90 -84.90 16.67
N GLY A 1004 -33.14 -84.65 15.39
CA GLY A 1004 -34.46 -84.68 14.78
C GLY A 1004 -34.62 -83.63 13.67
N THR A 1005 -35.70 -83.72 12.90
CA THR A 1005 -36.03 -82.76 11.83
C THR A 1005 -37.02 -81.72 12.32
N TYR A 1006 -36.72 -80.45 12.04
CA TYR A 1006 -37.51 -79.28 12.38
C TYR A 1006 -37.89 -78.57 11.08
N GLY A 1007 -39.18 -78.25 10.92
CA GLY A 1007 -39.61 -77.43 9.78
C GLY A 1007 -38.98 -76.04 9.84
N ALA A 1008 -38.48 -75.54 8.70
CA ALA A 1008 -37.78 -74.27 8.57
C ALA A 1008 -38.65 -73.02 8.81
N ASN A 1009 -38.20 -71.87 8.32
CA ASN A 1009 -38.77 -70.53 8.50
C ASN A 1009 -38.82 -70.14 9.98
N ILE A 1010 -37.63 -69.96 10.56
CA ILE A 1010 -37.43 -69.58 11.96
C ILE A 1010 -36.96 -68.12 12.02
N ASP A 1011 -37.82 -67.24 12.49
CA ASP A 1011 -37.50 -65.82 12.74
C ASP A 1011 -36.81 -65.63 14.09
N VAL A 1012 -35.70 -64.89 14.11
CA VAL A 1012 -34.91 -64.57 15.32
C VAL A 1012 -34.73 -63.06 15.40
N THR A 1013 -35.32 -62.43 16.42
CA THR A 1013 -35.38 -60.97 16.58
C THR A 1013 -34.78 -60.46 17.90
N THR A 1014 -34.10 -61.35 18.66
CA THR A 1014 -33.62 -61.02 20.01
C THR A 1014 -32.41 -60.08 19.98
N VAL A 1015 -32.55 -58.92 20.60
CA VAL A 1015 -31.44 -58.03 20.97
C VAL A 1015 -30.82 -58.56 22.27
N ALA A 1016 -29.63 -59.16 22.17
CA ALA A 1016 -28.84 -59.66 23.29
C ALA A 1016 -27.55 -58.82 23.48
N THR A 1017 -26.72 -59.15 24.48
CA THR A 1017 -25.46 -58.41 24.77
C THR A 1017 -24.24 -59.34 24.68
N PRO A 1018 -23.01 -58.81 24.50
CA PRO A 1018 -21.80 -59.64 24.40
C PRO A 1018 -21.58 -60.58 25.59
N ASP A 1019 -21.88 -60.12 26.81
CA ASP A 1019 -21.75 -60.94 28.04
C ASP A 1019 -22.88 -61.96 28.21
N LYS A 1020 -23.99 -61.80 27.46
CA LYS A 1020 -25.21 -62.61 27.55
C LYS A 1020 -25.81 -62.81 26.15
N PRO A 1021 -25.11 -63.51 25.24
CA PRO A 1021 -25.62 -63.77 23.89
C PRO A 1021 -26.84 -64.69 23.92
N LEU A 1022 -27.64 -64.65 22.85
CA LEU A 1022 -28.62 -65.71 22.55
C LEU A 1022 -27.88 -66.84 21.83
N TRP A 1023 -28.02 -68.08 22.31
CA TRP A 1023 -27.57 -69.27 21.58
C TRP A 1023 -28.76 -70.07 21.05
N ILE A 1024 -28.67 -70.47 19.78
CA ILE A 1024 -29.53 -71.47 19.13
C ILE A 1024 -28.59 -72.52 18.54
N CYS A 1025 -28.51 -73.71 19.13
CA CYS A 1025 -27.44 -74.66 18.83
C CYS A 1025 -27.90 -76.10 18.89
N GLY A 1026 -27.24 -76.98 18.14
CA GLY A 1026 -27.52 -78.41 18.14
C GLY A 1026 -26.44 -79.21 17.42
N PRO A 1027 -26.47 -80.56 17.51
CA PRO A 1027 -25.63 -81.42 16.68
C PRO A 1027 -26.08 -81.35 15.22
N ARG A 1028 -25.24 -81.75 14.25
CA ARG A 1028 -25.61 -81.85 12.82
C ARG A 1028 -26.80 -82.78 12.53
N THR A 1029 -27.19 -83.64 13.49
CA THR A 1029 -28.39 -84.48 13.44
C THR A 1029 -29.67 -83.77 13.90
N ALA A 1030 -29.59 -82.54 14.41
CA ALA A 1030 -30.69 -81.58 14.36
C ALA A 1030 -30.69 -80.95 12.96
N VAL A 1031 -31.80 -81.08 12.23
CA VAL A 1031 -31.90 -80.67 10.82
C VAL A 1031 -33.05 -79.69 10.65
N ILE A 1032 -32.75 -78.48 10.21
CA ILE A 1032 -33.74 -77.51 9.74
C ILE A 1032 -34.01 -77.79 8.26
N ASP A 1033 -35.26 -78.12 7.92
CA ASP A 1033 -35.65 -78.65 6.61
C ASP A 1033 -37.01 -78.05 6.20
N ASN A 1034 -37.16 -77.57 4.97
CA ASN A 1034 -38.45 -77.11 4.43
C ASN A 1034 -39.04 -78.06 3.38
N ALA A 1035 -38.27 -79.06 2.94
CA ALA A 1035 -38.54 -79.90 1.78
C ALA A 1035 -38.88 -79.13 0.48
N ASP A 1036 -38.52 -77.84 0.39
CA ASP A 1036 -38.90 -76.95 -0.71
C ASP A 1036 -37.84 -75.85 -0.88
N ILE A 1037 -37.08 -75.98 -1.97
CA ILE A 1037 -36.00 -75.05 -2.36
C ILE A 1037 -36.50 -73.79 -3.07
N THR A 1038 -37.79 -73.67 -3.39
CA THR A 1038 -38.32 -72.54 -4.18
C THR A 1038 -38.75 -71.34 -3.33
N LYS A 1039 -38.88 -71.54 -2.02
CA LYS A 1039 -39.31 -70.49 -1.07
C LYS A 1039 -38.80 -70.70 0.35
N GLY A 1040 -38.65 -69.59 1.07
CA GLY A 1040 -38.43 -69.58 2.51
C GLY A 1040 -36.99 -69.87 2.93
N TYR A 1041 -36.73 -69.74 4.22
CA TYR A 1041 -35.38 -69.75 4.77
C TYR A 1041 -35.22 -70.73 5.94
N GLY A 1042 -33.99 -71.20 6.20
CA GLY A 1042 -33.70 -71.95 7.42
C GLY A 1042 -33.91 -71.07 8.66
N PHE A 1043 -33.10 -70.02 8.75
CA PHE A 1043 -33.23 -68.95 9.74
C PHE A 1043 -33.28 -67.57 9.06
N ARG A 1044 -34.07 -66.65 9.63
CA ARG A 1044 -33.99 -65.22 9.36
C ARG A 1044 -33.72 -64.48 10.66
N VAL A 1045 -32.51 -63.97 10.81
CA VAL A 1045 -32.10 -63.13 11.93
C VAL A 1045 -32.33 -61.68 11.53
N THR A 1046 -33.24 -60.97 12.21
CA THR A 1046 -33.66 -59.63 11.78
C THR A 1046 -33.85 -58.67 12.95
N GLY A 1047 -33.20 -57.50 12.90
CA GLY A 1047 -33.22 -56.51 14.00
C GLY A 1047 -32.56 -57.00 15.29
N ALA A 1048 -31.72 -58.03 15.23
CA ALA A 1048 -31.19 -58.75 16.38
C ALA A 1048 -29.73 -58.37 16.67
N SER A 1049 -29.21 -58.76 17.85
CA SER A 1049 -27.76 -58.67 18.09
C SER A 1049 -27.23 -59.65 19.11
N ASN A 1050 -25.94 -59.97 19.02
CA ASN A 1050 -25.25 -60.94 19.88
C ASN A 1050 -25.96 -62.31 19.89
N VAL A 1051 -26.28 -62.81 18.69
CA VAL A 1051 -26.97 -64.09 18.46
C VAL A 1051 -25.98 -65.10 17.89
N VAL A 1052 -25.99 -66.34 18.38
CA VAL A 1052 -25.17 -67.45 17.90
C VAL A 1052 -26.07 -68.57 17.38
N ILE A 1053 -25.92 -68.93 16.11
CA ILE A 1053 -26.62 -70.05 15.44
C ILE A 1053 -25.58 -71.09 15.07
N ALA A 1054 -25.60 -72.27 15.72
CA ALA A 1054 -24.43 -73.16 15.68
C ALA A 1054 -24.66 -74.69 15.60
N GLY A 1055 -23.75 -75.37 14.89
CA GLY A 1055 -23.54 -76.82 14.84
C GLY A 1055 -24.58 -77.68 14.10
N MET A 1056 -25.79 -77.17 13.85
CA MET A 1056 -26.89 -77.94 13.24
C MET A 1056 -26.81 -78.01 11.71
N THR A 1057 -27.68 -78.81 11.08
CA THR A 1057 -27.83 -78.83 9.61
C THR A 1057 -28.98 -77.93 9.17
N VAL A 1058 -28.83 -77.21 8.06
CA VAL A 1058 -29.88 -76.41 7.39
C VAL A 1058 -29.94 -76.82 5.91
N ARG A 1059 -31.11 -77.17 5.39
CA ARG A 1059 -31.23 -77.66 4.00
C ARG A 1059 -32.63 -77.59 3.39
N ASN A 1060 -32.70 -77.84 2.08
CA ASN A 1060 -33.93 -77.91 1.29
C ASN A 1060 -34.84 -76.68 1.51
N VAL A 1061 -34.23 -75.50 1.46
CA VAL A 1061 -34.81 -74.16 1.64
C VAL A 1061 -34.36 -73.29 0.47
N GLN A 1062 -35.07 -72.19 0.18
CA GLN A 1062 -34.57 -71.22 -0.79
C GLN A 1062 -33.29 -70.54 -0.30
N LYS A 1063 -33.23 -70.14 0.99
CA LYS A 1063 -32.06 -69.43 1.55
C LYS A 1063 -31.65 -70.06 2.88
N GLY A 1064 -30.36 -70.31 3.12
CA GLY A 1064 -29.95 -71.06 4.32
C GLY A 1064 -30.12 -70.25 5.61
N VAL A 1065 -29.28 -69.23 5.82
CA VAL A 1065 -29.35 -68.29 6.94
C VAL A 1065 -29.28 -66.86 6.42
N ALA A 1066 -30.37 -66.11 6.52
CA ALA A 1066 -30.41 -64.70 6.18
C ALA A 1066 -30.28 -63.85 7.44
N VAL A 1067 -29.39 -62.85 7.43
CA VAL A 1067 -29.16 -61.90 8.52
C VAL A 1067 -29.40 -60.49 7.98
N LEU A 1068 -30.30 -59.74 8.61
CA LEU A 1068 -30.77 -58.42 8.18
C LEU A 1068 -30.79 -57.45 9.36
N TYR A 1069 -30.40 -56.19 9.18
CA TYR A 1069 -30.49 -55.14 10.22
C TYR A 1069 -29.93 -55.55 11.60
N SER A 1070 -28.90 -56.40 11.62
CA SER A 1070 -28.44 -57.08 12.85
C SER A 1070 -26.95 -56.87 13.10
N LYS A 1071 -26.52 -57.00 14.36
CA LYS A 1071 -25.12 -56.73 14.77
C LYS A 1071 -24.52 -57.86 15.60
N ALA A 1072 -23.27 -58.24 15.33
CA ALA A 1072 -22.58 -59.31 16.05
C ALA A 1072 -23.37 -60.64 16.07
N VAL A 1073 -23.90 -61.04 14.91
CA VAL A 1073 -24.51 -62.36 14.72
C VAL A 1073 -23.41 -63.35 14.32
N THR A 1074 -23.37 -64.52 14.96
CA THR A 1074 -22.40 -65.59 14.68
C THR A 1074 -23.12 -66.80 14.10
N VAL A 1075 -22.77 -67.19 12.88
CA VAL A 1075 -23.27 -68.39 12.19
C VAL A 1075 -22.10 -69.37 12.10
N ALA A 1076 -22.13 -70.47 12.86
CA ALA A 1076 -20.93 -71.27 13.12
C ALA A 1076 -21.09 -72.80 13.09
N ASP A 1077 -20.05 -73.52 12.66
CA ASP A 1077 -19.99 -75.00 12.59
C ASP A 1077 -21.13 -75.69 11.79
N LEU A 1078 -22.02 -74.93 11.12
CA LEU A 1078 -23.21 -75.46 10.46
C LEU A 1078 -22.86 -76.41 9.33
N ARG A 1079 -23.82 -77.27 8.96
CA ARG A 1079 -23.88 -77.89 7.64
C ARG A 1079 -25.01 -77.24 6.86
N VAL A 1080 -24.71 -76.45 5.84
CA VAL A 1080 -25.71 -75.79 4.99
C VAL A 1080 -25.68 -76.47 3.62
N GLU A 1081 -26.72 -77.23 3.27
CA GLU A 1081 -26.73 -78.04 2.04
C GLU A 1081 -28.02 -77.95 1.24
N LYS A 1082 -27.96 -78.16 -0.08
CA LYS A 1082 -29.15 -78.26 -0.96
C LYS A 1082 -30.07 -77.04 -0.83
N ILE A 1083 -29.52 -75.89 -1.17
CA ILE A 1083 -30.17 -74.58 -1.06
C ILE A 1083 -30.61 -74.15 -2.46
N GLY A 1084 -31.77 -73.50 -2.57
CA GLY A 1084 -32.32 -73.03 -3.85
C GLY A 1084 -31.55 -71.83 -4.41
N ASP A 1085 -31.26 -70.88 -3.56
CA ASP A 1085 -30.45 -69.70 -3.83
C ASP A 1085 -29.21 -69.79 -2.91
N GLU A 1086 -28.88 -68.72 -2.18
CA GLU A 1086 -27.66 -68.55 -1.39
C GLU A 1086 -27.71 -69.20 0.00
N ALA A 1087 -26.57 -69.74 0.44
CA ALA A 1087 -26.49 -70.45 1.72
C ALA A 1087 -26.48 -69.52 2.94
N ILE A 1088 -25.66 -68.46 2.97
CA ILE A 1088 -25.62 -67.49 4.07
C ILE A 1088 -25.57 -66.07 3.51
N HIS A 1089 -26.45 -65.19 3.97
CA HIS A 1089 -26.59 -63.83 3.45
C HIS A 1089 -26.54 -62.82 4.62
N LEU A 1090 -25.55 -61.92 4.62
CA LEU A 1090 -25.44 -60.79 5.56
C LEU A 1090 -25.79 -59.48 4.84
N LYS A 1091 -26.98 -58.94 5.03
CA LYS A 1091 -27.51 -57.79 4.26
C LYS A 1091 -28.20 -56.75 5.12
N ASN A 1092 -28.68 -55.67 4.50
CA ASN A 1092 -29.46 -54.61 5.12
C ASN A 1092 -28.75 -54.06 6.36
N GLN A 1093 -27.57 -53.46 6.19
CA GLN A 1093 -26.82 -52.81 7.28
C GLN A 1093 -26.39 -53.80 8.39
N THR A 1094 -26.19 -55.09 8.05
CA THR A 1094 -25.77 -56.13 9.01
C THR A 1094 -24.28 -56.01 9.29
N THR A 1095 -23.91 -55.73 10.55
CA THR A 1095 -22.56 -55.31 10.90
C THR A 1095 -21.87 -56.20 11.92
N ASP A 1096 -20.53 -56.19 11.92
CA ASP A 1096 -19.66 -56.82 12.94
C ASP A 1096 -19.97 -58.33 13.17
N SER A 1097 -20.56 -59.00 12.17
CA SER A 1097 -21.09 -60.36 12.25
C SER A 1097 -20.12 -61.39 11.64
N THR A 1098 -20.23 -62.65 12.05
CA THR A 1098 -19.23 -63.70 11.81
C THR A 1098 -19.85 -64.96 11.23
N VAL A 1099 -19.28 -65.46 10.14
CA VAL A 1099 -19.62 -66.74 9.48
C VAL A 1099 -18.38 -67.63 9.57
N ILE A 1100 -18.36 -68.62 10.47
CA ILE A 1100 -17.13 -69.32 10.85
C ILE A 1100 -17.23 -70.85 10.96
N GLY A 1101 -16.30 -71.58 10.34
CA GLY A 1101 -16.22 -73.05 10.46
C GLY A 1101 -17.37 -73.83 9.80
N ASN A 1102 -18.21 -73.17 8.99
CA ASN A 1102 -19.36 -73.82 8.36
C ASN A 1102 -18.93 -74.71 7.19
N SER A 1103 -19.72 -75.75 6.93
CA SER A 1103 -19.60 -76.63 5.77
C SER A 1103 -20.79 -76.35 4.85
N ILE A 1104 -20.54 -75.71 3.71
CA ILE A 1104 -21.53 -75.23 2.75
C ILE A 1104 -21.39 -76.02 1.45
N SER A 1105 -22.49 -76.60 0.94
CA SER A 1105 -22.45 -77.40 -0.29
C SER A 1105 -23.76 -77.42 -1.07
N THR A 1106 -23.71 -77.27 -2.40
CA THR A 1106 -24.89 -77.39 -3.28
C THR A 1106 -25.93 -76.29 -3.03
N THR A 1107 -25.61 -75.08 -3.45
CA THR A 1107 -26.47 -73.89 -3.51
C THR A 1107 -26.99 -73.66 -4.93
N GLY A 1108 -27.89 -72.70 -5.15
CA GLY A 1108 -28.33 -72.30 -6.50
C GLY A 1108 -29.26 -73.29 -7.24
N LEU A 1109 -29.83 -74.28 -6.53
CA LEU A 1109 -30.71 -75.31 -7.12
C LEU A 1109 -32.05 -74.79 -7.68
N ASN A 1110 -32.43 -73.56 -7.35
CA ASN A 1110 -33.62 -72.84 -7.81
C ASN A 1110 -33.24 -71.68 -8.76
N SER A 1111 -32.12 -71.01 -8.52
CA SER A 1111 -31.61 -69.93 -9.37
C SER A 1111 -30.07 -69.93 -9.41
N PRO A 1112 -29.44 -70.39 -10.51
CA PRO A 1112 -27.99 -70.54 -10.58
C PRO A 1112 -27.19 -69.24 -10.36
N ASN A 1113 -27.72 -68.10 -10.78
CA ASN A 1113 -27.11 -66.76 -10.61
C ASN A 1113 -27.32 -66.17 -9.20
N TYR A 1114 -28.00 -66.89 -8.29
CA TYR A 1114 -28.14 -66.55 -6.87
C TYR A 1114 -27.65 -67.72 -6.00
N GLY A 1115 -26.67 -68.48 -6.49
CA GLY A 1115 -26.19 -69.71 -5.84
C GLY A 1115 -24.97 -69.51 -4.96
N GLU A 1116 -24.80 -68.35 -4.32
CA GLU A 1116 -23.59 -68.00 -3.59
C GLU A 1116 -23.44 -68.78 -2.27
N GLY A 1117 -22.20 -69.06 -1.87
CA GLY A 1117 -21.91 -69.72 -0.59
C GLY A 1117 -22.10 -68.78 0.60
N VAL A 1118 -21.46 -67.61 0.56
CA VAL A 1118 -21.67 -66.51 1.51
C VAL A 1118 -21.78 -65.19 0.76
N TYR A 1119 -22.91 -64.51 0.88
CA TYR A 1119 -23.22 -63.21 0.25
C TYR A 1119 -23.23 -62.09 1.29
N ILE A 1120 -22.62 -60.95 0.98
CA ILE A 1120 -22.50 -59.82 1.91
C ILE A 1120 -22.90 -58.51 1.23
N GLY A 1121 -23.77 -57.74 1.88
CA GLY A 1121 -24.40 -56.52 1.37
C GLY A 1121 -25.65 -56.79 0.54
N THR A 1122 -25.95 -55.86 -0.37
CA THR A 1122 -27.03 -55.97 -1.36
C THR A 1122 -26.52 -55.32 -2.65
N ALA A 1123 -26.77 -55.95 -3.81
CA ALA A 1123 -26.40 -55.39 -5.11
C ALA A 1123 -27.00 -53.98 -5.33
N GLU A 1124 -26.23 -53.08 -5.96
CA GLU A 1124 -26.54 -51.65 -6.12
C GLU A 1124 -27.96 -51.38 -6.65
N GLY A 1125 -28.36 -52.06 -7.73
CA GLY A 1125 -29.70 -51.90 -8.33
C GLY A 1125 -30.87 -52.27 -7.41
N ASN A 1126 -30.61 -52.93 -6.28
CA ASN A 1126 -31.61 -53.31 -5.28
C ASN A 1126 -31.59 -52.40 -4.01
N TRP A 1127 -30.71 -51.40 -3.93
CA TRP A 1127 -30.66 -50.48 -2.77
C TRP A 1127 -31.96 -49.71 -2.58
N CYS A 1128 -32.63 -49.28 -3.66
CA CYS A 1128 -33.95 -48.65 -3.58
C CYS A 1128 -35.09 -49.60 -3.16
N LEU A 1129 -34.91 -50.91 -3.30
CA LEU A 1129 -35.91 -51.92 -2.90
C LEU A 1129 -35.78 -52.31 -1.42
N TYR A 1130 -34.57 -52.20 -0.85
CA TYR A 1130 -34.27 -52.77 0.47
C TYR A 1130 -33.72 -51.78 1.51
N ASN A 1131 -33.11 -50.67 1.12
CA ASN A 1131 -32.35 -49.76 1.99
C ASN A 1131 -32.71 -48.27 1.78
N ASP A 1132 -33.92 -47.96 1.30
CA ASP A 1132 -34.38 -46.59 0.98
C ASP A 1132 -33.41 -45.82 0.04
N CYS A 1133 -32.89 -46.53 -0.97
CA CYS A 1133 -31.87 -46.07 -1.93
C CYS A 1133 -30.47 -45.80 -1.34
N ASN A 1134 -30.24 -46.11 -0.05
CA ASN A 1134 -28.92 -46.01 0.57
C ASN A 1134 -28.08 -47.27 0.30
N ALA A 1135 -26.75 -47.10 0.30
CA ALA A 1135 -25.82 -48.21 0.17
C ALA A 1135 -25.94 -49.23 1.33
N ASP A 1136 -25.72 -50.51 1.05
CA ASP A 1136 -25.79 -51.56 2.06
C ASP A 1136 -24.49 -51.62 2.89
N THR A 1137 -24.45 -50.85 3.98
CA THR A 1137 -23.35 -50.76 4.95
C THR A 1137 -23.24 -51.99 5.84
N SER A 1138 -23.27 -53.19 5.25
CA SER A 1138 -23.04 -54.46 5.92
C SER A 1138 -21.54 -54.67 6.19
N ASP A 1139 -21.01 -53.83 7.10
CA ASP A 1139 -19.59 -53.61 7.36
C ASP A 1139 -18.97 -54.54 8.42
N ARG A 1140 -17.63 -54.66 8.38
CA ARG A 1140 -16.78 -55.30 9.41
C ARG A 1140 -17.14 -56.77 9.68
N ASN A 1141 -17.79 -57.40 8.71
CA ASN A 1141 -18.17 -58.80 8.77
C ASN A 1141 -16.97 -59.72 8.51
N LEU A 1142 -16.97 -60.88 9.16
CA LEU A 1142 -15.93 -61.90 9.07
C LEU A 1142 -16.51 -63.17 8.42
N VAL A 1143 -15.83 -63.69 7.40
CA VAL A 1143 -16.07 -65.03 6.84
C VAL A 1143 -14.78 -65.82 6.97
N ALA A 1144 -14.72 -66.82 7.85
CA ALA A 1144 -13.46 -67.51 8.14
C ALA A 1144 -13.56 -69.03 8.37
N PHE A 1145 -12.51 -69.77 8.00
CA PHE A 1145 -12.40 -71.22 8.21
C PHE A 1145 -13.58 -72.06 7.67
N ASN A 1146 -14.40 -71.51 6.77
CA ASN A 1146 -15.51 -72.25 6.16
C ASN A 1146 -14.99 -73.16 5.04
N THR A 1147 -15.65 -74.29 4.82
CA THR A 1147 -15.46 -75.13 3.63
C THR A 1147 -16.68 -74.97 2.73
N ILE A 1148 -16.48 -74.44 1.53
CA ILE A 1148 -17.54 -74.05 0.59
C ILE A 1148 -17.28 -74.72 -0.75
N SER A 1149 -18.23 -75.52 -1.23
CA SER A 1149 -18.07 -76.23 -2.51
C SER A 1149 -19.39 -76.41 -3.25
N GLY A 1150 -19.31 -76.68 -4.56
CA GLY A 1150 -20.50 -77.00 -5.34
C GLY A 1150 -21.53 -75.86 -5.39
N THR A 1151 -21.05 -74.62 -5.42
CA THR A 1151 -21.86 -73.41 -5.62
C THR A 1151 -21.99 -73.13 -7.11
N THR A 1152 -23.16 -72.63 -7.57
CA THR A 1152 -23.36 -72.29 -8.99
C THR A 1152 -22.94 -70.86 -9.33
N ALA A 1153 -22.85 -70.01 -8.31
CA ALA A 1153 -22.26 -68.67 -8.32
C ALA A 1153 -21.10 -68.59 -7.30
N GLU A 1154 -20.56 -67.40 -7.03
CA GLU A 1154 -19.43 -67.16 -6.11
C GLU A 1154 -19.51 -67.95 -4.78
N PRO A 1155 -18.49 -68.75 -4.44
CA PRO A 1155 -18.32 -69.32 -3.11
C PRO A 1155 -18.35 -68.26 -1.99
N MET A 1156 -17.77 -67.07 -2.21
CA MET A 1156 -17.92 -65.91 -1.31
C MET A 1156 -18.00 -64.60 -2.11
N GLU A 1157 -18.91 -63.72 -1.72
CA GLU A 1157 -19.02 -62.38 -2.32
C GLU A 1157 -19.27 -61.27 -1.28
N ALA A 1158 -18.67 -60.10 -1.52
CA ALA A 1158 -19.06 -58.85 -0.87
C ALA A 1158 -19.40 -57.75 -1.90
N LYS A 1159 -20.67 -57.33 -1.98
CA LYS A 1159 -21.15 -56.27 -2.89
C LYS A 1159 -20.65 -54.88 -2.48
N ALA A 1160 -20.77 -53.91 -3.40
CA ALA A 1160 -20.60 -52.49 -3.12
C ALA A 1160 -21.51 -52.02 -1.98
N GLY A 1161 -21.14 -50.92 -1.31
CA GLY A 1161 -21.76 -50.47 -0.06
C GLY A 1161 -21.09 -51.05 1.19
N THR A 1162 -20.55 -52.27 1.11
CA THR A 1162 -19.89 -52.93 2.25
C THR A 1162 -18.46 -52.46 2.46
N SER A 1163 -17.99 -52.42 3.72
CA SER A 1163 -16.62 -52.04 4.02
C SER A 1163 -15.95 -52.80 5.18
N ASN A 1164 -14.62 -52.75 5.23
CA ASN A 1164 -13.77 -53.14 6.36
C ASN A 1164 -13.92 -54.60 6.83
N GLY A 1165 -14.42 -55.49 5.97
CA GLY A 1165 -14.64 -56.90 6.30
C GLY A 1165 -13.40 -57.78 6.18
N THR A 1166 -13.54 -59.08 6.44
CA THR A 1166 -12.44 -60.05 6.31
C THR A 1166 -12.93 -61.39 5.76
N MET A 1167 -12.25 -61.94 4.76
CA MET A 1167 -12.38 -63.31 4.26
C MET A 1167 -11.08 -64.08 4.55
N TRP A 1168 -11.08 -64.97 5.55
CA TRP A 1168 -9.86 -65.51 6.19
C TRP A 1168 -9.81 -67.04 6.25
N LYS A 1169 -8.79 -67.66 5.65
CA LYS A 1169 -8.53 -69.12 5.76
C LYS A 1169 -9.72 -70.03 5.42
N ASN A 1170 -10.59 -69.62 4.50
CA ASN A 1170 -11.66 -70.48 3.97
C ASN A 1170 -11.09 -71.44 2.92
N THR A 1171 -11.76 -72.57 2.69
CA THR A 1171 -11.45 -73.55 1.64
C THR A 1171 -12.59 -73.60 0.62
N LEU A 1172 -12.29 -73.36 -0.64
CA LEU A 1172 -13.25 -73.08 -1.71
C LEU A 1172 -13.08 -74.08 -2.88
N ASP A 1173 -14.18 -74.50 -3.50
CA ASP A 1173 -14.17 -75.36 -4.70
C ASP A 1173 -15.23 -74.90 -5.72
N GLY A 1174 -14.76 -74.35 -6.84
CA GLY A 1174 -15.58 -73.77 -7.90
C GLY A 1174 -16.14 -74.76 -8.92
N ALA A 1175 -15.95 -76.08 -8.75
CA ALA A 1175 -16.25 -77.09 -9.78
C ALA A 1175 -17.72 -77.20 -10.24
N ALA A 1176 -18.67 -76.50 -9.60
CA ALA A 1176 -20.07 -76.43 -10.02
C ALA A 1176 -20.53 -75.04 -10.48
N ILE A 1177 -19.63 -74.06 -10.55
CA ILE A 1177 -19.94 -72.71 -11.01
C ILE A 1177 -20.44 -72.80 -12.46
N THR A 1178 -21.64 -72.28 -12.66
CA THR A 1178 -22.43 -72.46 -13.89
C THR A 1178 -23.27 -71.23 -14.25
N SER A 1179 -23.27 -70.19 -13.41
CA SER A 1179 -23.77 -68.87 -13.80
C SER A 1179 -22.92 -68.28 -14.94
N SER A 1180 -23.56 -67.52 -15.83
CA SER A 1180 -22.87 -66.71 -16.85
C SER A 1180 -22.15 -65.50 -16.28
N ASP A 1181 -22.50 -65.09 -15.07
CA ASP A 1181 -22.15 -63.79 -14.48
C ASP A 1181 -21.08 -63.94 -13.38
N THR A 1182 -20.80 -65.18 -12.97
CA THR A 1182 -19.73 -65.58 -12.03
C THR A 1182 -18.55 -66.15 -12.82
N ASP A 1183 -17.36 -65.59 -12.65
CA ASP A 1183 -16.12 -66.15 -13.20
C ASP A 1183 -14.98 -66.27 -12.17
N SER A 1184 -15.29 -66.24 -10.86
CA SER A 1184 -14.28 -66.35 -9.79
C SER A 1184 -14.71 -67.13 -8.53
N LEU A 1185 -13.74 -67.47 -7.65
CA LEU A 1185 -14.02 -68.08 -6.34
C LEU A 1185 -14.38 -67.05 -5.26
N VAL A 1186 -13.92 -65.80 -5.41
CA VAL A 1186 -14.16 -64.70 -4.48
C VAL A 1186 -14.27 -63.39 -5.24
N GLN A 1187 -15.44 -62.74 -5.16
CA GLN A 1187 -15.68 -61.42 -5.76
C GLN A 1187 -15.88 -60.35 -4.67
N VAL A 1188 -15.18 -59.22 -4.78
CA VAL A 1188 -15.32 -58.08 -3.85
C VAL A 1188 -15.53 -56.77 -4.61
N MET A 1189 -16.65 -56.12 -4.36
CA MET A 1189 -16.98 -54.75 -4.76
C MET A 1189 -16.97 -53.76 -3.57
N GLY A 1190 -16.84 -54.24 -2.33
CA GLY A 1190 -16.70 -53.39 -1.15
C GLY A 1190 -15.33 -52.70 -1.05
N SER A 1191 -15.10 -51.95 0.03
CA SER A 1191 -13.83 -51.25 0.29
C SER A 1191 -13.16 -51.65 1.62
N GLY A 1192 -11.83 -51.66 1.69
CA GLY A 1192 -11.09 -52.01 2.90
C GLY A 1192 -11.20 -53.47 3.34
N TRP A 1193 -11.65 -54.38 2.47
CA TRP A 1193 -11.74 -55.81 2.75
C TRP A 1193 -10.36 -56.48 2.79
N VAL A 1194 -10.18 -57.39 3.74
CA VAL A 1194 -8.98 -58.24 3.84
C VAL A 1194 -9.31 -59.66 3.37
N ILE A 1195 -8.78 -60.08 2.21
CA ILE A 1195 -8.99 -61.40 1.61
C ILE A 1195 -7.67 -62.17 1.69
N ALA A 1196 -7.54 -63.08 2.66
CA ALA A 1196 -6.24 -63.70 2.93
C ALA A 1196 -6.26 -65.12 3.50
N GLY A 1197 -5.18 -65.86 3.22
CA GLY A 1197 -4.97 -67.23 3.71
C GLY A 1197 -5.95 -68.27 3.15
N ASN A 1198 -6.84 -67.91 2.22
CA ASN A 1198 -7.87 -68.81 1.69
C ASN A 1198 -7.25 -69.81 0.71
N THR A 1199 -7.76 -71.05 0.70
CA THR A 1199 -7.39 -72.09 -0.25
C THR A 1199 -8.51 -72.31 -1.27
N GLY A 1200 -8.18 -72.54 -2.54
CA GLY A 1200 -9.17 -72.68 -3.62
C GLY A 1200 -8.81 -73.72 -4.68
N ALA A 1201 -9.82 -74.26 -5.35
CA ALA A 1201 -9.71 -75.16 -6.49
C ALA A 1201 -10.78 -74.85 -7.55
N HIS A 1202 -10.55 -75.31 -8.79
CA HIS A 1202 -11.48 -75.29 -9.91
C HIS A 1202 -12.16 -73.92 -10.21
N SER A 1203 -11.41 -72.82 -10.25
CA SER A 1203 -11.98 -71.53 -10.67
C SER A 1203 -12.22 -71.49 -12.19
N PRO A 1204 -13.38 -71.00 -12.67
CA PRO A 1204 -13.67 -70.94 -14.11
C PRO A 1204 -12.84 -69.90 -14.88
N ASN A 1205 -12.43 -68.78 -14.27
CA ASN A 1205 -11.54 -67.80 -14.91
C ASN A 1205 -10.48 -67.25 -13.93
N ASP A 1206 -10.83 -66.27 -13.09
CA ASP A 1206 -9.92 -65.65 -12.11
C ASP A 1206 -10.06 -66.32 -10.73
N ALA A 1207 -9.02 -66.37 -9.89
CA ALA A 1207 -9.19 -66.91 -8.53
C ALA A 1207 -9.89 -65.92 -7.58
N ILE A 1208 -9.40 -64.67 -7.52
CA ILE A 1208 -9.97 -63.58 -6.70
C ILE A 1208 -10.13 -62.33 -7.57
N GLN A 1209 -11.27 -61.66 -7.48
CA GLN A 1209 -11.53 -60.40 -8.18
C GLN A 1209 -11.87 -59.27 -7.21
N VAL A 1210 -11.35 -58.07 -7.49
CA VAL A 1210 -11.77 -56.82 -6.85
C VAL A 1210 -12.20 -55.82 -7.91
N TRP A 1211 -13.44 -55.32 -7.79
CA TRP A 1211 -14.10 -54.42 -8.73
C TRP A 1211 -14.45 -53.09 -8.07
N ASN A 1212 -14.27 -51.97 -8.77
CA ASN A 1212 -14.64 -50.61 -8.32
C ASN A 1212 -15.63 -49.92 -9.29
N THR A 1213 -16.48 -50.73 -9.93
CA THR A 1213 -17.49 -50.30 -10.92
C THR A 1213 -18.58 -49.40 -10.34
N THR A 1214 -18.93 -49.58 -9.06
CA THR A 1214 -19.80 -48.66 -8.31
C THR A 1214 -18.96 -47.52 -7.71
N ALA A 1215 -19.33 -46.28 -8.01
CA ALA A 1215 -18.59 -45.10 -7.57
C ALA A 1215 -18.44 -45.04 -6.03
N GLY A 1216 -17.20 -44.88 -5.56
CA GLY A 1216 -16.85 -44.80 -4.13
C GLY A 1216 -16.49 -46.14 -3.47
N TYR A 1217 -16.64 -47.28 -4.16
CA TYR A 1217 -16.35 -48.61 -3.62
C TYR A 1217 -15.29 -49.35 -4.43
N GLY A 1218 -14.79 -50.50 -3.94
CA GLY A 1218 -13.71 -51.26 -4.57
C GLY A 1218 -12.29 -50.74 -4.28
N PHE A 1219 -12.12 -50.01 -3.18
CA PHE A 1219 -10.87 -49.31 -2.80
C PHE A 1219 -10.28 -49.82 -1.47
N ASP A 1220 -9.00 -49.55 -1.20
CA ASP A 1220 -8.27 -49.95 0.02
C ASP A 1220 -8.29 -51.49 0.34
N ASN A 1221 -8.69 -52.35 -0.60
CA ASN A 1221 -8.81 -53.79 -0.39
C ASN A 1221 -7.45 -54.50 -0.42
N ILE A 1222 -7.24 -55.49 0.45
CA ILE A 1222 -5.95 -56.10 0.75
C ILE A 1222 -5.99 -57.63 0.53
N VAL A 1223 -5.21 -58.14 -0.42
CA VAL A 1223 -5.23 -59.55 -0.86
C VAL A 1223 -3.85 -60.21 -0.73
N TYR A 1224 -3.64 -61.17 0.18
CA TYR A 1224 -2.33 -61.83 0.40
C TYR A 1224 -2.45 -63.27 0.93
N GLY A 1225 -1.43 -64.09 0.69
CA GLY A 1225 -1.35 -65.44 1.26
C GLY A 1225 -2.43 -66.42 0.81
N ASN A 1226 -3.22 -66.11 -0.22
CA ASN A 1226 -4.23 -67.02 -0.76
C ASN A 1226 -3.58 -68.02 -1.73
N ALA A 1227 -4.02 -69.27 -1.73
CA ALA A 1227 -3.46 -70.33 -2.54
C ALA A 1227 -4.52 -71.06 -3.38
N VAL A 1228 -4.32 -71.14 -4.69
CA VAL A 1228 -5.10 -72.01 -5.58
C VAL A 1228 -4.22 -73.13 -6.10
N SER A 1229 -4.70 -74.37 -5.99
CA SER A 1229 -3.95 -75.59 -6.34
C SER A 1229 -3.88 -75.89 -7.84
N ASP A 1230 -4.64 -75.15 -8.64
CA ASP A 1230 -5.11 -75.54 -9.97
C ASP A 1230 -4.54 -74.62 -11.06
N ALA A 1231 -4.63 -75.07 -12.31
CA ALA A 1231 -4.52 -74.19 -13.46
C ALA A 1231 -5.84 -73.44 -13.68
N LEU A 1232 -5.77 -72.16 -14.02
CA LEU A 1232 -6.94 -71.30 -14.23
C LEU A 1232 -6.73 -70.35 -15.42
N PRO A 1233 -7.76 -70.04 -16.24
CA PRO A 1233 -7.60 -69.24 -17.46
C PRO A 1233 -7.18 -67.79 -17.25
N GLY A 1234 -7.60 -67.17 -16.14
CA GLY A 1234 -7.39 -65.77 -15.83
C GLY A 1234 -6.18 -65.51 -14.93
N TYR A 1235 -6.35 -64.61 -13.96
CA TYR A 1235 -5.34 -64.22 -12.98
C TYR A 1235 -5.57 -64.88 -11.61
N GLY A 1236 -4.49 -65.00 -10.82
CA GLY A 1236 -4.60 -65.33 -9.40
C GLY A 1236 -5.33 -64.25 -8.58
N VAL A 1237 -5.09 -62.97 -8.86
CA VAL A 1237 -5.82 -61.83 -8.28
C VAL A 1237 -6.01 -60.76 -9.36
N ARG A 1238 -7.26 -60.44 -9.71
CA ARG A 1238 -7.57 -59.44 -10.74
C ARG A 1238 -8.19 -58.17 -10.15
N MET A 1239 -7.63 -57.03 -10.54
CA MET A 1239 -8.05 -55.68 -10.16
C MET A 1239 -8.07 -54.80 -11.43
N PRO A 1240 -9.13 -54.84 -12.25
CA PRO A 1240 -9.09 -54.37 -13.64
C PRO A 1240 -9.18 -52.85 -13.86
N TYR A 1241 -9.03 -52.02 -12.82
CA TYR A 1241 -9.28 -50.57 -12.84
C TYR A 1241 -8.27 -49.77 -12.00
N ALA A 1242 -8.45 -48.45 -11.95
CA ALA A 1242 -7.58 -47.50 -11.27
C ALA A 1242 -7.33 -47.83 -9.78
N ASP A 1243 -6.09 -47.65 -9.35
CA ASP A 1243 -5.52 -48.18 -8.12
C ASP A 1243 -5.80 -47.31 -6.89
N GLY A 1244 -7.07 -47.22 -6.48
CA GLY A 1244 -7.48 -46.53 -5.25
C GLY A 1244 -7.07 -47.30 -3.98
N GLY A 1245 -5.78 -47.31 -3.66
CA GLY A 1245 -5.24 -47.85 -2.40
C GLY A 1245 -5.29 -49.37 -2.23
N ASN A 1246 -5.71 -50.12 -3.26
CA ASN A 1246 -5.75 -51.59 -3.18
C ASN A 1246 -4.33 -52.19 -3.04
N VAL A 1247 -4.21 -53.39 -2.47
CA VAL A 1247 -2.93 -54.04 -2.16
C VAL A 1247 -2.99 -55.52 -2.51
N VAL A 1248 -2.00 -56.01 -3.26
CA VAL A 1248 -1.78 -57.43 -3.54
C VAL A 1248 -0.44 -57.82 -2.95
N GLY A 1249 -0.41 -58.77 -2.00
CA GLY A 1249 0.83 -59.31 -1.45
C GLY A 1249 1.48 -60.34 -2.39
N CYS A 1250 2.81 -60.37 -2.46
CA CYS A 1250 3.55 -61.35 -3.25
C CYS A 1250 3.46 -62.80 -2.70
N SER A 1251 2.79 -63.00 -1.57
CA SER A 1251 2.55 -64.32 -0.94
C SER A 1251 1.31 -65.05 -1.46
N ASN A 1252 0.54 -64.48 -2.40
CA ASN A 1252 -0.51 -65.24 -3.10
C ASN A 1252 0.13 -66.24 -4.08
N THR A 1253 -0.46 -67.43 -4.25
CA THR A 1253 0.04 -68.46 -5.18
C THR A 1253 -1.08 -69.09 -6.00
N ALA A 1254 -0.98 -69.03 -7.33
CA ALA A 1254 -1.81 -69.74 -8.29
C ALA A 1254 -0.88 -70.27 -9.40
N PRO A 1255 -0.18 -71.42 -9.17
CA PRO A 1255 1.03 -71.79 -9.92
C PRO A 1255 0.85 -72.02 -11.43
N ALA A 1256 -0.38 -72.08 -11.93
CA ALA A 1256 -0.71 -72.22 -13.35
C ALA A 1256 -1.85 -71.28 -13.80
N ALA A 1257 -1.90 -70.05 -13.26
CA ALA A 1257 -2.76 -68.98 -13.77
C ALA A 1257 -2.25 -68.47 -15.14
N ALA A 1258 -3.07 -68.60 -16.20
CA ALA A 1258 -2.61 -68.39 -17.56
C ALA A 1258 -2.30 -66.92 -17.92
N MET A 1259 -2.98 -65.96 -17.26
CA MET A 1259 -2.66 -64.53 -17.37
C MET A 1259 -1.64 -64.06 -16.31
N GLY A 1260 -1.21 -64.95 -15.41
CA GLY A 1260 -0.22 -64.68 -14.35
C GLY A 1260 -0.84 -64.41 -12.98
N MET A 1261 0.02 -64.13 -11.99
CA MET A 1261 -0.40 -64.02 -10.58
C MET A 1261 -1.36 -62.86 -10.30
N SER A 1262 -1.13 -61.70 -10.91
CA SER A 1262 -2.03 -60.54 -10.82
C SER A 1262 -1.75 -59.56 -11.96
N ASN A 1263 -2.76 -58.78 -12.35
CA ASN A 1263 -2.59 -57.64 -13.25
C ASN A 1263 -2.11 -56.36 -12.53
N LYS A 1264 -1.93 -56.41 -11.19
CA LYS A 1264 -1.33 -55.36 -10.36
C LYS A 1264 0.00 -55.86 -9.78
N SER A 1265 0.99 -54.98 -9.70
CA SER A 1265 2.28 -55.31 -9.06
C SER A 1265 2.11 -55.64 -7.58
N CYS A 1266 2.75 -56.71 -7.11
CA CYS A 1266 2.64 -57.17 -5.73
C CYS A 1266 3.61 -56.45 -4.77
N GLN A 1267 3.28 -56.47 -3.47
CA GLN A 1267 4.05 -55.88 -2.36
C GLN A 1267 4.58 -56.97 -1.41
N ALA A 1268 5.67 -56.69 -0.68
CA ALA A 1268 6.53 -57.70 -0.01
C ALA A 1268 6.35 -57.84 1.53
#